data_AF-Q4CS87-F1
#
_entry.id   AF-Q4CS87-F1
#
_cell.length_a   1.000
_cell.length_b   1.000
_cell.length_c   1.000
_cell.angle_alpha   90.00
_cell.angle_beta   90.00
_cell.angle_gamma   90.00
#
_symmetry.space_group_name_H-M   'P 1'
#
loop_
_entity.id
_entity.type
_entity.pdbx_description
1 polymer ?
#
loop_
_entity_poly.entity_id
_entity_poly.type
_entity_poly.pdbx_seq_one_letter_code
_entity_poly.pdbx_strand_id
1 'polypeptide(L)'
;LLEKDPRRNAKEIAALEESMNARAQELAREKKLADRAFLDQKPEGVPLRELPLDDDSDFVAMEQERRQLLEKDPRRNAREIAALEESMNARAQELAREKKLADRAFLDQKPEGVPLRELPLDDDSDFVAMEQERRQLLEKDPRRNAKEIAALEESMNARAQELAREKKLADRAFLDQKPEGVPLRELPLDDDSDFVSMEQERRQLLEKDPRRNVQKIADLEESMNARAQELAREKKLADRAFLDQKPEGVSLRELPLDDDSDFVSMEQERRQLLEKDPRKNVQIVADLEESMNARAQELAREKKLADRAFLDQKPEGVSLRELPLDDDSDFVAMEQERRQLLEKDPHRNAKEIAALEESMNVCARNLAFDIRSRERDFLDDVVRGIPLDALSLNDDNELCLLEARRRELLKTSSAENSPELVELEKKIADRVDFLAVNFGEHLLSFLDSKPEGISLSELELNGDLEFCNMERVLVELMRARRQNAEAIKDQQYAMNNRVHELAQQLLRSDREYLHPEPQGVPQGDLPLDDPVFHEMELQRRKLKKDPERNAIKISELEKKLNDRADEIAKLLRAKERAFLELEPEGIPIERLPLNEDPILHELETNYRRLLKVTPRDKKAIRGIEEKIRSRVHELAVQQRGWQDEEFHESNKHMAEEWPRICELYPEGIRDPVVPEKTLPSQVSSAPLELGYLAPFIAAMSRHPPLIDRLFDSKEHPVNGPYSFIFYDPNSNPVRVEIDDRVPVDANMEPKFTRVPKRSWYPLLLEKAYAKFVGGYSRLDQCTPHETLRDLTGRPVTHIPFEDKRAEGIKMGDFRSAQFWREIHSDLAKGDIITAMSNKHVPDGIHPLCSYALFAVIETVKESNDPADIVIKLHNCYFDEPFYSGPLNRNDGGWTTELMNACRYNPSEEEFLYLPQSVFLNNFSSMQRCHINCGDRLTAIGEWDKTSCGGNPKFTTFRNNPIYLVENKSSRPVRILAELRHQAPVFYDADSVGHYHQTGLALLQHDGSVSVLSGIITNSTHNFIQKGIMLDTREVCSRMEIPPTSTCILIPYTMKRGCLGKFSVSIYPGDSSVNFMPLTPLSVTHGFCDVDVILTPGSREGKRIEFVVNGACDAHLLLRQNKITDPASIKKGDVLAEDDVMMMLYDEYMTRLASTGDATSAREHSLALQLPSAGRYSVLLACPNKPVTGNCPCSLYIYTPKQIATRILPRPTNGTPQILPFLSLPQSSKGAARGNVKGKVIGAGDVATGTGNRPVETQGMKLPNPPRNGKPKYHR
;
A
#
# COMPACT_ATOMS: atom_id res chain seq x y z
N LEU A 1 27.50 0.80 -66.69
CA LEU A 1 28.65 1.59 -67.22
C LEU A 1 29.91 0.74 -67.32
N LEU A 2 30.27 0.00 -66.26
CA LEU A 2 31.46 -0.88 -66.23
C LEU A 2 31.36 -2.09 -67.17
N GLU A 3 30.15 -2.59 -67.46
CA GLU A 3 29.92 -3.71 -68.39
C GLU A 3 30.23 -3.41 -69.87
N LYS A 4 30.42 -2.15 -70.27
CA LYS A 4 30.75 -1.81 -71.67
C LYS A 4 32.10 -2.38 -72.10
N ASP A 5 33.01 -2.63 -71.17
CA ASP A 5 34.26 -3.34 -71.40
C ASP A 5 34.67 -4.15 -70.14
N PRO A 6 34.15 -5.37 -69.98
CA PRO A 6 34.29 -6.17 -68.76
C PRO A 6 35.74 -6.54 -68.45
N ARG A 7 36.60 -6.68 -69.46
CA ARG A 7 38.01 -7.07 -69.28
C ARG A 7 38.83 -5.94 -68.69
N ARG A 8 38.61 -4.70 -69.14
CA ARG A 8 39.34 -3.54 -68.63
C ARG A 8 38.89 -3.16 -67.21
N ASN A 9 37.63 -3.41 -66.88
CA ASN A 9 37.03 -2.99 -65.61
C ASN A 9 36.93 -4.12 -64.57
N ALA A 10 37.60 -5.26 -64.78
CA ALA A 10 37.44 -6.45 -63.94
C ALA A 10 37.70 -6.21 -62.44
N LYS A 11 38.70 -5.39 -62.08
CA LYS A 11 38.98 -5.02 -60.67
C LYS A 11 37.86 -4.17 -60.06
N GLU A 12 37.33 -3.22 -60.81
CA GLU A 12 36.25 -2.35 -60.32
C GLU A 12 34.92 -3.11 -60.22
N ILE A 13 34.66 -4.05 -61.14
CA ILE A 13 33.49 -4.94 -61.07
C ILE A 13 33.60 -5.84 -59.84
N ALA A 14 34.75 -6.48 -59.59
CA ALA A 14 34.94 -7.33 -58.42
C ALA A 14 34.79 -6.55 -57.10
N ALA A 15 35.38 -5.35 -57.01
CA ALA A 15 35.22 -4.50 -55.82
C ALA A 15 33.77 -4.05 -55.61
N LEU A 16 33.03 -3.79 -56.69
CA LEU A 16 31.61 -3.43 -56.62
C LEU A 16 30.74 -4.63 -56.22
N GLU A 17 31.02 -5.84 -56.75
CA GLU A 17 30.35 -7.08 -56.33
C GLU A 17 30.60 -7.38 -54.85
N GLU A 18 31.82 -7.19 -54.37
CA GLU A 18 32.18 -7.35 -52.95
C GLU A 18 31.43 -6.33 -52.07
N SER A 19 31.37 -5.07 -52.49
CA SER A 19 30.59 -4.03 -51.82
C SER A 19 29.08 -4.30 -51.83
N MET A 20 28.54 -4.79 -52.95
CA MET A 20 27.12 -5.15 -53.06
C MET A 20 26.78 -6.36 -52.19
N ASN A 21 27.64 -7.38 -52.15
CA ASN A 21 27.45 -8.54 -51.29
C ASN A 21 27.53 -8.16 -49.80
N ALA A 22 28.47 -7.28 -49.42
CA ALA A 22 28.55 -6.75 -48.07
C ALA A 22 27.27 -5.98 -47.69
N ARG A 23 26.76 -5.13 -48.59
CA ARG A 23 25.51 -4.39 -48.35
C ARG A 23 24.28 -5.30 -48.29
N ALA A 24 24.26 -6.37 -49.08
CA ALA A 24 23.19 -7.36 -49.05
C ALA A 24 23.18 -8.15 -47.72
N GLN A 25 24.36 -8.54 -47.21
CA GLN A 25 24.49 -9.16 -45.89
C GLN A 25 24.06 -8.20 -44.77
N GLU A 26 24.44 -6.93 -44.86
CA GLU A 26 24.04 -5.90 -43.89
C GLU A 26 22.51 -5.71 -43.87
N LEU A 27 21.87 -5.59 -45.03
CA LEU A 27 20.41 -5.48 -45.15
C LEU A 27 19.68 -6.75 -44.65
N ALA A 28 20.23 -7.94 -44.91
CA ALA A 28 19.65 -9.18 -44.40
C ALA A 28 19.71 -9.23 -42.86
N ARG A 29 20.80 -8.75 -42.27
CA ARG A 29 20.98 -8.68 -40.82
C ARG A 29 20.05 -7.64 -40.18
N GLU A 30 19.92 -6.45 -40.77
CA GLU A 30 18.95 -5.42 -40.34
C GLU A 30 17.51 -5.96 -40.39
N LYS A 31 17.16 -6.67 -41.46
CA LYS A 31 15.82 -7.24 -41.61
C LYS A 31 15.53 -8.32 -40.57
N LYS A 32 16.47 -9.23 -40.29
CA LYS A 32 16.32 -10.21 -39.20
C LYS A 32 16.13 -9.51 -37.84
N LEU A 33 16.91 -8.47 -37.57
CA LEU A 33 16.83 -7.74 -36.30
C LEU A 33 15.47 -7.04 -36.14
N ALA A 34 14.95 -6.45 -37.23
CA ALA A 34 13.61 -5.86 -37.25
C ALA A 34 12.50 -6.91 -37.08
N ASP A 35 12.63 -8.08 -37.71
CA ASP A 35 11.65 -9.17 -37.58
C ASP A 35 11.64 -9.77 -36.16
N ARG A 36 12.75 -9.64 -35.41
CA ARG A 36 12.96 -10.06 -34.01
C ARG A 36 12.70 -8.95 -32.97
N ALA A 37 12.13 -7.81 -33.36
CA ALA A 37 11.94 -6.67 -32.45
C ALA A 37 10.99 -6.93 -31.26
N PHE A 38 10.21 -8.01 -31.30
CA PHE A 38 9.33 -8.44 -30.20
C PHE A 38 10.07 -9.22 -29.09
N LEU A 39 11.32 -9.63 -29.33
CA LEU A 39 12.14 -10.29 -28.32
C LEU A 39 12.70 -9.27 -27.34
N ASP A 40 12.91 -9.71 -26.10
CA ASP A 40 13.78 -9.00 -25.16
C ASP A 40 15.15 -8.78 -25.83
N GLN A 41 15.65 -7.55 -25.79
CA GLN A 41 16.90 -7.19 -26.45
C GLN A 41 18.13 -7.66 -25.66
N LYS A 42 17.96 -7.93 -24.36
CA LYS A 42 19.00 -8.44 -23.47
C LYS A 42 18.45 -9.51 -22.49
N PRO A 43 17.96 -10.65 -23.00
CA PRO A 43 17.52 -11.75 -22.14
C PRO A 43 18.65 -12.16 -21.17
N GLU A 44 18.35 -12.24 -19.87
CA GLU A 44 19.33 -12.53 -18.80
C GLU A 44 20.55 -11.56 -18.78
N GLY A 45 20.40 -10.37 -19.37
CA GLY A 45 21.46 -9.37 -19.57
C GLY A 45 22.34 -9.59 -20.81
N VAL A 46 22.15 -10.69 -21.56
CA VAL A 46 22.96 -11.05 -22.74
C VAL A 46 22.36 -10.42 -24.01
N PRO A 47 23.10 -9.59 -24.77
CA PRO A 47 22.58 -9.01 -26.02
C PRO A 47 22.16 -10.07 -27.05
N LEU A 48 21.00 -9.93 -27.69
CA LEU A 48 20.48 -10.89 -28.70
C LEU A 48 21.51 -11.25 -29.80
N ARG A 49 22.40 -10.32 -30.16
CA ARG A 49 23.45 -10.53 -31.18
C ARG A 49 24.51 -11.55 -30.79
N GLU A 50 24.62 -11.87 -29.50
CA GLU A 50 25.57 -12.84 -28.95
C GLU A 50 24.95 -14.23 -28.78
N LEU A 51 23.63 -14.34 -28.94
CA LEU A 51 22.93 -15.61 -28.89
C LEU A 51 22.94 -16.30 -30.26
N PRO A 52 23.15 -17.63 -30.30
CA PRO A 52 23.18 -18.41 -31.55
C PRO A 52 21.77 -18.70 -32.09
N LEU A 53 20.91 -17.68 -32.15
CA LEU A 53 19.50 -17.81 -32.56
C LEU A 53 19.34 -18.32 -34.00
N ASP A 54 20.34 -18.09 -34.84
CA ASP A 54 20.35 -18.54 -36.24
C ASP A 54 20.70 -20.02 -36.40
N ASP A 55 21.35 -20.60 -35.39
CA ASP A 55 21.82 -21.99 -35.38
C ASP A 55 20.94 -22.90 -34.49
N ASP A 56 20.11 -22.32 -33.61
CA ASP A 56 19.15 -23.07 -32.78
C ASP A 56 17.95 -23.54 -33.62
N SER A 57 17.82 -24.85 -33.80
CA SER A 57 16.79 -25.45 -34.65
C SER A 57 15.37 -25.14 -34.18
N ASP A 58 15.15 -25.10 -32.86
CA ASP A 58 13.83 -24.88 -32.27
C ASP A 58 13.40 -23.43 -32.45
N PHE A 59 14.32 -22.49 -32.20
CA PHE A 59 14.10 -21.07 -32.45
C PHE A 59 13.82 -20.79 -33.93
N VAL A 60 14.59 -21.38 -34.85
CA VAL A 60 14.37 -21.25 -36.30
C VAL A 60 13.03 -21.83 -36.74
N ALA A 61 12.60 -22.94 -36.14
CA ALA A 61 11.28 -23.54 -36.40
C ALA A 61 10.14 -22.62 -35.95
N MET A 62 10.20 -22.08 -34.73
CA MET A 62 9.23 -21.10 -34.22
C MET A 62 9.22 -19.82 -35.07
N GLU A 63 10.39 -19.36 -35.53
CA GLU A 63 10.50 -18.18 -36.39
C GLU A 63 9.83 -18.41 -37.76
N GLN A 64 9.96 -19.62 -38.33
CA GLN A 64 9.23 -20.02 -39.54
C GLN A 64 7.71 -20.10 -39.33
N GLU A 65 7.28 -20.69 -38.22
CA GLU A 65 5.86 -20.82 -37.89
C GLU A 65 5.21 -19.43 -37.69
N ARG A 66 5.89 -18.53 -36.98
CA ARG A 66 5.49 -17.13 -36.84
C ARG A 66 5.33 -16.46 -38.21
N ARG A 67 6.29 -16.69 -39.12
CA ARG A 67 6.26 -16.14 -40.48
C ARG A 67 5.05 -16.66 -41.26
N GLN A 68 4.71 -17.95 -41.15
CA GLN A 68 3.52 -18.52 -41.78
C GLN A 68 2.22 -17.97 -41.20
N LEU A 69 2.14 -17.78 -39.87
CA LEU A 69 0.96 -17.21 -39.22
C LEU A 69 0.73 -15.75 -39.64
N LEU A 70 1.82 -14.98 -39.76
CA LEU A 70 1.80 -13.60 -40.29
C LEU A 70 1.42 -13.56 -41.77
N GLU A 71 1.85 -14.52 -42.59
CA GLU A 71 1.55 -14.51 -44.03
C GLU A 71 0.12 -14.97 -44.34
N LYS A 72 -0.45 -15.89 -43.54
CA LYS A 72 -1.83 -16.37 -43.70
C LYS A 72 -2.86 -15.30 -43.35
N ASP A 73 -2.91 -14.88 -42.09
CA ASP A 73 -3.82 -13.83 -41.61
C ASP A 73 -3.39 -13.37 -40.19
N PRO A 74 -2.62 -12.28 -40.09
CA PRO A 74 -2.12 -11.76 -38.80
C PRO A 74 -3.23 -11.47 -37.80
N ARG A 75 -4.40 -11.04 -38.28
CA ARG A 75 -5.51 -10.60 -37.42
C ARG A 75 -6.31 -11.76 -36.88
N ARG A 76 -6.34 -12.90 -37.58
CA ARG A 76 -7.03 -14.10 -37.11
C ARG A 76 -6.13 -14.92 -36.19
N ASN A 77 -4.82 -14.90 -36.44
CA ASN A 77 -3.84 -15.68 -35.71
C ASN A 77 -3.21 -14.91 -34.53
N ALA A 78 -3.72 -13.73 -34.15
CA ALA A 78 -3.08 -12.85 -33.18
C ALA A 78 -2.79 -13.52 -31.81
N ARG A 79 -3.67 -14.39 -31.32
CA ARG A 79 -3.46 -15.15 -30.07
C ARG A 79 -2.35 -16.19 -30.20
N GLU A 80 -2.31 -16.92 -31.30
CA GLU A 80 -1.27 -17.90 -31.58
C GLU A 80 0.08 -17.22 -31.81
N ILE A 81 0.10 -16.08 -32.51
CA ILE A 81 1.30 -15.26 -32.67
C ILE A 81 1.82 -14.80 -31.30
N ALA A 82 0.97 -14.27 -30.42
CA ALA A 82 1.40 -13.82 -29.10
C ALA A 82 1.97 -14.96 -28.24
N ALA A 83 1.32 -16.14 -28.22
CA ALA A 83 1.81 -17.31 -27.49
C ALA A 83 3.14 -17.84 -28.07
N LEU A 84 3.30 -17.77 -29.40
CA LEU A 84 4.54 -18.17 -30.07
C LEU A 84 5.66 -17.17 -29.80
N GLU A 85 5.37 -15.86 -29.79
CA GLU A 85 6.32 -14.79 -29.43
C GLU A 85 6.79 -14.93 -27.97
N GLU A 86 5.91 -15.31 -27.05
CA GLU A 86 6.24 -15.61 -25.65
C GLU A 86 7.15 -16.85 -25.54
N SER A 87 6.84 -17.92 -26.30
CA SER A 87 7.68 -19.13 -26.37
C SER A 87 9.06 -18.85 -26.96
N MET A 88 9.14 -17.99 -27.98
CA MET A 88 10.41 -17.55 -28.56
C MET A 88 11.24 -16.73 -27.57
N ASN A 89 10.60 -15.86 -26.77
CA ASN A 89 11.28 -15.14 -25.68
C ASN A 89 11.80 -16.10 -24.61
N ALA A 90 11.02 -17.10 -24.21
CA ALA A 90 11.44 -18.11 -23.24
C ALA A 90 12.68 -18.89 -23.73
N ARG A 91 12.70 -19.29 -25.01
CA ARG A 91 13.87 -19.96 -25.61
C ARG A 91 15.08 -19.04 -25.71
N ALA A 92 14.89 -17.75 -25.99
CA ALA A 92 15.98 -16.77 -25.98
C ALA A 92 16.58 -16.58 -24.57
N GLN A 93 15.75 -16.58 -23.52
CA GLN A 93 16.23 -16.57 -22.12
C GLN A 93 16.98 -17.87 -21.76
N GLU A 94 16.48 -19.02 -22.22
CA GLU A 94 17.17 -20.29 -22.01
C GLU A 94 18.56 -20.31 -22.67
N LEU A 95 18.66 -19.88 -23.93
CA LEU A 95 19.95 -19.74 -24.63
C LEU A 95 20.87 -18.72 -23.96
N ALA A 96 20.32 -17.65 -23.38
CA ALA A 96 21.11 -16.68 -22.63
C ALA A 96 21.66 -17.26 -21.32
N ARG A 97 20.88 -18.05 -20.60
CA ARG A 97 21.35 -18.80 -19.42
C ARG A 97 22.44 -19.79 -19.78
N GLU A 98 22.25 -20.55 -20.86
CA GLU A 98 23.28 -21.49 -21.35
C GLU A 98 24.57 -20.76 -21.75
N LYS A 99 24.45 -19.62 -22.42
CA LYS A 99 25.60 -18.79 -22.78
C LYS A 99 26.33 -18.27 -21.54
N LYS A 100 25.63 -17.72 -20.54
CA LYS A 100 26.26 -17.27 -19.29
C LYS A 100 26.95 -18.42 -18.57
N LEU A 101 26.31 -19.59 -18.50
CA LEU A 101 26.90 -20.78 -17.89
C LEU A 101 28.18 -21.20 -18.61
N ALA A 102 28.16 -21.21 -19.95
CA ALA A 102 29.33 -21.52 -20.77
C ALA A 102 30.44 -20.47 -20.64
N ASP A 103 30.08 -19.19 -20.62
CA ASP A 103 31.03 -18.08 -20.48
C ASP A 103 31.67 -18.07 -19.09
N ARG A 104 30.98 -18.59 -18.06
CA ARG A 104 31.44 -18.77 -16.66
C ARG A 104 32.08 -20.13 -16.38
N ALA A 105 32.29 -20.99 -17.37
CA ALA A 105 32.79 -22.36 -17.17
C ALA A 105 34.21 -22.44 -16.56
N PHE A 106 34.99 -21.36 -16.62
CA PHE A 106 36.31 -21.27 -16.00
C PHE A 106 36.27 -21.05 -14.48
N LEU A 107 35.09 -20.70 -13.93
CA LEU A 107 34.89 -20.59 -12.49
C LEU A 107 34.78 -21.99 -11.86
N ASP A 108 35.23 -22.10 -10.62
CA ASP A 108 34.83 -23.22 -9.76
C ASP A 108 33.31 -23.29 -9.72
N GLN A 109 32.75 -24.47 -9.96
CA GLN A 109 31.29 -24.66 -10.03
C GLN A 109 30.66 -24.72 -8.64
N LYS A 110 31.48 -24.98 -7.60
CA LYS A 110 31.07 -25.03 -6.20
C LYS A 110 32.10 -24.36 -5.28
N PRO A 111 32.37 -23.05 -5.45
CA PRO A 111 33.26 -22.32 -4.55
C PRO A 111 32.78 -22.47 -3.10
N GLU A 112 33.69 -22.88 -2.20
CA GLU A 112 33.39 -23.16 -0.77
C GLU A 112 32.25 -24.19 -0.56
N GLY A 113 31.95 -25.02 -1.57
CA GLY A 113 30.84 -25.97 -1.58
C GLY A 113 29.48 -25.39 -2.00
N VAL A 114 29.39 -24.08 -2.28
CA VAL A 114 28.16 -23.39 -2.69
C VAL A 114 28.02 -23.39 -4.21
N PRO A 115 26.93 -23.91 -4.80
CA PRO A 115 26.71 -23.88 -6.24
C PRO A 115 26.73 -22.46 -6.82
N LEU A 116 27.41 -22.22 -7.94
CA LEU A 116 27.48 -20.88 -8.58
C LEU A 116 26.11 -20.22 -8.79
N ARG A 117 25.07 -20.99 -9.08
CA ARG A 117 23.69 -20.49 -9.29
C ARG A 117 23.04 -19.87 -8.04
N GLU A 118 23.57 -20.16 -6.86
CA GLU A 118 23.11 -19.61 -5.58
C GLU A 118 23.87 -18.34 -5.19
N LEU A 119 24.91 -17.99 -5.94
CA LEU A 119 25.68 -16.77 -5.73
C LEU A 119 25.08 -15.63 -6.57
N PRO A 120 24.96 -14.42 -6.01
CA PRO A 120 24.39 -13.25 -6.68
C PRO A 120 25.40 -12.61 -7.65
N LEU A 121 26.00 -13.41 -8.54
CA LEU A 121 27.06 -12.96 -9.46
C LEU A 121 26.58 -11.89 -10.45
N ASP A 122 25.28 -11.87 -10.74
CA ASP A 122 24.66 -10.91 -11.65
C ASP A 122 24.40 -9.54 -11.01
N ASP A 123 24.35 -9.51 -9.68
CA ASP A 123 24.08 -8.30 -8.88
C ASP A 123 25.35 -7.73 -8.23
N ASP A 124 26.44 -8.50 -8.16
CA ASP A 124 27.74 -8.03 -7.67
C ASP A 124 28.43 -7.14 -8.72
N SER A 125 28.51 -5.84 -8.44
CA SER A 125 29.05 -4.84 -9.37
C SER A 125 30.50 -5.14 -9.79
N ASP A 126 31.30 -5.65 -8.86
CA ASP A 126 32.71 -5.95 -9.08
C ASP A 126 32.86 -7.17 -10.00
N PHE A 127 32.07 -8.23 -9.75
CA PHE A 127 32.01 -9.40 -10.62
C PHE A 127 31.54 -9.04 -12.03
N VAL A 128 30.48 -8.26 -12.16
CA VAL A 128 29.94 -7.81 -13.45
C VAL A 128 30.96 -6.97 -14.23
N ALA A 129 31.71 -6.09 -13.54
CA ALA A 129 32.77 -5.29 -14.14
C ALA A 129 33.92 -6.17 -14.68
N MET A 130 34.39 -7.14 -13.88
CA MET A 130 35.41 -8.10 -14.31
C MET A 130 34.92 -8.95 -15.49
N GLU A 131 33.66 -9.38 -15.49
CA GLU A 131 33.07 -10.15 -16.58
C GLU A 131 33.00 -9.34 -17.88
N GLN A 132 32.73 -8.04 -17.80
CA GLN A 132 32.73 -7.14 -18.94
C GLN A 132 34.15 -6.86 -19.47
N GLU A 133 35.13 -6.70 -18.59
CA GLU A 133 36.54 -6.52 -18.95
C GLU A 133 37.10 -7.79 -19.63
N ARG A 134 36.78 -8.98 -19.10
CA ARG A 134 37.11 -10.27 -19.73
C ARG A 134 36.54 -10.35 -21.14
N ARG A 135 35.29 -9.92 -21.32
CA ARG A 135 34.61 -9.88 -22.63
C ARG A 135 35.37 -9.00 -23.64
N GLN A 136 35.80 -7.81 -23.23
CA GLN A 136 36.56 -6.91 -24.10
C GLN A 136 37.94 -7.46 -24.49
N LEU A 137 38.61 -8.17 -23.56
CA LEU A 137 39.91 -8.79 -23.84
C LEU A 137 39.78 -9.96 -24.83
N LEU A 138 38.72 -10.76 -24.72
CA LEU A 138 38.39 -11.83 -25.66
C LEU A 138 38.02 -11.29 -27.05
N GLU A 139 37.32 -10.16 -27.14
CA GLU A 139 36.89 -9.60 -28.43
C GLU A 139 38.05 -8.95 -29.22
N LYS A 140 39.06 -8.39 -28.53
CA LYS A 140 40.22 -7.75 -29.19
C LYS A 140 41.18 -8.75 -29.83
N ASP A 141 41.83 -9.59 -29.02
CA ASP A 141 42.77 -10.62 -29.49
C ASP A 141 43.06 -11.61 -28.34
N PRO A 142 42.35 -12.75 -28.27
CA PRO A 142 42.49 -13.73 -27.18
C PRO A 142 43.92 -14.23 -27.00
N ARG A 143 44.69 -14.33 -28.10
CA ARG A 143 46.04 -14.88 -28.05
C ARG A 143 47.03 -13.89 -27.45
N ARG A 144 46.91 -12.61 -27.81
CA ARG A 144 47.77 -11.56 -27.22
C ARG A 144 47.42 -11.26 -25.77
N ASN A 145 46.15 -11.37 -25.41
CA ASN A 145 45.66 -11.00 -24.07
C ASN A 145 45.64 -12.18 -23.07
N ALA A 146 46.17 -13.36 -23.43
CA ALA A 146 46.02 -14.58 -22.64
C ALA A 146 46.48 -14.48 -21.17
N LYS A 147 47.55 -13.71 -20.88
CA LYS A 147 48.03 -13.49 -19.50
C LYS A 147 47.08 -12.63 -18.66
N GLU A 148 46.54 -11.56 -19.25
CA GLU A 148 45.58 -10.68 -18.58
C GLU A 148 44.26 -11.41 -18.36
N ILE A 149 43.81 -12.20 -19.35
CA ILE A 149 42.63 -13.05 -19.21
C ILE A 149 42.80 -14.03 -18.04
N ALA A 150 43.95 -14.73 -17.95
CA ALA A 150 44.18 -15.70 -16.88
C ALA A 150 44.20 -15.03 -15.48
N ALA A 151 44.84 -13.87 -15.34
CA ALA A 151 44.85 -13.13 -14.08
C ALA A 151 43.45 -12.63 -13.68
N LEU A 152 42.65 -12.20 -14.67
CA LEU A 152 41.28 -11.75 -14.44
C LEU A 152 40.37 -12.93 -14.07
N GLU A 153 40.52 -14.08 -14.72
CA GLU A 153 39.80 -15.32 -14.39
C GLU A 153 40.12 -15.82 -12.97
N GLU A 154 41.36 -15.65 -12.50
CA GLU A 154 41.78 -15.96 -11.13
C GLU A 154 41.13 -15.01 -10.11
N SER A 155 41.10 -13.70 -10.39
CA SER A 155 40.39 -12.70 -9.57
C SER A 155 38.88 -12.95 -9.51
N MET A 156 38.27 -13.34 -10.64
CA MET A 156 36.85 -13.71 -10.68
C MET A 156 36.55 -14.95 -9.83
N ASN A 157 37.43 -15.95 -9.83
CA ASN A 157 37.32 -17.12 -8.95
C ASN A 157 37.44 -16.73 -7.47
N ALA A 158 38.40 -15.85 -7.12
CA ALA A 158 38.57 -15.38 -5.76
C ALA A 158 37.32 -14.62 -5.25
N ARG A 159 36.72 -13.77 -6.08
CA ARG A 159 35.48 -13.07 -5.75
C ARG A 159 34.29 -14.03 -5.57
N ALA A 160 34.20 -15.07 -6.40
CA ALA A 160 33.17 -16.12 -6.24
C ALA A 160 33.34 -16.90 -4.92
N GLN A 161 34.57 -17.20 -4.49
CA GLN A 161 34.84 -17.82 -3.18
C GLN A 161 34.49 -16.89 -2.01
N GLU A 162 34.75 -15.59 -2.15
CA GLU A 162 34.38 -14.60 -1.13
C GLU A 162 32.86 -14.52 -0.96
N LEU A 163 32.11 -14.39 -2.06
CA LEU A 163 30.65 -14.40 -2.06
C LEU A 163 30.09 -15.72 -1.49
N ALA A 164 30.74 -16.85 -1.74
CA ALA A 164 30.33 -18.13 -1.17
C ALA A 164 30.52 -18.21 0.35
N ARG A 165 31.62 -17.65 0.88
CA ARG A 165 31.82 -17.53 2.34
C ARG A 165 30.77 -16.65 2.99
N GLU A 166 30.46 -15.51 2.39
CA GLU A 166 29.40 -14.61 2.87
C GLU A 166 28.04 -15.30 2.85
N LYS A 167 27.74 -16.04 1.77
CA LYS A 167 26.50 -16.83 1.65
C LYS A 167 26.38 -17.87 2.75
N LYS A 168 27.44 -18.66 3.03
CA LYS A 168 27.43 -19.65 4.11
C LYS A 168 27.24 -19.00 5.48
N LEU A 169 27.89 -17.87 5.73
CA LEU A 169 27.75 -17.15 6.99
C LEU A 169 26.31 -16.65 7.19
N ALA A 170 25.73 -16.07 6.15
CA ALA A 170 24.34 -15.61 6.15
C ALA A 170 23.35 -16.77 6.30
N ASP A 171 23.60 -17.89 5.61
CA ASP A 171 22.73 -19.07 5.67
C ASP A 171 22.78 -19.76 7.04
N ARG A 172 23.86 -19.56 7.82
CA ARG A 172 24.07 -20.06 9.18
C ARG A 172 23.68 -19.09 10.29
N ALA A 173 23.06 -17.95 9.97
CA ALA A 173 22.72 -16.91 10.94
C ALA A 173 21.73 -17.35 12.04
N PHE A 174 20.95 -18.41 11.79
CA PHE A 174 20.00 -18.97 12.77
C PHE A 174 20.69 -19.83 13.85
N LEU A 175 21.97 -20.17 13.68
CA LEU A 175 22.74 -20.89 14.69
C LEU A 175 23.17 -19.94 15.81
N ASP A 176 23.25 -20.47 17.04
CA ASP A 176 23.99 -19.80 18.11
C ASP A 176 25.41 -19.52 17.61
N GLN A 177 25.87 -18.29 17.76
CA GLN A 177 27.19 -17.87 17.28
C GLN A 177 28.32 -18.34 18.20
N LYS A 178 27.99 -18.70 19.45
CA LYS A 178 28.93 -19.23 20.45
C LYS A 178 28.31 -20.40 21.25
N PRO A 179 27.93 -21.51 20.58
CA PRO A 179 27.41 -22.69 21.27
C PRO A 179 28.40 -23.15 22.36
N GLU A 180 27.92 -23.30 23.60
CA GLU A 180 28.73 -23.66 24.78
C GLU A 180 29.92 -22.71 25.05
N GLY A 181 29.86 -21.47 24.52
CA GLY A 181 30.93 -20.47 24.57
C GLY A 181 32.00 -20.60 23.47
N VAL A 182 31.88 -21.57 22.56
CA VAL A 182 32.82 -21.84 21.47
C VAL A 182 32.36 -21.13 20.18
N PRO A 183 33.14 -20.22 19.57
CA PRO A 183 32.76 -19.56 18.32
C PRO A 183 32.51 -20.56 17.16
N LEU A 184 31.46 -20.37 16.37
CA LEU A 184 31.11 -21.27 15.25
C LEU A 184 32.27 -21.54 14.28
N ARG A 185 33.14 -20.55 14.03
CA ARG A 185 34.33 -20.68 13.15
C ARG A 185 35.37 -21.70 13.64
N GLU A 186 35.34 -22.06 14.92
CA GLU A 186 36.24 -23.05 15.54
C GLU A 186 35.65 -24.45 15.53
N LEU A 187 34.38 -24.58 15.14
CA LEU A 187 33.72 -25.86 14.99
C LEU A 187 33.92 -26.41 13.57
N PRO A 188 34.21 -27.71 13.40
CA PRO A 188 34.43 -28.35 12.11
C PRO A 188 33.09 -28.64 11.40
N LEU A 189 32.23 -27.63 11.27
CA LEU A 189 30.87 -27.78 10.72
C LEU A 189 30.87 -28.25 9.25
N ASP A 190 31.89 -27.86 8.50
CA ASP A 190 32.04 -28.23 7.09
C ASP A 190 32.53 -29.68 6.91
N ASP A 191 33.14 -30.25 7.94
CA ASP A 191 33.65 -31.63 7.94
C ASP A 191 32.68 -32.62 8.62
N ASP A 192 31.69 -32.12 9.37
CA ASP A 192 30.66 -32.95 10.02
C ASP A 192 29.59 -33.38 9.02
N SER A 193 29.56 -34.68 8.71
CA SER A 193 28.65 -35.22 7.69
C SER A 193 27.18 -35.01 8.02
N ASP A 194 26.82 -35.09 9.31
CA ASP A 194 25.44 -34.94 9.77
C ASP A 194 24.99 -33.48 9.64
N PHE A 195 25.84 -32.54 10.05
CA PHE A 195 25.61 -31.11 9.88
C PHE A 195 25.46 -30.74 8.40
N VAL A 196 26.37 -31.20 7.53
CA VAL A 196 26.31 -30.94 6.08
C VAL A 196 25.03 -31.53 5.47
N SER A 197 24.61 -32.72 5.90
CA SER A 197 23.35 -33.35 5.47
C SER A 197 22.14 -32.49 5.83
N MET A 198 22.04 -32.04 7.09
CA MET A 198 20.95 -31.17 7.55
C MET A 198 20.95 -29.83 6.82
N GLU A 199 22.13 -29.25 6.58
CA GLU A 199 22.26 -27.99 5.84
C GLU A 199 21.76 -28.13 4.38
N GLN A 200 22.00 -29.29 3.76
CA GLN A 200 21.51 -29.59 2.41
C GLN A 200 20.00 -29.84 2.38
N GLU A 201 19.45 -30.53 3.39
CA GLU A 201 18.00 -30.73 3.54
C GLU A 201 17.27 -29.40 3.77
N ARG A 202 17.82 -28.53 4.62
CA ARG A 202 17.30 -27.17 4.85
C ARG A 202 17.21 -26.39 3.55
N ARG A 203 18.26 -26.47 2.72
CA ARG A 203 18.31 -25.84 1.40
C ARG A 203 17.20 -26.34 0.48
N GLN A 204 16.97 -27.64 0.42
CA GLN A 204 15.89 -28.22 -0.41
C GLN A 204 14.50 -27.82 0.07
N LEU A 205 14.29 -27.67 1.38
CA LEU A 205 13.01 -27.22 1.95
C LEU A 205 12.71 -25.76 1.61
N LEU A 206 13.74 -24.91 1.66
CA LEU A 206 13.66 -23.50 1.26
C LEU A 206 13.40 -23.36 -0.25
N GLU A 207 14.02 -24.16 -1.10
CA GLU A 207 13.86 -24.07 -2.56
C GLU A 207 12.47 -24.54 -3.04
N LYS A 208 11.87 -25.54 -2.38
CA LYS A 208 10.56 -26.08 -2.77
C LYS A 208 9.40 -25.12 -2.47
N ASP A 209 9.23 -24.77 -1.20
CA ASP A 209 8.17 -23.86 -0.73
C ASP A 209 8.46 -23.51 0.75
N PRO A 210 9.09 -22.36 1.04
CA PRO A 210 9.44 -21.96 2.39
C PRO A 210 8.21 -21.87 3.30
N ARG A 211 7.07 -21.41 2.77
CA ARG A 211 5.85 -21.17 3.55
C ARG A 211 5.19 -22.46 3.97
N ARG A 212 5.15 -23.47 3.09
CA ARG A 212 4.61 -24.80 3.44
C ARG A 212 5.53 -25.59 4.36
N ASN A 213 6.83 -25.31 4.36
CA ASN A 213 7.83 -26.08 5.10
C ASN A 213 8.26 -25.43 6.43
N VAL A 214 7.64 -24.33 6.88
CA VAL A 214 8.03 -23.57 8.10
C VAL A 214 8.34 -24.47 9.30
N GLN A 215 7.43 -25.38 9.68
CA GLN A 215 7.66 -26.21 10.86
C GLN A 215 8.85 -27.15 10.69
N LYS A 216 8.99 -27.78 9.52
CA LYS A 216 10.13 -28.66 9.23
C LYS A 216 11.45 -27.90 9.20
N ILE A 217 11.44 -26.65 8.72
CA ILE A 217 12.61 -25.79 8.74
C ILE A 217 12.98 -25.47 10.19
N ALA A 218 12.02 -25.10 11.05
CA ALA A 218 12.27 -24.81 12.46
C ALA A 218 12.81 -26.04 13.23
N ASP A 219 12.19 -27.22 13.04
CA ASP A 219 12.63 -28.46 13.69
C ASP A 219 14.06 -28.85 13.24
N LEU A 220 14.38 -28.62 11.97
CA LEU A 220 15.71 -28.89 11.41
C LEU A 220 16.75 -27.86 11.89
N GLU A 221 16.37 -26.58 12.01
CA GLU A 221 17.22 -25.52 12.56
C GLU A 221 17.54 -25.76 14.04
N GLU A 222 16.58 -26.26 14.83
CA GLU A 222 16.81 -26.68 16.22
C GLU A 222 17.77 -27.89 16.28
N SER A 223 17.60 -28.87 15.39
CA SER A 223 18.50 -30.03 15.28
C SER A 223 19.93 -29.63 14.89
N MET A 224 20.08 -28.67 13.98
CA MET A 224 21.38 -28.12 13.59
C MET A 224 22.05 -27.36 14.75
N ASN A 225 21.29 -26.59 15.54
CA ASN A 225 21.80 -25.94 16.75
C ASN A 225 22.24 -26.96 17.81
N ALA A 226 21.44 -28.02 18.03
CA ALA A 226 21.79 -29.08 18.96
C ALA A 226 23.09 -29.80 18.57
N ARG A 227 23.29 -30.07 17.26
CA ARG A 227 24.54 -30.67 16.75
C ARG A 227 25.73 -29.72 16.92
N ALA A 228 25.55 -28.42 16.69
CA ALA A 228 26.59 -27.42 16.94
C ALA A 228 27.00 -27.35 18.44
N GLN A 229 26.03 -27.43 19.36
CA GLN A 229 26.30 -27.52 20.81
C GLN A 229 27.01 -28.83 21.19
N GLU A 230 26.65 -29.95 20.57
CA GLU A 230 27.33 -31.22 20.78
C GLU A 230 28.81 -31.17 20.36
N LEU A 231 29.07 -30.66 19.15
CA LEU A 231 30.43 -30.44 18.65
C LEU A 231 31.23 -29.47 19.54
N ALA A 232 30.57 -28.46 20.10
CA ALA A 232 31.21 -27.54 21.04
C ALA A 232 31.56 -28.21 22.39
N ARG A 233 30.70 -29.08 22.92
CA ARG A 233 31.01 -29.89 24.12
C ARG A 233 32.17 -30.85 23.88
N GLU A 234 32.19 -31.53 22.74
CA GLU A 234 33.29 -32.42 22.36
C GLU A 234 34.60 -31.65 22.23
N LYS A 235 34.56 -30.47 21.61
CA LYS A 235 35.70 -29.56 21.52
C LYS A 235 36.23 -29.18 22.90
N LYS A 236 35.37 -28.73 23.82
CA LYS A 236 35.77 -28.38 25.20
C LYS A 236 36.34 -29.56 25.97
N LEU A 237 35.74 -30.74 25.86
CA LEU A 237 36.22 -31.94 26.54
C LEU A 237 37.62 -32.33 26.03
N ALA A 238 37.82 -32.31 24.71
CA ALA A 238 39.11 -32.56 24.10
C ALA A 238 40.15 -31.50 24.52
N ASP A 239 39.75 -30.24 24.58
CA ASP A 239 40.63 -29.14 24.98
C ASP A 239 41.02 -29.21 26.46
N ARG A 240 40.22 -29.87 27.33
CA ARG A 240 40.44 -30.10 28.77
C ARG A 240 41.10 -31.44 29.14
N ALA A 241 41.52 -32.24 28.16
CA ALA A 241 42.01 -33.61 28.40
C ALA A 241 43.26 -33.73 29.30
N PHE A 242 44.00 -32.64 29.52
CA PHE A 242 45.20 -32.59 30.36
C PHE A 242 44.90 -32.49 31.88
N LEU A 243 43.64 -32.32 32.28
CA LEU A 243 43.22 -32.23 33.68
C LEU A 243 43.08 -33.62 34.33
N ASP A 244 43.35 -33.71 35.64
CA ASP A 244 42.97 -34.86 36.48
C ASP A 244 41.46 -35.03 36.45
N GLN A 245 41.00 -36.24 36.14
CA GLN A 245 39.59 -36.54 35.95
C GLN A 245 38.81 -36.66 37.28
N LYS A 246 39.51 -36.90 38.41
CA LYS A 246 38.90 -37.04 39.74
C LYS A 246 39.66 -36.34 40.88
N PRO A 247 39.87 -35.02 40.83
CA PRO A 247 40.52 -34.26 41.89
C PRO A 247 39.82 -34.44 43.25
N GLU A 248 40.57 -34.80 44.31
CA GLU A 248 40.06 -35.06 45.69
C GLU A 248 38.92 -36.11 45.77
N GLY A 249 38.79 -36.96 44.73
CA GLY A 249 37.71 -37.93 44.58
C GLY A 249 36.41 -37.39 43.95
N VAL A 250 36.39 -36.12 43.50
CA VAL A 250 35.25 -35.44 42.86
C VAL A 250 35.44 -35.43 41.34
N SER A 251 34.40 -35.75 40.55
CA SER A 251 34.46 -35.79 39.08
C SER A 251 34.61 -34.39 38.47
N LEU A 252 35.42 -34.20 37.41
CA LEU A 252 35.53 -32.90 36.71
C LEU A 252 34.18 -32.34 36.24
N ARG A 253 33.21 -33.20 35.91
CA ARG A 253 31.86 -32.77 35.51
C ARG A 253 31.05 -32.14 36.66
N GLU A 254 31.42 -32.43 37.90
CA GLU A 254 30.76 -31.90 39.11
C GLU A 254 31.40 -30.59 39.59
N LEU A 255 32.55 -30.23 39.00
CA LEU A 255 33.22 -28.99 39.31
C LEU A 255 32.69 -27.86 38.41
N PRO A 256 32.41 -26.67 38.96
CA PRO A 256 31.89 -25.52 38.21
C PRO A 256 33.02 -24.80 37.43
N LEU A 257 33.74 -25.55 36.59
CA LEU A 257 34.92 -25.03 35.86
C LEU A 257 34.55 -23.92 34.86
N ASP A 258 33.35 -23.98 34.30
CA ASP A 258 32.83 -22.99 33.36
C ASP A 258 32.37 -21.68 34.04
N ASP A 259 32.10 -21.73 35.34
CA ASP A 259 31.66 -20.58 36.14
C ASP A 259 32.80 -19.95 36.95
N ASP A 260 33.93 -20.65 37.09
CA ASP A 260 35.12 -20.13 37.76
C ASP A 260 35.87 -19.17 36.83
N SER A 261 35.83 -17.88 37.16
CA SER A 261 36.43 -16.82 36.34
C SER A 261 37.93 -17.04 36.10
N ASP A 262 38.62 -17.55 37.11
CA ASP A 262 40.07 -17.77 37.05
C ASP A 262 40.38 -18.94 36.11
N PHE A 263 39.61 -20.04 36.22
CA PHE A 263 39.70 -21.18 35.32
C PHE A 263 39.41 -20.79 33.86
N VAL A 264 38.33 -20.06 33.61
CA VAL A 264 37.96 -19.60 32.25
C VAL A 264 39.02 -18.67 31.66
N SER A 265 39.58 -17.77 32.47
CA SER A 265 40.67 -16.88 32.07
C SER A 265 41.91 -17.67 31.63
N MET A 266 42.34 -18.65 32.45
CA MET A 266 43.46 -19.52 32.12
C MET A 266 43.19 -20.35 30.85
N GLU A 267 41.97 -20.85 30.68
CA GLU A 267 41.59 -21.61 29.49
C GLU A 267 41.63 -20.75 28.21
N GLN A 268 41.23 -19.48 28.30
CA GLN A 268 41.28 -18.53 27.18
C GLN A 268 42.73 -18.13 26.84
N GLU A 269 43.56 -17.91 27.84
CA GLU A 269 45.00 -17.66 27.67
C GLU A 269 45.69 -18.86 27.00
N ARG A 270 45.37 -20.08 27.45
CA ARG A 270 45.86 -21.33 26.83
C ARG A 270 45.50 -21.38 25.35
N ARG A 271 44.25 -21.04 24.99
CA ARG A 271 43.81 -20.98 23.58
C ARG A 271 44.61 -19.97 22.76
N GLN A 272 44.77 -18.74 23.25
CA GLN A 272 45.53 -17.71 22.52
C GLN A 272 47.00 -18.08 22.32
N LEU A 273 47.62 -18.73 23.31
CA LEU A 273 49.00 -19.18 23.22
C LEU A 273 49.17 -20.29 22.18
N LEU A 274 48.21 -21.22 22.10
CA LEU A 274 48.20 -22.28 21.09
C LEU A 274 47.96 -21.72 19.68
N GLU A 275 47.13 -20.70 19.51
CA GLU A 275 46.81 -20.11 18.21
C GLU A 275 47.98 -19.27 17.64
N LYS A 276 48.69 -18.50 18.49
CA LYS A 276 49.80 -17.64 18.04
C LYS A 276 51.00 -18.42 17.50
N ASP A 277 51.57 -19.31 18.31
CA ASP A 277 52.74 -20.12 17.93
C ASP A 277 52.90 -21.31 18.90
N PRO A 278 52.27 -22.47 18.62
CA PRO A 278 52.22 -23.59 19.55
C PRO A 278 53.61 -24.14 19.89
N ARG A 279 54.60 -23.97 18.99
CA ARG A 279 55.96 -24.47 19.20
C ARG A 279 56.77 -23.59 20.15
N LYS A 280 56.57 -22.26 20.10
CA LYS A 280 57.29 -21.34 21.00
C LYS A 280 56.70 -21.31 22.40
N ASN A 281 55.41 -21.59 22.54
CA ASN A 281 54.69 -21.43 23.78
C ASN A 281 54.59 -22.71 24.63
N VAL A 282 55.29 -23.80 24.26
CA VAL A 282 55.20 -25.11 24.94
C VAL A 282 55.36 -25.03 26.47
N GLN A 283 56.39 -24.33 26.96
CA GLN A 283 56.63 -24.27 28.41
C GLN A 283 55.56 -23.46 29.14
N ILE A 284 55.16 -22.32 28.56
CA ILE A 284 54.13 -21.45 29.14
C ILE A 284 52.80 -22.20 29.21
N VAL A 285 52.47 -22.97 28.17
CA VAL A 285 51.27 -23.82 28.16
C VAL A 285 51.35 -24.89 29.25
N ALA A 286 52.50 -25.55 29.44
CA ALA A 286 52.64 -26.57 30.49
C ALA A 286 52.47 -26.01 31.91
N ASP A 287 53.08 -24.86 32.22
CA ASP A 287 52.96 -24.22 33.54
C ASP A 287 51.51 -23.75 33.81
N LEU A 288 50.82 -23.30 32.76
CA LEU A 288 49.41 -22.92 32.82
C LEU A 288 48.51 -24.16 33.04
N GLU A 289 48.79 -25.27 32.36
CA GLU A 289 48.07 -26.55 32.54
C GLU A 289 48.21 -27.12 33.97
N GLU A 290 49.37 -26.95 34.61
CA GLU A 290 49.58 -27.32 36.02
C GLU A 290 48.76 -26.43 36.98
N SER A 291 48.74 -25.12 36.72
CA SER A 291 47.94 -24.16 37.49
C SER A 291 46.45 -24.45 37.40
N MET A 292 45.97 -24.82 36.20
CA MET A 292 44.58 -25.24 35.99
C MET A 292 44.24 -26.53 36.78
N ASN A 293 45.15 -27.50 36.87
CA ASN A 293 44.98 -28.70 37.69
C ASN A 293 44.90 -28.40 39.20
N ALA A 294 45.76 -27.51 39.70
CA ALA A 294 45.74 -27.11 41.11
C ALA A 294 44.42 -26.42 41.50
N ARG A 295 43.91 -25.55 40.62
CA ARG A 295 42.60 -24.90 40.82
C ARG A 295 41.46 -25.91 40.85
N ALA A 296 41.49 -26.92 39.99
CA ALA A 296 40.50 -28.00 40.02
C ALA A 296 40.51 -28.79 41.35
N GLN A 297 41.68 -29.04 41.96
CA GLN A 297 41.76 -29.67 43.29
C GLN A 297 41.23 -28.79 44.42
N GLU A 298 41.49 -27.49 44.36
CA GLU A 298 40.96 -26.53 45.33
C GLU A 298 39.43 -26.50 45.29
N LEU A 299 38.86 -26.37 44.09
CA LEU A 299 37.41 -26.43 43.87
C LEU A 299 36.81 -27.74 44.38
N ALA A 300 37.51 -28.87 44.26
CA ALA A 300 37.05 -30.15 44.79
C ALA A 300 37.02 -30.22 46.33
N ARG A 301 38.00 -29.62 47.02
CA ARG A 301 38.00 -29.52 48.50
C ARG A 301 36.87 -28.63 49.00
N GLU A 302 36.68 -27.49 48.34
CA GLU A 302 35.56 -26.58 48.63
C GLU A 302 34.23 -27.29 48.41
N LYS A 303 34.12 -28.06 47.33
CA LYS A 303 32.95 -28.91 47.06
C LYS A 303 32.68 -29.89 48.20
N LYS A 304 33.68 -30.63 48.71
CA LYS A 304 33.48 -31.57 49.83
C LYS A 304 33.04 -30.87 51.13
N LEU A 305 33.62 -29.72 51.45
CA LEU A 305 33.23 -28.96 52.63
C LEU A 305 31.80 -28.41 52.49
N ALA A 306 31.47 -27.87 51.31
CA ALA A 306 30.12 -27.44 50.97
C ALA A 306 29.13 -28.62 50.99
N ASP A 307 29.57 -29.81 50.57
CA ASP A 307 28.75 -31.02 50.59
C ASP A 307 28.46 -31.51 52.02
N ARG A 308 29.29 -31.16 53.01
CA ARG A 308 29.08 -31.42 54.45
C ARG A 308 28.32 -30.29 55.17
N ALA A 309 27.92 -29.23 54.46
CA ALA A 309 27.29 -28.05 55.07
C ALA A 309 25.95 -28.36 55.77
N PHE A 310 25.32 -29.48 55.44
CA PHE A 310 24.08 -29.93 56.09
C PHE A 310 24.28 -30.44 57.53
N LEU A 311 25.53 -30.67 57.97
CA LEU A 311 25.83 -31.06 59.34
C LEU A 311 25.76 -29.86 60.29
N ASP A 312 25.25 -30.09 61.51
CA ASP A 312 25.38 -29.15 62.63
C ASP A 312 26.86 -28.86 62.85
N GLN A 313 27.25 -27.59 62.85
CA GLN A 313 28.65 -27.17 62.97
C GLN A 313 29.18 -27.28 64.40
N LYS A 314 28.28 -27.29 65.40
CA LYS A 314 28.61 -27.44 66.82
C LYS A 314 27.61 -28.37 67.54
N PRO A 315 27.52 -29.65 67.16
CA PRO A 315 26.62 -30.60 67.80
C PRO A 315 26.87 -30.63 69.31
N GLU A 316 25.82 -30.48 70.11
CA GLU A 316 25.87 -30.37 71.58
C GLU A 316 26.90 -29.33 72.12
N GLY A 317 27.22 -28.31 71.31
CA GLY A 317 28.24 -27.30 71.64
C GLY A 317 29.68 -27.79 71.49
N VAL A 318 29.92 -28.92 70.83
CA VAL A 318 31.25 -29.47 70.48
C VAL A 318 31.52 -29.20 69.00
N SER A 319 32.69 -28.68 68.63
CA SER A 319 33.01 -28.30 67.23
C SER A 319 33.08 -29.51 66.30
N LEU A 320 32.55 -29.44 65.06
CA LEU A 320 32.70 -30.53 64.07
C LEU A 320 34.15 -30.94 63.82
N ARG A 321 35.10 -30.01 63.96
CA ARG A 321 36.54 -30.31 63.82
C ARG A 321 37.11 -31.12 64.99
N GLU A 322 36.43 -31.10 66.13
CA GLU A 322 36.79 -31.87 67.33
C GLU A 322 36.08 -33.23 67.34
N LEU A 323 35.16 -33.46 66.40
CA LEU A 323 34.52 -34.73 66.19
C LEU A 323 35.35 -35.60 65.23
N PRO A 324 35.60 -36.87 65.57
CA PRO A 324 36.38 -37.79 64.74
C PRO A 324 35.54 -38.37 63.59
N LEU A 325 35.04 -37.52 62.68
CA LEU A 325 34.07 -37.90 61.63
C LEU A 325 34.67 -38.75 60.52
N ASP A 326 35.92 -38.47 60.10
CA ASP A 326 36.60 -39.26 59.06
C ASP A 326 37.08 -40.63 59.61
N ASP A 327 37.12 -40.79 60.94
CA ASP A 327 37.44 -42.04 61.63
C ASP A 327 36.18 -42.89 61.93
N ASP A 328 34.99 -42.28 61.83
CA ASP A 328 33.71 -42.95 62.06
C ASP A 328 33.28 -43.70 60.78
N SER A 329 33.33 -45.03 60.83
CA SER A 329 33.06 -45.88 59.67
C SER A 329 31.63 -45.73 59.15
N ASP A 330 30.68 -45.47 60.04
CA ASP A 330 29.27 -45.34 59.69
C ASP A 330 29.02 -44.00 59.00
N PHE A 331 29.66 -42.94 59.47
CA PHE A 331 29.64 -41.61 58.86
C PHE A 331 30.18 -41.61 57.43
N VAL A 332 31.35 -42.23 57.20
CA VAL A 332 31.97 -42.32 55.87
C VAL A 332 31.09 -43.10 54.88
N ALA A 333 30.46 -44.18 55.32
CA ALA A 333 29.56 -44.96 54.49
C ALA A 333 28.31 -44.15 54.06
N MET A 334 27.68 -43.43 55.00
CA MET A 334 26.55 -42.56 54.69
C MET A 334 26.95 -41.43 53.73
N GLU A 335 28.13 -40.83 53.89
CA GLU A 335 28.59 -39.78 52.97
C GLU A 335 28.67 -40.28 51.52
N GLN A 336 29.16 -41.51 51.31
CA GLN A 336 29.27 -42.11 49.98
C GLN A 336 27.90 -42.45 49.38
N GLU A 337 26.97 -42.96 50.18
CA GLU A 337 25.61 -43.26 49.74
C GLU A 337 24.84 -41.99 49.37
N ARG A 338 24.96 -40.91 50.16
CA ARG A 338 24.37 -39.61 49.86
C ARG A 338 24.84 -39.10 48.49
N ARG A 339 26.13 -39.26 48.19
CA ARG A 339 26.72 -38.83 46.91
C ARG A 339 26.12 -39.59 45.72
N GLN A 340 25.89 -40.90 45.85
CA GLN A 340 25.24 -41.71 44.80
C GLN A 340 23.76 -41.35 44.58
N LEU A 341 23.04 -41.01 45.65
CA LEU A 341 21.64 -40.59 45.54
C LEU A 341 21.49 -39.24 44.85
N LEU A 342 22.40 -38.30 45.14
CA LEU A 342 22.48 -37.01 44.45
C LEU A 342 22.76 -37.17 42.96
N GLU A 343 23.64 -38.10 42.57
CA GLU A 343 23.99 -38.29 41.15
C GLU A 343 22.86 -38.91 40.32
N LYS A 344 22.05 -39.79 40.90
CA LYS A 344 20.95 -40.45 40.17
C LYS A 344 19.80 -39.51 39.85
N ASP A 345 19.21 -38.92 40.89
CA ASP A 345 18.05 -38.02 40.79
C ASP A 345 17.84 -37.32 42.15
N PRO A 346 18.35 -36.08 42.35
CA PRO A 346 18.24 -35.37 43.61
C PRO A 346 16.80 -35.14 44.06
N HIS A 347 15.88 -34.92 43.11
CA HIS A 347 14.48 -34.61 43.42
C HIS A 347 13.71 -35.87 43.82
N ARG A 348 13.93 -36.96 43.09
CA ARG A 348 13.24 -38.22 43.37
C ARG A 348 13.78 -38.89 44.63
N ASN A 349 15.07 -38.73 44.90
CA ASN A 349 15.73 -39.27 46.09
C ASN A 349 15.73 -38.28 47.26
N ALA A 350 15.05 -37.12 47.15
CA ALA A 350 15.11 -36.05 48.16
C ALA A 350 14.78 -36.53 49.57
N LYS A 351 13.82 -37.46 49.71
CA LYS A 351 13.48 -38.06 51.02
C LYS A 351 14.58 -38.94 51.58
N GLU A 352 15.21 -39.75 50.72
CA GLU A 352 16.29 -40.65 51.12
C GLU A 352 17.55 -39.86 51.46
N ILE A 353 17.85 -38.81 50.68
CA ILE A 353 18.92 -37.85 50.97
C ILE A 353 18.66 -37.16 52.30
N ALA A 354 17.47 -36.60 52.53
CA ALA A 354 17.14 -35.92 53.79
C ALA A 354 17.23 -36.87 54.99
N ALA A 355 16.76 -38.12 54.86
CA ALA A 355 16.87 -39.12 55.91
C ALA A 355 18.33 -39.51 56.20
N LEU A 356 19.17 -39.60 55.17
CA LEU A 356 20.60 -39.82 55.33
C LEU A 356 21.28 -38.64 56.02
N GLU A 357 20.99 -37.41 55.58
CA GLU A 357 21.53 -36.18 56.17
C GLU A 357 21.15 -36.06 57.64
N GLU A 358 19.92 -36.42 57.99
CA GLU A 358 19.45 -36.47 59.38
C GLU A 358 20.19 -37.54 60.19
N SER A 359 20.40 -38.74 59.62
CA SER A 359 21.16 -39.82 60.25
C SER A 359 22.62 -39.44 60.51
N MET A 360 23.25 -38.77 59.55
CA MET A 360 24.61 -38.23 59.68
C MET A 360 24.69 -37.15 60.76
N ASN A 361 23.70 -36.27 60.86
CA ASN A 361 23.59 -35.29 61.95
C ASN A 361 23.38 -35.95 63.31
N VAL A 362 22.56 -37.00 63.38
CA VAL A 362 22.34 -37.77 64.61
C VAL A 362 23.63 -38.45 65.05
N CYS A 363 24.41 -39.03 64.13
CA CYS A 363 25.72 -39.60 64.43
C CYS A 363 26.65 -38.55 65.06
N ALA A 364 26.78 -37.38 64.41
CA ALA A 364 27.58 -36.27 64.92
C ALA A 364 27.08 -35.77 66.30
N ARG A 365 25.76 -35.70 66.50
CA ARG A 365 25.14 -35.28 67.78
C ARG A 365 25.36 -36.30 68.89
N ASN A 366 25.21 -37.59 68.62
CA ASN A 366 25.40 -38.64 69.62
C ASN A 366 26.83 -38.66 70.13
N LEU A 367 27.81 -38.55 69.22
CA LEU A 367 29.22 -38.40 69.58
C LEU A 367 29.44 -37.19 70.50
N ALA A 368 28.74 -36.08 70.26
CA ALA A 368 28.84 -34.89 71.09
C ALA A 368 28.05 -34.97 72.41
N PHE A 369 26.91 -35.66 72.45
CA PHE A 369 26.08 -35.84 73.64
C PHE A 369 26.77 -36.74 74.67
N ASP A 370 27.34 -37.85 74.22
CA ASP A 370 28.09 -38.78 75.08
C ASP A 370 29.26 -38.08 75.77
N ILE A 371 29.85 -37.10 75.08
CA ILE A 371 30.87 -36.23 75.65
C ILE A 371 30.29 -35.34 76.77
N ARG A 372 29.12 -34.69 76.57
CA ARG A 372 28.51 -33.74 77.53
C ARG A 372 27.81 -34.38 78.73
N SER A 373 27.11 -35.50 78.54
CA SER A 373 26.35 -36.16 79.63
C SER A 373 27.27 -36.59 80.77
N ARG A 374 28.46 -37.12 80.44
CA ARG A 374 29.49 -37.47 81.42
C ARG A 374 30.03 -36.28 82.21
N GLU A 375 29.83 -35.05 81.72
CA GLU A 375 30.36 -33.85 82.35
C GLU A 375 29.45 -33.26 83.43
N ARG A 376 28.14 -33.59 83.46
CA ARG A 376 27.11 -32.91 84.28
C ARG A 376 26.38 -33.78 85.30
N ASP A 377 26.86 -34.99 85.53
CA ASP A 377 26.21 -36.04 86.32
C ASP A 377 25.97 -35.72 87.81
N PHE A 378 26.49 -34.60 88.33
CA PHE A 378 26.44 -34.21 89.75
C PHE A 378 25.47 -33.05 90.09
N LEU A 379 24.68 -32.53 89.13
CA LEU A 379 23.76 -31.38 89.32
C LEU A 379 22.31 -31.79 89.64
N ASP A 380 21.55 -30.93 90.33
CA ASP A 380 20.12 -31.12 90.66
C ASP A 380 19.18 -30.82 89.48
N ASP A 381 18.12 -31.63 89.29
CA ASP A 381 17.21 -31.57 88.13
C ASP A 381 16.29 -30.32 88.03
N VAL A 382 16.08 -29.56 89.13
CA VAL A 382 15.23 -28.34 89.14
C VAL A 382 15.83 -27.26 90.04
N VAL A 383 16.00 -26.05 89.50
CA VAL A 383 16.65 -24.91 90.17
C VAL A 383 15.72 -23.69 90.16
N ARG A 384 15.34 -23.17 91.34
CA ARG A 384 14.44 -22.00 91.53
C ARG A 384 13.07 -22.08 90.81
N GLY A 385 12.51 -23.29 90.69
CA GLY A 385 11.24 -23.52 89.99
C GLY A 385 11.36 -23.55 88.47
N ILE A 386 12.59 -23.40 87.95
CA ILE A 386 12.95 -23.57 86.54
C ILE A 386 13.62 -24.95 86.42
N PRO A 387 13.10 -25.87 85.57
CA PRO A 387 13.76 -27.15 85.30
C PRO A 387 15.20 -26.97 84.78
N LEU A 388 16.15 -27.84 85.17
CA LEU A 388 17.58 -27.71 84.81
C LEU A 388 17.79 -27.77 83.29
N ASP A 389 17.00 -28.57 82.60
CA ASP A 389 16.93 -28.69 81.14
C ASP A 389 16.37 -27.43 80.46
N ALA A 390 15.61 -26.59 81.19
CA ALA A 390 15.16 -25.29 80.71
C ALA A 390 16.28 -24.24 80.68
N LEU A 391 17.34 -24.45 81.45
CA LEU A 391 18.50 -23.56 81.50
C LEU A 391 19.44 -23.89 80.35
N SER A 392 19.95 -22.86 79.69
CA SER A 392 20.79 -23.01 78.48
C SER A 392 22.25 -23.24 78.83
N LEU A 393 22.48 -24.31 79.58
CA LEU A 393 23.78 -24.63 80.18
C LEU A 393 24.87 -24.79 79.11
N ASN A 394 24.55 -25.43 77.99
CA ASN A 394 25.47 -25.62 76.88
C ASN A 394 25.90 -24.32 76.16
N ASP A 395 25.19 -23.22 76.36
CA ASP A 395 25.45 -21.94 75.68
C ASP A 395 26.26 -20.99 76.58
N ASP A 396 26.44 -21.34 77.86
CA ASP A 396 27.25 -20.56 78.78
C ASP A 396 28.73 -20.92 78.63
N ASN A 397 29.51 -19.99 78.11
CA ASN A 397 30.96 -20.17 77.88
C ASN A 397 31.71 -20.46 79.18
N GLU A 398 31.32 -19.81 80.27
CA GLU A 398 31.96 -19.99 81.58
C GLU A 398 31.72 -21.42 82.08
N LEU A 399 30.47 -21.89 82.02
CA LEU A 399 30.09 -23.25 82.34
C LEU A 399 30.79 -24.27 81.41
N CYS A 400 30.82 -24.03 80.10
CA CYS A 400 31.50 -24.91 79.14
C CYS A 400 33.00 -25.00 79.40
N LEU A 401 33.65 -23.91 79.84
CA LEU A 401 35.06 -23.91 80.17
C LEU A 401 35.32 -24.69 81.47
N LEU A 402 34.44 -24.54 82.46
CA LEU A 402 34.48 -25.32 83.70
C LEU A 402 34.27 -26.83 83.41
N GLU A 403 33.34 -27.17 82.51
CA GLU A 403 33.09 -28.54 82.04
C GLU A 403 34.28 -29.11 81.26
N ALA A 404 34.85 -28.37 80.32
CA ALA A 404 36.05 -28.78 79.60
C ALA A 404 37.24 -29.00 80.55
N ARG A 405 37.37 -28.14 81.56
CA ARG A 405 38.38 -28.31 82.60
C ARG A 405 38.12 -29.56 83.44
N ARG A 406 36.86 -29.89 83.72
CA ARG A 406 36.45 -31.15 84.35
C ARG A 406 36.83 -32.35 83.47
N ARG A 407 36.61 -32.29 82.14
CA ARG A 407 37.02 -33.33 81.17
C ARG A 407 38.52 -33.60 81.19
N GLU A 408 39.32 -32.54 81.23
CA GLU A 408 40.77 -32.62 81.26
C GLU A 408 41.28 -33.21 82.58
N LEU A 409 40.68 -32.82 83.71
CA LEU A 409 40.95 -33.37 85.04
C LEU A 409 40.57 -34.86 85.15
N LEU A 410 39.42 -35.26 84.59
CA LEU A 410 38.99 -36.66 84.54
C LEU A 410 39.86 -37.55 83.63
N LYS A 411 40.50 -36.98 82.60
CA LYS A 411 41.49 -37.71 81.77
C LYS A 411 42.82 -37.97 82.50
N THR A 412 43.14 -37.18 83.52
CA THR A 412 44.47 -37.17 84.17
C THR A 412 44.48 -37.75 85.59
N SER A 413 43.34 -37.84 86.28
CA SER A 413 43.24 -38.32 87.67
C SER A 413 42.33 -39.54 87.80
N SER A 414 42.77 -40.59 88.51
CA SER A 414 42.03 -41.85 88.72
C SER A 414 41.26 -41.93 90.04
N ALA A 415 41.03 -40.81 90.74
CA ALA A 415 40.29 -40.79 92.01
C ALA A 415 39.09 -39.83 91.95
N GLU A 416 37.89 -40.38 92.08
CA GLU A 416 36.59 -39.68 92.03
C GLU A 416 36.37 -38.64 93.15
N ASN A 417 37.29 -38.51 94.12
CA ASN A 417 37.18 -37.59 95.27
C ASN A 417 38.41 -36.67 95.42
N SER A 418 38.90 -36.11 94.31
CA SER A 418 39.92 -35.05 94.35
C SER A 418 39.32 -33.76 94.95
N PRO A 419 39.99 -33.08 95.92
CA PRO A 419 39.51 -31.80 96.44
C PRO A 419 39.38 -30.73 95.36
N GLU A 420 40.22 -30.78 94.31
CA GLU A 420 40.11 -29.88 93.15
C GLU A 420 38.86 -30.18 92.31
N LEU A 421 38.46 -31.45 92.21
CA LEU A 421 37.25 -31.86 91.49
C LEU A 421 35.99 -31.37 92.23
N VAL A 422 35.93 -31.57 93.55
CA VAL A 422 34.80 -31.11 94.39
C VAL A 422 34.65 -29.58 94.35
N GLU A 423 35.76 -28.84 94.38
CA GLU A 423 35.71 -27.37 94.27
C GLU A 423 35.25 -26.92 92.88
N LEU A 424 35.65 -27.64 91.82
CA LEU A 424 35.21 -27.37 90.45
C LEU A 424 33.71 -27.66 90.27
N GLU A 425 33.22 -28.77 90.81
CA GLU A 425 31.80 -29.13 90.78
C GLU A 425 30.94 -28.10 91.52
N LYS A 426 31.41 -27.58 92.65
CA LYS A 426 30.73 -26.48 93.34
C LYS A 426 30.64 -25.22 92.48
N LYS A 427 31.71 -24.82 91.78
CA LYS A 427 31.70 -23.66 90.87
C LYS A 427 30.72 -23.84 89.72
N ILE A 428 30.62 -25.06 89.19
CA ILE A 428 29.65 -25.42 88.16
C ILE A 428 28.22 -25.26 88.71
N ALA A 429 27.91 -25.78 89.91
CA ALA A 429 26.60 -25.64 90.54
C ALA A 429 26.21 -24.17 90.84
N ASP A 430 27.15 -23.36 91.35
CA ASP A 430 26.91 -21.94 91.63
C ASP A 430 26.62 -21.16 90.33
N ARG A 431 27.30 -21.50 89.22
CA ARG A 431 27.04 -20.89 87.92
C ARG A 431 25.64 -21.22 87.39
N VAL A 432 25.18 -22.46 87.59
CA VAL A 432 23.83 -22.91 87.21
C VAL A 432 22.74 -22.11 87.95
N ASP A 433 22.89 -21.85 89.26
CA ASP A 433 21.91 -21.04 90.03
C ASP A 433 21.83 -19.59 89.51
N PHE A 434 22.98 -18.99 89.18
CA PHE A 434 23.02 -17.65 88.58
C PHE A 434 22.27 -17.59 87.24
N LEU A 435 22.44 -18.61 86.39
CA LEU A 435 21.74 -18.69 85.11
C LEU A 435 20.21 -18.77 85.28
N ALA A 436 19.72 -19.40 86.35
CA ALA A 436 18.29 -19.48 86.65
C ALA A 436 17.67 -18.12 87.01
N VAL A 437 18.38 -17.27 87.76
CA VAL A 437 17.89 -15.91 88.09
C VAL A 437 17.80 -15.05 86.83
N ASN A 438 18.87 -15.08 86.02
CA ASN A 438 18.96 -14.28 84.81
C ASN A 438 17.85 -14.63 83.79
N PHE A 439 17.48 -15.91 83.72
CA PHE A 439 16.41 -16.39 82.85
C PHE A 439 15.06 -15.71 83.12
N GLY A 440 14.72 -15.44 84.39
CA GLY A 440 13.45 -14.80 84.77
C GLY A 440 13.35 -13.34 84.32
N GLU A 441 14.42 -12.55 84.45
CA GLU A 441 14.44 -11.14 84.06
C GLU A 441 14.40 -10.94 82.54
N HIS A 442 14.91 -11.91 81.79
CA HIS A 442 14.99 -11.85 80.33
C HIS A 442 13.78 -12.46 79.60
N LEU A 443 12.83 -13.08 80.30
CA LEU A 443 11.73 -13.85 79.70
C LEU A 443 10.93 -13.07 78.64
N LEU A 444 10.59 -11.80 78.91
CA LEU A 444 9.81 -10.93 78.00
C LEU A 444 10.66 -9.87 77.28
N SER A 445 11.99 -9.94 77.41
CA SER A 445 12.90 -8.95 76.81
C SER A 445 12.92 -8.96 75.28
N PHE A 446 12.33 -9.99 74.65
CA PHE A 446 12.22 -10.14 73.21
C PHE A 446 11.11 -9.27 72.58
N LEU A 447 10.20 -8.72 73.38
CA LEU A 447 9.15 -7.85 72.86
C LEU A 447 9.76 -6.53 72.40
N ASP A 448 9.38 -6.08 71.20
CA ASP A 448 9.86 -4.81 70.67
C ASP A 448 9.47 -3.67 71.60
N SER A 449 10.45 -2.85 72.01
CA SER A 449 10.19 -1.75 72.95
C SER A 449 9.24 -0.67 72.39
N LYS A 450 9.16 -0.58 71.05
CA LYS A 450 8.33 0.36 70.31
C LYS A 450 7.71 -0.28 69.05
N PRO A 451 6.78 -1.23 69.17
CA PRO A 451 6.08 -1.82 68.03
C PRO A 451 5.42 -0.74 67.17
N GLU A 452 5.72 -0.74 65.87
CA GLU A 452 5.26 0.31 64.92
C GLU A 452 5.58 1.75 65.40
N GLY A 453 6.66 1.93 66.17
CA GLY A 453 7.05 3.21 66.77
C GLY A 453 6.22 3.67 67.97
N ILE A 454 5.23 2.87 68.40
CA ILE A 454 4.38 3.12 69.58
C ILE A 454 5.01 2.46 70.80
N SER A 455 5.11 3.16 71.93
CA SER A 455 5.70 2.61 73.17
C SER A 455 4.89 1.42 73.69
N LEU A 456 5.55 0.34 74.14
CA LEU A 456 4.88 -0.82 74.79
C LEU A 456 3.96 -0.39 75.94
N SER A 457 4.32 0.66 76.68
CA SER A 457 3.50 1.21 77.77
C SER A 457 2.18 1.84 77.30
N GLU A 458 2.07 2.21 76.03
CA GLU A 458 0.84 2.72 75.42
C GLU A 458 -0.07 1.56 74.92
N LEU A 459 0.40 0.31 74.98
CA LEU A 459 -0.35 -0.89 74.65
C LEU A 459 -0.79 -1.61 75.95
N GLU A 460 -2.09 -1.89 76.09
CA GLU A 460 -2.64 -2.52 77.30
C GLU A 460 -2.44 -4.05 77.33
N LEU A 461 -1.19 -4.51 77.39
CA LEU A 461 -0.82 -5.95 77.24
C LEU A 461 -1.46 -6.87 78.28
N ASN A 462 -1.54 -6.43 79.54
CA ASN A 462 -2.15 -7.20 80.62
C ASN A 462 -3.67 -7.39 80.45
N GLY A 463 -4.30 -6.56 79.61
CA GLY A 463 -5.72 -6.67 79.27
C GLY A 463 -6.00 -7.60 78.09
N ASP A 464 -4.98 -7.95 77.29
CA ASP A 464 -5.13 -8.85 76.15
C ASP A 464 -5.03 -10.31 76.61
N LEU A 465 -6.16 -11.01 76.55
CA LEU A 465 -6.27 -12.41 77.01
C LEU A 465 -5.41 -13.37 76.17
N GLU A 466 -5.27 -13.08 74.87
CA GLU A 466 -4.44 -13.87 73.96
C GLU A 466 -2.96 -13.76 74.33
N PHE A 467 -2.46 -12.53 74.57
CA PHE A 467 -1.09 -12.30 74.99
C PHE A 467 -0.72 -13.01 76.31
N CYS A 468 -1.56 -12.92 77.34
CA CYS A 468 -1.33 -13.60 78.63
C CYS A 468 -1.24 -15.13 78.49
N ASN A 469 -2.03 -15.74 77.60
CA ASN A 469 -1.97 -17.18 77.36
C ASN A 469 -0.67 -17.56 76.63
N MET A 470 -0.21 -16.70 75.73
CA MET A 470 1.02 -16.94 74.99
C MET A 470 2.27 -16.95 75.89
N GLU A 471 2.31 -16.08 76.91
CA GLU A 471 3.41 -16.04 77.88
C GLU A 471 3.57 -17.36 78.67
N ARG A 472 2.47 -17.99 79.09
CA ARG A 472 2.53 -19.27 79.81
C ARG A 472 3.09 -20.40 78.94
N VAL A 473 2.67 -20.45 77.67
CA VAL A 473 3.16 -21.43 76.70
C VAL A 473 4.65 -21.25 76.46
N LEU A 474 5.13 -20.01 76.42
CA LEU A 474 6.55 -19.71 76.26
C LEU A 474 7.42 -20.36 77.35
N VAL A 475 6.99 -20.28 78.61
CA VAL A 475 7.72 -20.89 79.75
C VAL A 475 7.77 -22.42 79.65
N GLU A 476 6.69 -23.07 79.22
CA GLU A 476 6.67 -24.52 79.02
C GLU A 476 7.59 -24.96 77.88
N LEU A 477 7.56 -24.23 76.77
CA LEU A 477 8.41 -24.51 75.62
C LEU A 477 9.89 -24.38 75.97
N MET A 478 10.26 -23.41 76.82
CA MET A 478 11.64 -23.20 77.24
C MET A 478 12.28 -24.40 77.97
N ARG A 479 11.51 -25.36 78.49
CA ARG A 479 12.03 -26.58 79.17
C ARG A 479 12.91 -27.46 78.30
N ALA A 480 12.60 -27.53 77.01
CA ALA A 480 13.44 -28.20 76.05
C ALA A 480 13.89 -27.17 75.03
N ARG A 481 14.61 -26.12 75.48
CA ARG A 481 14.93 -24.94 74.66
C ARG A 481 15.47 -25.27 73.27
N ARG A 482 16.22 -26.38 73.16
CA ARG A 482 16.74 -26.90 71.89
C ARG A 482 15.69 -27.63 71.04
N GLN A 483 14.90 -28.52 71.63
CA GLN A 483 13.86 -29.29 70.92
C GLN A 483 12.68 -28.40 70.52
N ASN A 484 12.38 -27.41 71.36
CA ASN A 484 11.35 -26.40 71.16
C ASN A 484 11.97 -25.10 70.63
N ALA A 485 13.20 -25.08 70.11
CA ALA A 485 13.85 -23.83 69.70
C ALA A 485 13.00 -23.07 68.67
N GLU A 486 12.45 -23.78 67.69
CA GLU A 486 11.49 -23.24 66.73
C GLU A 486 10.19 -22.85 67.42
N ALA A 487 9.56 -23.74 68.20
CA ALA A 487 8.31 -23.42 68.89
C ALA A 487 8.43 -22.20 69.83
N ILE A 488 9.56 -22.00 70.51
CA ILE A 488 9.87 -20.82 71.33
C ILE A 488 9.99 -19.59 70.45
N LYS A 489 10.75 -19.65 69.36
CA LYS A 489 10.87 -18.54 68.41
C LYS A 489 9.53 -18.21 67.79
N ASP A 490 8.75 -19.20 67.38
CA ASP A 490 7.40 -19.05 66.83
C ASP A 490 6.47 -18.42 67.85
N GLN A 491 6.58 -18.82 69.13
CA GLN A 491 5.79 -18.26 70.20
C GLN A 491 6.20 -16.81 70.52
N GLN A 492 7.51 -16.54 70.61
CA GLN A 492 8.04 -15.18 70.77
C GLN A 492 7.64 -14.30 69.60
N TYR A 493 7.71 -14.83 68.38
CA TYR A 493 7.31 -14.16 67.15
C TYR A 493 5.80 -13.92 67.14
N ALA A 494 4.98 -14.89 67.55
CA ALA A 494 3.54 -14.73 67.68
C ALA A 494 3.18 -13.67 68.74
N MET A 495 3.87 -13.66 69.88
CA MET A 495 3.70 -12.64 70.92
C MET A 495 4.12 -11.26 70.42
N ASN A 496 5.26 -11.15 69.73
CA ASN A 496 5.72 -9.88 69.18
C ASN A 496 4.79 -9.40 68.05
N ASN A 497 4.35 -10.29 67.16
CA ASN A 497 3.34 -10.00 66.14
C ASN A 497 2.04 -9.53 66.77
N ARG A 498 1.59 -10.14 67.87
CA ARG A 498 0.39 -9.70 68.56
C ARG A 498 0.53 -8.27 69.07
N VAL A 499 1.70 -7.93 69.61
CA VAL A 499 2.03 -6.56 70.04
C VAL A 499 2.05 -5.60 68.84
N HIS A 500 2.63 -5.99 67.71
CA HIS A 500 2.59 -5.23 66.45
C HIS A 500 1.17 -5.07 65.89
N GLU A 501 0.34 -6.12 65.91
CA GLU A 501 -1.06 -6.08 65.49
C GLU A 501 -1.84 -5.06 66.30
N LEU A 502 -1.66 -5.05 67.62
CA LEU A 502 -2.28 -4.06 68.50
C LEU A 502 -1.83 -2.64 68.15
N ALA A 503 -0.53 -2.44 67.86
CA ALA A 503 0.01 -1.15 67.43
C ALA A 503 -0.53 -0.72 66.05
N GLN A 504 -0.62 -1.62 65.07
CA GLN A 504 -1.17 -1.35 63.74
C GLN A 504 -2.66 -1.03 63.77
N GLN A 505 -3.44 -1.76 64.57
CA GLN A 505 -4.86 -1.47 64.77
C GLN A 505 -5.06 -0.05 65.30
N LEU A 506 -4.21 0.35 66.24
CA LEU A 506 -4.22 1.70 66.80
C LEU A 506 -3.89 2.76 65.75
N LEU A 507 -2.89 2.54 64.88
CA LEU A 507 -2.55 3.46 63.79
C LEU A 507 -3.67 3.55 62.74
N ARG A 508 -4.22 2.42 62.28
CA ARG A 508 -5.29 2.39 61.28
C ARG A 508 -6.52 3.19 61.71
N SER A 509 -6.86 3.11 63.00
CA SER A 509 -7.99 3.85 63.56
C SER A 509 -7.81 5.38 63.56
N ASP A 510 -6.59 5.90 63.32
CA ASP A 510 -6.28 7.34 63.31
C ASP A 510 -6.10 7.94 61.89
N ARG A 511 -6.44 7.19 60.82
CA ARG A 511 -6.19 7.59 59.41
C ARG A 511 -7.32 8.33 58.69
N GLU A 512 -8.29 8.89 59.41
CA GLU A 512 -9.47 9.57 58.83
C GLU A 512 -9.14 10.85 58.01
N TYR A 513 -7.93 11.39 58.12
CA TYR A 513 -7.47 12.60 57.44
C TYR A 513 -6.96 12.37 56.00
N LEU A 514 -6.83 11.11 55.57
CA LEU A 514 -6.37 10.78 54.22
C LEU A 514 -7.52 10.83 53.20
N HIS A 515 -7.20 11.19 51.97
CA HIS A 515 -8.13 11.14 50.85
C HIS A 515 -8.60 9.68 50.66
N PRO A 516 -9.91 9.43 50.46
CA PRO A 516 -10.44 8.06 50.42
C PRO A 516 -9.88 7.20 49.27
N GLU A 517 -9.63 7.82 48.11
CA GLU A 517 -9.16 7.14 46.90
C GLU A 517 -8.04 7.94 46.19
N PRO A 518 -6.81 8.03 46.74
CA PRO A 518 -5.69 8.71 46.09
C PRO A 518 -5.42 8.07 44.74
N GLN A 519 -5.29 8.89 43.68
CA GLN A 519 -5.24 8.40 42.30
C GLN A 519 -6.44 7.51 41.89
N GLY A 520 -7.50 7.31 42.68
CA GLY A 520 -8.59 6.34 42.40
C GLY A 520 -8.33 4.93 42.96
N VAL A 521 -7.29 4.74 43.78
CA VAL A 521 -7.05 3.51 44.53
C VAL A 521 -7.60 3.66 45.95
N PRO A 522 -8.50 2.78 46.44
CA PRO A 522 -9.02 2.86 47.81
C PRO A 522 -7.91 2.86 48.88
N GLN A 523 -8.03 3.72 49.89
CA GLN A 523 -7.05 3.84 50.98
C GLN A 523 -6.71 2.50 51.66
N GLY A 524 -7.68 1.60 51.78
CA GLY A 524 -7.48 0.26 52.36
C GLY A 524 -6.63 -0.69 51.53
N ASP A 525 -6.43 -0.38 50.24
CA ASP A 525 -5.61 -1.15 49.30
C ASP A 525 -4.20 -0.53 49.13
N LEU A 526 -3.95 0.65 49.70
CA LEU A 526 -2.64 1.30 49.60
C LEU A 526 -1.64 0.71 50.60
N PRO A 527 -0.39 0.42 50.17
CA PRO A 527 0.69 0.00 51.05
C PRO A 527 1.22 1.21 51.84
N LEU A 528 0.46 1.59 52.88
CA LEU A 528 0.79 2.70 53.79
C LEU A 528 1.78 2.29 54.91
N ASP A 529 2.52 1.21 54.68
CA ASP A 529 3.72 0.78 55.41
C ASP A 529 5.00 1.45 54.86
N ASP A 530 4.88 2.31 53.85
CA ASP A 530 5.98 3.14 53.34
C ASP A 530 6.72 3.86 54.47
N PRO A 531 8.06 3.71 54.58
CA PRO A 531 8.84 4.26 55.71
C PRO A 531 8.68 5.77 55.90
N VAL A 532 8.59 6.53 54.80
CA VAL A 532 8.45 7.98 54.83
C VAL A 532 7.05 8.38 55.30
N PHE A 533 6.03 7.70 54.79
CA PHE A 533 4.65 7.87 55.24
C PHE A 533 4.51 7.54 56.74
N HIS A 534 5.05 6.39 57.17
CA HIS A 534 4.98 5.93 58.56
C HIS A 534 5.69 6.89 59.52
N GLU A 535 6.86 7.43 59.15
CA GLU A 535 7.55 8.43 59.97
C GLU A 535 6.70 9.69 60.19
N MET A 536 6.08 10.21 59.12
CA MET A 536 5.18 11.36 59.21
C MET A 536 3.93 11.04 60.04
N GLU A 537 3.39 9.82 59.94
CA GLU A 537 2.25 9.36 60.74
C GLU A 537 2.58 9.36 62.25
N LEU A 538 3.77 8.88 62.62
CA LEU A 538 4.26 8.94 64.01
C LEU A 538 4.51 10.37 64.50
N GLN A 539 5.02 11.26 63.64
CA GLN A 539 5.16 12.67 63.94
C GLN A 539 3.80 13.32 64.21
N ARG A 540 2.79 13.00 63.40
CA ARG A 540 1.41 13.46 63.60
C ARG A 540 0.87 13.01 64.95
N ARG A 541 1.05 11.72 65.29
CA ARG A 541 0.61 11.15 66.57
C ARG A 541 1.28 11.83 67.76
N LYS A 542 2.58 12.16 67.68
CA LYS A 542 3.29 12.94 68.71
C LYS A 542 2.69 14.34 68.88
N LEU A 543 2.40 15.03 67.77
CA LEU A 543 1.79 16.37 67.80
C LEU A 543 0.36 16.34 68.37
N LYS A 544 -0.39 15.25 68.12
CA LYS A 544 -1.74 15.02 68.65
C LYS A 544 -1.81 14.87 70.17
N LYS A 545 -0.69 14.69 70.89
CA LYS A 545 -0.68 14.71 72.36
C LYS A 545 -1.09 16.09 72.92
N ASP A 546 -0.96 17.16 72.13
CA ASP A 546 -1.43 18.51 72.43
C ASP A 546 -2.02 19.16 71.13
N PRO A 547 -3.27 18.83 70.78
CA PRO A 547 -3.82 19.15 69.45
C PRO A 547 -4.10 20.64 69.26
N GLU A 548 -4.50 21.38 70.30
CA GLU A 548 -4.81 22.80 70.20
C GLU A 548 -3.57 23.64 69.86
N ARG A 549 -2.44 23.35 70.51
CA ARG A 549 -1.19 24.09 70.29
C ARG A 549 -0.54 23.76 68.94
N ASN A 550 -0.79 22.57 68.41
CA ASN A 550 -0.14 22.06 67.21
C ASN A 550 -1.03 22.07 65.96
N ALA A 551 -2.22 22.68 66.00
CA ALA A 551 -3.21 22.61 64.92
C ALA A 551 -2.66 22.92 63.51
N ILE A 552 -1.88 24.00 63.36
CA ILE A 552 -1.27 24.38 62.06
C ILE A 552 -0.30 23.29 61.58
N LYS A 553 0.59 22.82 62.46
CA LYS A 553 1.59 21.79 62.13
C LYS A 553 0.93 20.45 61.79
N ILE A 554 -0.16 20.11 62.47
CA ILE A 554 -0.96 18.91 62.17
C ILE A 554 -1.54 19.04 60.75
N SER A 555 -2.17 20.16 60.41
CA SER A 555 -2.74 20.37 59.08
C SER A 555 -1.69 20.33 57.95
N GLU A 556 -0.53 20.96 58.14
CA GLU A 556 0.59 20.90 57.18
C GLU A 556 1.10 19.47 56.98
N LEU A 557 1.18 18.69 58.07
CA LEU A 557 1.64 17.31 58.02
C LEU A 557 0.60 16.38 57.39
N GLU A 558 -0.69 16.59 57.66
CA GLU A 558 -1.80 15.87 57.01
C GLU A 558 -1.81 16.12 55.49
N LYS A 559 -1.49 17.34 55.04
CA LYS A 559 -1.31 17.60 53.61
C LYS A 559 -0.16 16.78 53.01
N LYS A 560 1.02 16.76 53.66
CA LYS A 560 2.17 15.96 53.18
C LYS A 560 1.89 14.47 53.17
N LEU A 561 1.15 13.97 54.16
CA LEU A 561 0.70 12.58 54.21
C LEU A 561 -0.22 12.25 53.03
N ASN A 562 -1.16 13.15 52.69
CA ASN A 562 -1.99 13.01 51.49
C ASN A 562 -1.18 13.02 50.19
N ASP A 563 -0.24 13.95 50.05
CA ASP A 563 0.65 14.02 48.87
C ASP A 563 1.46 12.72 48.72
N ARG A 564 1.99 12.18 49.83
CA ARG A 564 2.73 10.90 49.81
C ARG A 564 1.84 9.70 49.51
N ALA A 565 0.60 9.68 49.99
CA ALA A 565 -0.37 8.63 49.65
C ALA A 565 -0.69 8.62 48.14
N ASP A 566 -0.77 9.80 47.51
CA ASP A 566 -0.96 9.94 46.06
C ASP A 566 0.24 9.40 45.26
N GLU A 567 1.47 9.69 45.70
CA GLU A 567 2.69 9.12 45.13
C GLU A 567 2.74 7.60 45.23
N ILE A 568 2.40 7.05 46.41
CA ILE A 568 2.35 5.60 46.64
C ILE A 568 1.34 4.95 45.70
N ALA A 569 0.16 5.56 45.54
CA ALA A 569 -0.86 5.07 44.62
C ALA A 569 -0.39 5.06 43.16
N LYS A 570 0.36 6.09 42.74
CA LYS A 570 0.96 6.15 41.40
C LYS A 570 1.98 5.03 41.17
N LEU A 571 2.87 4.78 42.13
CA LEU A 571 3.86 3.70 42.07
C LEU A 571 3.22 2.31 42.06
N LEU A 572 2.17 2.12 42.86
CA LEU A 572 1.41 0.88 42.89
C LEU A 572 0.82 0.55 41.51
N ARG A 573 0.17 1.52 40.87
CA ARG A 573 -0.39 1.31 39.53
C ARG A 573 0.66 1.05 38.46
N ALA A 574 1.80 1.73 38.50
CA ALA A 574 2.90 1.44 37.59
C ALA A 574 3.38 -0.02 37.72
N LYS A 575 3.45 -0.52 38.96
CA LYS A 575 3.79 -1.93 39.24
C LYS A 575 2.69 -2.89 38.78
N GLU A 576 1.42 -2.59 39.07
CA GLU A 576 0.28 -3.43 38.70
C GLU A 576 0.03 -3.47 37.18
N ARG A 577 0.37 -2.41 36.45
CA ARG A 577 0.23 -2.33 34.99
C ARG A 577 1.48 -2.78 34.22
N ALA A 578 2.53 -3.27 34.90
CA ALA A 578 3.80 -3.63 34.27
C ALA A 578 3.71 -4.78 33.25
N PHE A 579 2.62 -5.57 33.26
CA PHE A 579 2.37 -6.63 32.29
C PHE A 579 1.70 -6.15 30.99
N LEU A 580 1.32 -4.87 30.91
CA LEU A 580 0.74 -4.25 29.73
C LEU A 580 1.84 -3.85 28.74
N GLU A 581 1.50 -3.86 27.46
CA GLU A 581 2.40 -3.36 26.41
C GLU A 581 2.61 -1.84 26.56
N LEU A 582 3.81 -1.36 26.23
CA LEU A 582 4.12 0.07 26.30
C LEU A 582 3.38 0.87 25.23
N GLU A 583 3.13 0.26 24.06
CA GLU A 583 2.49 0.90 22.92
C GLU A 583 1.38 0.00 22.32
N PRO A 584 0.30 -0.28 23.07
CA PRO A 584 -0.83 -1.04 22.54
C PRO A 584 -1.38 -0.34 21.28
N GLU A 585 -1.48 -1.08 20.17
CA GLU A 585 -1.90 -0.53 18.86
C GLU A 585 -1.03 0.67 18.37
N GLY A 586 0.21 0.76 18.85
CA GLY A 586 1.15 1.85 18.51
C GLY A 586 0.90 3.16 19.27
N ILE A 587 0.02 3.16 20.28
CA ILE A 587 -0.23 4.34 21.12
C ILE A 587 0.51 4.19 22.44
N PRO A 588 1.40 5.14 22.81
CA PRO A 588 2.04 5.14 24.13
C PRO A 588 1.01 5.04 25.25
N ILE A 589 1.19 4.07 26.15
CA ILE A 589 0.22 3.73 27.19
C ILE A 589 -0.11 4.92 28.10
N GLU A 590 0.81 5.88 28.26
CA GLU A 590 0.61 7.11 29.04
C GLU A 590 -0.38 8.08 28.40
N ARG A 591 -0.66 7.94 27.09
CA ARG A 591 -1.67 8.74 26.37
C ARG A 591 -3.09 8.18 26.48
N LEU A 592 -3.24 6.95 26.97
CA LEU A 592 -4.54 6.33 27.17
C LEU A 592 -5.18 6.80 28.49
N PRO A 593 -6.50 7.07 28.53
CA PRO A 593 -7.20 7.54 29.71
C PRO A 593 -7.47 6.40 30.73
N LEU A 594 -6.45 5.63 31.07
CA LEU A 594 -6.56 4.42 31.91
C LEU A 594 -7.05 4.71 33.34
N ASN A 595 -6.82 5.93 33.84
CA ASN A 595 -7.24 6.33 35.20
C ASN A 595 -8.68 6.85 35.26
N GLU A 596 -9.34 7.00 34.11
CA GLU A 596 -10.70 7.51 34.01
C GLU A 596 -11.70 6.43 33.57
N ASP A 597 -11.21 5.26 33.13
CA ASP A 597 -12.05 4.15 32.67
C ASP A 597 -12.64 3.35 33.84
N PRO A 598 -13.97 3.38 34.07
CA PRO A 598 -14.58 2.71 35.22
C PRO A 598 -14.50 1.19 35.11
N ILE A 599 -14.48 0.64 33.88
CA ILE A 599 -14.36 -0.80 33.64
C ILE A 599 -12.96 -1.27 34.04
N LEU A 600 -11.92 -0.54 33.62
CA LEU A 600 -10.54 -0.84 33.99
C LEU A 600 -10.33 -0.77 35.50
N HIS A 601 -10.90 0.24 36.18
CA HIS A 601 -10.84 0.34 37.66
C HIS A 601 -11.46 -0.88 38.37
N GLU A 602 -12.58 -1.40 37.89
CA GLU A 602 -13.19 -2.61 38.45
C GLU A 602 -12.29 -3.84 38.23
N LEU A 603 -11.71 -3.98 37.03
CA LEU A 603 -10.78 -5.07 36.72
C LEU A 603 -9.51 -5.01 37.57
N GLU A 604 -8.94 -3.82 37.79
CA GLU A 604 -7.77 -3.60 38.64
C GLU A 604 -8.07 -3.89 40.12
N THR A 605 -9.26 -3.53 40.60
CA THR A 605 -9.69 -3.87 41.96
C THR A 605 -9.84 -5.38 42.14
N ASN A 606 -10.37 -6.08 41.14
CA ASN A 606 -10.44 -7.54 41.14
C ASN A 606 -9.05 -8.19 41.05
N TYR A 607 -8.13 -7.59 40.28
CA TYR A 607 -6.73 -8.02 40.20
C TYR A 607 -6.04 -7.92 41.57
N ARG A 608 -6.13 -6.76 42.23
CA ARG A 608 -5.64 -6.55 43.60
C ARG A 608 -6.20 -7.56 44.59
N ARG A 609 -7.51 -7.81 44.55
CA ARG A 609 -8.15 -8.81 45.42
C ARG A 609 -7.61 -10.22 45.18
N LEU A 610 -7.42 -10.62 43.92
CA LEU A 610 -6.87 -11.94 43.56
C LEU A 610 -5.43 -12.10 44.04
N LEU A 611 -4.60 -11.06 43.89
CA LEU A 611 -3.23 -11.05 44.42
C LEU A 611 -3.19 -11.19 45.94
N LYS A 612 -4.16 -10.60 46.66
CA LYS A 612 -4.22 -10.65 48.13
C LYS A 612 -4.76 -11.99 48.66
N VAL A 613 -5.85 -12.50 48.09
CA VAL A 613 -6.56 -13.68 48.63
C VAL A 613 -5.99 -14.99 48.08
N THR A 614 -5.60 -15.03 46.81
CA THR A 614 -5.16 -16.25 46.12
C THR A 614 -3.93 -16.01 45.25
N PRO A 615 -2.78 -15.58 45.82
CA PRO A 615 -1.58 -15.23 45.05
C PRO A 615 -0.99 -16.41 44.24
N ARG A 616 -1.33 -17.65 44.60
CA ARG A 616 -0.85 -18.86 43.91
C ARG A 616 -1.73 -19.31 42.75
N ASP A 617 -2.94 -18.75 42.58
CA ASP A 617 -3.82 -19.09 41.46
C ASP A 617 -3.37 -18.34 40.19
N LYS A 618 -2.28 -18.83 39.60
CA LYS A 618 -1.71 -18.29 38.35
C LYS A 618 -2.70 -18.31 37.18
N LYS A 619 -3.79 -19.10 37.25
CA LYS A 619 -4.80 -19.14 36.18
C LYS A 619 -5.79 -17.99 36.33
N ALA A 620 -6.31 -17.78 37.54
CA ALA A 620 -7.21 -16.65 37.81
C ALA A 620 -6.51 -15.30 37.57
N ILE A 621 -5.24 -15.18 38.00
CA ILE A 621 -4.42 -13.97 37.79
C ILE A 621 -4.22 -13.70 36.28
N ARG A 622 -3.77 -14.69 35.49
CA ARG A 622 -3.64 -14.51 34.04
C ARG A 622 -4.96 -14.17 33.35
N GLY A 623 -6.06 -14.78 33.79
CA GLY A 623 -7.38 -14.53 33.21
C GLY A 623 -7.90 -13.11 33.44
N ILE A 624 -7.55 -12.46 34.56
CA ILE A 624 -7.89 -11.04 34.77
C ILE A 624 -6.89 -10.11 34.05
N GLU A 625 -5.60 -10.47 34.00
CA GLU A 625 -4.58 -9.74 33.22
C GLU A 625 -4.95 -9.68 31.73
N GLU A 626 -5.43 -10.79 31.15
CA GLU A 626 -5.93 -10.83 29.77
C GLU A 626 -7.11 -9.87 29.55
N LYS A 627 -8.06 -9.80 30.49
CA LYS A 627 -9.19 -8.86 30.39
C LYS A 627 -8.74 -7.40 30.47
N ILE A 628 -7.78 -7.09 31.34
CA ILE A 628 -7.17 -5.76 31.43
C ILE A 628 -6.47 -5.43 30.09
N ARG A 629 -5.67 -6.36 29.55
CA ARG A 629 -4.99 -6.18 28.25
C ARG A 629 -5.99 -5.95 27.12
N SER A 630 -7.06 -6.74 27.05
CA SER A 630 -8.13 -6.55 26.06
C SER A 630 -8.78 -5.18 26.19
N ARG A 631 -9.11 -4.72 27.41
CA ARG A 631 -9.70 -3.39 27.62
C ARG A 631 -8.75 -2.26 27.23
N VAL A 632 -7.46 -2.41 27.51
CA VAL A 632 -6.42 -1.45 27.11
C VAL A 632 -6.28 -1.40 25.58
N HIS A 633 -6.27 -2.54 24.89
CA HIS A 633 -6.31 -2.56 23.42
C HIS A 633 -7.60 -1.95 22.87
N GLU A 634 -8.76 -2.20 23.48
CA GLU A 634 -10.01 -1.54 23.06
C GLU A 634 -9.92 -0.03 23.16
N LEU A 635 -9.38 0.51 24.27
CA LEU A 635 -9.14 1.94 24.45
C LEU A 635 -8.12 2.46 23.42
N ALA A 636 -7.09 1.67 23.12
CA ALA A 636 -6.09 2.01 22.13
C ALA A 636 -6.67 2.03 20.71
N VAL A 637 -7.50 1.06 20.32
CA VAL A 637 -8.24 1.07 19.05
C VAL A 637 -9.19 2.27 19.00
N GLN A 638 -9.85 2.59 20.11
CA GLN A 638 -10.75 3.75 20.18
C GLN A 638 -10.03 5.09 20.03
N GLN A 639 -8.79 5.18 20.50
CA GLN A 639 -7.96 6.37 20.32
C GLN A 639 -7.25 6.38 18.95
N ARG A 640 -6.83 5.21 18.47
CA ARG A 640 -6.14 5.03 17.18
C ARG A 640 -7.07 5.33 16.02
N GLY A 641 -8.36 4.98 16.13
CA GLY A 641 -9.35 5.09 15.06
C GLY A 641 -9.10 4.12 13.90
N TRP A 642 -10.08 4.01 12.99
CA TRP A 642 -9.89 3.24 11.74
C TRP A 642 -8.82 3.89 10.87
N GLN A 643 -7.98 3.07 10.22
CA GLN A 643 -6.88 3.50 9.37
C GLN A 643 -6.88 2.73 8.05
N ASP A 644 -6.62 3.45 6.96
CA ASP A 644 -6.47 2.97 5.60
C ASP A 644 -4.99 2.72 5.29
N GLU A 645 -4.46 1.61 5.79
CA GLU A 645 -3.02 1.30 5.70
C GLU A 645 -2.53 1.16 4.25
N GLU A 646 -3.33 0.54 3.36
CA GLU A 646 -2.97 0.33 1.95
C GLU A 646 -2.81 1.66 1.18
N PHE A 647 -3.78 2.57 1.34
CA PHE A 647 -3.70 3.89 0.70
C PHE A 647 -2.57 4.73 1.28
N HIS A 648 -2.39 4.71 2.60
CA HIS A 648 -1.33 5.48 3.25
C HIS A 648 0.07 4.99 2.86
N GLU A 649 0.32 3.69 2.88
CA GLU A 649 1.65 3.13 2.56
C GLU A 649 2.04 3.39 1.10
N SER A 650 1.08 3.31 0.16
CA SER A 650 1.31 3.62 -1.26
C SER A 650 1.54 5.12 -1.54
N ASN A 651 1.04 6.02 -0.68
CA ASN A 651 1.13 7.46 -0.86
C ASN A 651 2.02 8.18 0.17
N LYS A 652 2.65 7.47 1.11
CA LYS A 652 3.43 8.10 2.20
C LYS A 652 4.53 9.03 1.69
N HIS A 653 5.14 8.70 0.55
CA HIS A 653 6.19 9.48 -0.08
C HIS A 653 5.73 10.83 -0.67
N MET A 654 4.41 11.04 -0.78
CA MET A 654 3.83 12.26 -1.34
C MET A 654 3.90 13.44 -0.37
N ALA A 655 4.02 13.20 0.95
CA ALA A 655 4.03 14.25 1.96
C ALA A 655 4.99 13.91 3.11
N GLU A 656 5.44 14.96 3.80
CA GLU A 656 6.43 14.89 4.87
C GLU A 656 5.81 14.24 6.12
N GLU A 657 4.57 14.62 6.45
CA GLU A 657 3.80 14.05 7.56
C GLU A 657 2.33 13.80 7.18
N TRP A 658 1.67 12.94 7.95
CA TRP A 658 0.26 12.54 7.76
C TRP A 658 -0.52 12.55 9.09
N PRO A 659 -0.66 13.72 9.74
CA PRO A 659 -1.43 13.83 10.97
C PRO A 659 -2.91 13.54 10.73
N ARG A 660 -3.64 13.13 11.78
CA ARG A 660 -5.10 13.10 11.73
C ARG A 660 -5.61 14.53 11.57
N ILE A 661 -6.67 14.73 10.79
CA ILE A 661 -7.22 16.07 10.53
C ILE A 661 -7.63 16.81 11.81
N CYS A 662 -8.00 16.07 12.87
CA CYS A 662 -8.31 16.64 14.18
C CYS A 662 -7.09 17.15 14.96
N GLU A 663 -5.89 16.67 14.65
CA GLU A 663 -4.63 17.19 15.21
C GLU A 663 -4.25 18.51 14.52
N LEU A 664 -4.58 18.62 13.23
CA LEU A 664 -4.33 19.83 12.44
C LEU A 664 -5.37 20.93 12.73
N TYR A 665 -6.66 20.59 12.66
CA TYR A 665 -7.80 21.49 12.83
C TYR A 665 -8.78 20.96 13.91
N PRO A 666 -8.42 21.05 15.20
CA PRO A 666 -9.19 20.45 16.29
C PRO A 666 -10.61 21.01 16.45
N GLU A 667 -10.84 22.24 16.03
CA GLU A 667 -12.16 22.90 16.04
C GLU A 667 -13.20 22.17 15.19
N GLY A 668 -12.79 21.55 14.07
CA GLY A 668 -13.71 21.00 13.08
C GLY A 668 -14.43 19.72 13.52
N ILE A 669 -13.99 19.05 14.58
CA ILE A 669 -14.65 17.83 15.10
C ILE A 669 -16.07 18.10 15.61
N ARG A 670 -16.36 19.37 15.93
CA ARG A 670 -17.67 19.82 16.45
C ARG A 670 -18.58 20.37 15.35
N ASP A 671 -18.03 20.58 14.16
CA ASP A 671 -18.79 21.07 13.02
C ASP A 671 -19.38 19.89 12.23
N PRO A 672 -20.42 20.10 11.42
CA PRO A 672 -20.88 19.07 10.48
C PRO A 672 -19.78 18.72 9.46
N VAL A 673 -19.68 17.44 9.08
CA VAL A 673 -18.70 16.95 8.08
C VAL A 673 -18.75 17.78 6.80
N VAL A 674 -19.95 18.07 6.30
CA VAL A 674 -20.20 18.99 5.20
C VAL A 674 -21.01 20.17 5.74
N PRO A 675 -20.50 21.41 5.64
CA PRO A 675 -21.25 22.59 6.07
C PRO A 675 -22.47 22.81 5.15
N GLU A 676 -23.59 23.27 5.73
CA GLU A 676 -24.83 23.56 4.99
C GLU A 676 -24.59 24.55 3.82
N LYS A 677 -23.62 25.47 4.02
CA LYS A 677 -23.16 26.40 2.98
C LYS A 677 -21.67 26.21 2.76
N THR A 678 -21.32 25.79 1.55
CA THR A 678 -19.95 25.77 1.04
C THR A 678 -19.65 27.10 0.35
N LEU A 679 -18.51 27.72 0.66
CA LEU A 679 -18.07 28.97 0.06
C LEU A 679 -16.80 28.73 -0.77
N PRO A 680 -16.63 29.42 -1.91
CA PRO A 680 -15.44 29.26 -2.74
C PRO A 680 -14.16 29.68 -2.00
N SER A 681 -14.22 30.71 -1.15
CA SER A 681 -13.09 31.13 -0.27
C SER A 681 -12.65 30.11 0.79
N GLN A 682 -13.31 28.94 0.90
CA GLN A 682 -12.85 27.88 1.79
C GLN A 682 -11.69 27.06 1.19
N VAL A 683 -11.39 27.21 -0.10
CA VAL A 683 -10.43 26.34 -0.79
C VAL A 683 -9.44 27.15 -1.64
N SER A 684 -8.17 26.81 -1.55
CA SER A 684 -7.11 27.32 -2.42
C SER A 684 -6.06 26.25 -2.69
N SER A 685 -5.15 26.49 -3.62
CA SER A 685 -3.95 25.70 -3.82
C SER A 685 -2.91 26.08 -2.77
N ALA A 686 -2.08 25.11 -2.38
CA ALA A 686 -0.82 25.40 -1.72
C ALA A 686 0.14 26.12 -2.69
N PRO A 687 1.01 27.01 -2.19
CA PRO A 687 2.04 27.66 -3.01
C PRO A 687 2.93 26.63 -3.69
N LEU A 688 3.29 26.86 -4.96
CA LEU A 688 4.17 26.02 -5.79
C LEU A 688 3.67 24.60 -6.12
N GLU A 689 2.68 24.08 -5.41
CA GLU A 689 2.15 22.72 -5.58
C GLU A 689 1.04 22.62 -6.62
N LEU A 690 0.35 23.74 -6.91
CA LEU A 690 -0.71 23.83 -7.92
C LEU A 690 -1.85 22.80 -7.71
N GLY A 691 -2.33 22.67 -6.46
CA GLY A 691 -3.36 21.73 -6.02
C GLY A 691 -4.52 21.55 -7.00
N TYR A 692 -4.59 20.37 -7.60
CA TYR A 692 -5.45 20.06 -8.74
C TYR A 692 -6.95 20.18 -8.43
N LEU A 693 -7.41 19.73 -7.26
CA LEU A 693 -8.83 19.59 -6.97
C LEU A 693 -9.51 20.90 -6.52
N ALA A 694 -8.74 21.86 -5.96
CA ALA A 694 -9.27 23.10 -5.40
C ALA A 694 -10.20 23.90 -6.35
N PRO A 695 -9.87 24.09 -7.65
CA PRO A 695 -10.75 24.77 -8.60
C PRO A 695 -12.09 24.06 -8.80
N PHE A 696 -12.15 22.73 -8.73
CA PHE A 696 -13.38 21.97 -8.91
C PHE A 696 -14.28 22.07 -7.67
N ILE A 697 -13.67 22.02 -6.47
CA ILE A 697 -14.40 22.26 -5.21
C ILE A 697 -15.00 23.67 -5.20
N ALA A 698 -14.21 24.68 -5.58
CA ALA A 698 -14.69 26.05 -5.70
C ALA A 698 -15.84 26.17 -6.71
N ALA A 699 -15.75 25.49 -7.86
CA ALA A 699 -16.81 25.51 -8.87
C ALA A 699 -18.10 24.84 -8.36
N MET A 700 -17.99 23.72 -7.65
CA MET A 700 -19.13 23.03 -7.02
C MET A 700 -19.73 23.78 -5.84
N SER A 701 -18.97 24.64 -5.17
CA SER A 701 -19.47 25.40 -4.01
C SER A 701 -20.61 26.36 -4.37
N ARG A 702 -20.80 26.67 -5.66
CA ARG A 702 -21.96 27.40 -6.19
C ARG A 702 -23.28 26.68 -5.92
N HIS A 703 -23.24 25.36 -5.81
CA HIS A 703 -24.38 24.49 -5.61
C HIS A 703 -24.04 23.48 -4.50
N PRO A 704 -24.14 23.87 -3.21
CA PRO A 704 -23.78 23.02 -2.07
C PRO A 704 -24.32 21.58 -2.11
N PRO A 705 -25.54 21.29 -2.64
CA PRO A 705 -26.02 19.92 -2.78
C PRO A 705 -25.16 18.99 -3.64
N LEU A 706 -24.27 19.51 -4.49
CA LEU A 706 -23.33 18.69 -5.27
C LEU A 706 -22.18 18.18 -4.41
N ILE A 707 -21.66 19.01 -3.51
CA ILE A 707 -20.64 18.59 -2.55
C ILE A 707 -21.26 17.63 -1.52
N ASP A 708 -22.45 17.95 -1.00
CA ASP A 708 -23.13 17.08 -0.02
C ASP A 708 -23.32 15.64 -0.54
N ARG A 709 -23.69 15.47 -1.82
CA ARG A 709 -23.88 14.13 -2.42
C ARG A 709 -22.61 13.29 -2.53
N LEU A 710 -21.43 13.92 -2.52
CA LEU A 710 -20.15 13.21 -2.55
C LEU A 710 -19.82 12.59 -1.19
N PHE A 711 -20.43 13.05 -0.11
CA PHE A 711 -20.22 12.52 1.23
C PHE A 711 -21.37 11.57 1.60
N ASP A 712 -21.05 10.28 1.73
CA ASP A 712 -21.97 9.27 2.26
C ASP A 712 -22.02 9.36 3.79
N SER A 713 -20.85 9.58 4.42
CA SER A 713 -20.76 9.89 5.86
C SER A 713 -21.26 11.31 6.13
N LYS A 714 -22.46 11.42 6.73
CA LYS A 714 -23.07 12.70 7.12
C LYS A 714 -22.65 13.22 8.49
N GLU A 715 -22.12 12.33 9.33
CA GLU A 715 -21.58 12.61 10.66
C GLU A 715 -20.15 12.08 10.77
N HIS A 716 -19.35 12.65 11.67
CA HIS A 716 -17.98 12.18 11.91
C HIS A 716 -18.02 10.73 12.45
N PRO A 717 -17.48 9.74 11.73
CA PRO A 717 -17.54 8.35 12.16
C PRO A 717 -16.68 8.12 13.40
N VAL A 718 -17.25 7.46 14.42
CA VAL A 718 -16.52 7.02 15.60
C VAL A 718 -15.82 5.70 15.27
N ASN A 719 -14.49 5.72 15.18
CA ASN A 719 -13.67 4.53 14.86
C ASN A 719 -14.06 3.82 13.56
N GLY A 720 -14.48 4.58 12.55
CA GLY A 720 -14.84 4.06 11.23
C GLY A 720 -14.32 4.94 10.10
N PRO A 721 -14.40 4.47 8.85
CA PRO A 721 -13.98 5.24 7.69
C PRO A 721 -14.94 6.39 7.39
N TYR A 722 -14.41 7.46 6.79
CA TYR A 722 -15.24 8.39 6.04
C TYR A 722 -15.56 7.77 4.68
N SER A 723 -16.84 7.72 4.34
CA SER A 723 -17.35 7.15 3.10
C SER A 723 -17.78 8.25 2.12
N PHE A 724 -17.37 8.09 0.87
CA PHE A 724 -17.60 9.01 -0.24
C PHE A 724 -18.25 8.30 -1.43
N ILE A 725 -18.97 9.04 -2.25
CA ILE A 725 -19.55 8.55 -3.51
C ILE A 725 -19.01 9.39 -4.66
N PHE A 726 -18.22 8.77 -5.52
CA PHE A 726 -17.87 9.31 -6.84
C PHE A 726 -18.66 8.58 -7.93
N TYR A 727 -18.45 8.96 -9.18
CA TYR A 727 -19.17 8.38 -10.30
C TYR A 727 -18.22 7.76 -11.32
N ASP A 728 -18.54 6.56 -11.76
CA ASP A 728 -17.88 5.94 -12.90
C ASP A 728 -18.26 6.67 -14.21
N PRO A 729 -17.63 6.34 -15.35
CA PRO A 729 -17.96 6.96 -16.63
C PRO A 729 -19.44 6.76 -17.01
N ASN A 730 -20.05 5.67 -16.57
CA ASN A 730 -21.47 5.38 -16.76
C ASN A 730 -22.36 6.01 -15.68
N SER A 731 -21.89 6.99 -14.92
CA SER A 731 -22.66 7.69 -13.89
C SER A 731 -23.17 6.78 -12.77
N ASN A 732 -22.56 5.60 -12.60
CA ASN A 732 -22.87 4.71 -11.48
C ASN A 732 -22.10 5.19 -10.25
N PRO A 733 -22.73 5.23 -9.07
CA PRO A 733 -22.05 5.61 -7.84
C PRO A 733 -21.00 4.55 -7.46
N VAL A 734 -19.79 5.01 -7.12
CA VAL A 734 -18.67 4.21 -6.63
C VAL A 734 -18.33 4.70 -5.23
N ARG A 735 -18.45 3.80 -4.24
CA ARG A 735 -18.15 4.09 -2.85
C ARG A 735 -16.65 4.02 -2.58
N VAL A 736 -16.11 5.02 -1.91
CA VAL A 736 -14.70 5.12 -1.52
C VAL A 736 -14.60 5.43 -0.04
N GLU A 737 -13.83 4.62 0.67
CA GLU A 737 -13.63 4.74 2.12
C GLU A 737 -12.20 5.19 2.41
N ILE A 738 -12.03 6.21 3.25
CA ILE A 738 -10.73 6.75 3.66
C ILE A 738 -10.69 6.98 5.17
N ASP A 739 -9.47 7.01 5.72
CA ASP A 739 -9.24 7.54 7.06
C ASP A 739 -9.05 9.07 6.99
N ASP A 740 -8.91 9.70 8.14
CA ASP A 740 -8.81 11.15 8.33
C ASP A 740 -7.37 11.68 8.38
N ARG A 741 -6.36 10.88 8.07
CA ARG A 741 -4.97 11.37 7.93
C ARG A 741 -4.85 12.22 6.67
N VAL A 742 -4.26 13.41 6.76
CA VAL A 742 -4.13 14.33 5.62
C VAL A 742 -2.66 14.62 5.32
N PRO A 743 -2.25 14.69 4.04
CA PRO A 743 -0.88 15.01 3.70
C PRO A 743 -0.55 16.46 4.07
N VAL A 744 0.50 16.68 4.86
CA VAL A 744 0.99 18.02 5.22
C VAL A 744 2.46 18.19 4.88
N ASP A 745 2.87 19.43 4.68
CA ASP A 745 4.27 19.79 4.48
C ASP A 745 5.05 19.87 5.81
N ALA A 746 6.34 20.19 5.72
CA ALA A 746 7.24 20.33 6.87
C ALA A 746 6.84 21.42 7.88
N ASN A 747 5.90 22.31 7.53
CA ASN A 747 5.38 23.36 8.42
C ASN A 747 4.02 22.99 9.03
N MET A 748 3.56 21.74 8.88
CA MET A 748 2.24 21.28 9.32
C MET A 748 1.08 21.99 8.61
N GLU A 749 1.24 22.34 7.34
CA GLU A 749 0.15 22.89 6.51
C GLU A 749 -0.27 21.89 5.40
N PRO A 750 -1.57 21.82 4.99
CA PRO A 750 -2.07 20.84 4.02
C PRO A 750 -1.41 20.89 2.63
N LYS A 751 -0.64 19.87 2.24
CA LYS A 751 0.36 19.97 1.17
C LYS A 751 -0.19 20.42 -0.20
N PHE A 752 -1.36 19.97 -0.63
CA PHE A 752 -1.89 20.25 -1.98
C PHE A 752 -3.01 21.29 -1.97
N THR A 753 -4.17 20.94 -1.41
CA THR A 753 -5.28 21.88 -1.20
C THR A 753 -5.14 22.57 0.16
N ARG A 754 -5.06 23.89 0.18
CA ARG A 754 -5.12 24.70 1.41
C ARG A 754 -6.56 25.09 1.73
N VAL A 755 -6.84 25.23 3.02
CA VAL A 755 -8.18 25.58 3.52
C VAL A 755 -8.09 26.79 4.45
N PRO A 756 -8.20 28.03 3.93
CA PRO A 756 -8.05 29.25 4.73
C PRO A 756 -9.00 29.34 5.93
N LYS A 757 -10.20 28.74 5.81
CA LYS A 757 -11.21 28.70 6.88
C LYS A 757 -11.16 27.43 7.75
N ARG A 758 -10.14 26.58 7.56
CA ARG A 758 -9.86 25.37 8.36
C ARG A 758 -11.00 24.35 8.45
N SER A 759 -11.94 24.37 7.50
CA SER A 759 -13.01 23.37 7.36
C SER A 759 -12.47 22.02 6.86
N TRP A 760 -13.00 20.90 7.36
CA TRP A 760 -12.43 19.57 7.06
C TRP A 760 -12.75 19.04 5.66
N TYR A 761 -13.96 19.32 5.15
CA TYR A 761 -14.47 18.68 3.93
C TYR A 761 -13.57 18.79 2.69
N PRO A 762 -12.85 19.89 2.39
CA PRO A 762 -12.04 19.96 1.18
C PRO A 762 -10.87 18.97 1.21
N LEU A 763 -10.22 18.80 2.36
CA LEU A 763 -9.09 17.88 2.52
C LEU A 763 -9.54 16.42 2.47
N LEU A 764 -10.64 16.09 3.13
CA LEU A 764 -11.21 14.75 3.09
C LEU A 764 -11.68 14.40 1.67
N LEU A 765 -12.31 15.35 0.96
CA LEU A 765 -12.74 15.17 -0.42
C LEU A 765 -11.55 15.00 -1.38
N GLU A 766 -10.48 15.78 -1.21
CA GLU A 766 -9.26 15.63 -2.00
C GLU A 766 -8.64 14.25 -1.82
N LYS A 767 -8.51 13.80 -0.57
CA LYS A 767 -7.97 12.47 -0.29
C LYS A 767 -8.85 11.35 -0.85
N ALA A 768 -10.17 11.46 -0.69
CA ALA A 768 -11.10 10.47 -1.22
C ALA A 768 -11.05 10.42 -2.75
N TYR A 769 -10.93 11.58 -3.41
CA TYR A 769 -10.80 11.64 -4.86
C TYR A 769 -9.45 11.10 -5.34
N ALA A 770 -8.34 11.41 -4.64
CA ALA A 770 -7.04 10.82 -4.88
C ALA A 770 -7.11 9.29 -4.79
N LYS A 771 -7.78 8.74 -3.76
CA LYS A 771 -8.01 7.28 -3.65
C LYS A 771 -8.84 6.73 -4.81
N PHE A 772 -9.90 7.43 -5.21
CA PHE A 772 -10.75 7.02 -6.34
C PHE A 772 -9.97 6.90 -7.66
N VAL A 773 -9.06 7.84 -7.94
CA VAL A 773 -8.27 7.83 -9.19
C VAL A 773 -7.00 6.94 -9.10
N GLY A 774 -6.66 6.43 -7.92
CA GLY A 774 -5.56 5.49 -7.70
C GLY A 774 -4.29 6.08 -7.06
N GLY A 775 -4.38 7.24 -6.42
CA GLY A 775 -3.29 7.89 -5.66
C GLY A 775 -3.19 9.39 -5.92
N TYR A 776 -2.45 10.11 -5.08
CA TYR A 776 -2.21 11.54 -5.28
C TYR A 776 -1.40 11.82 -6.56
N SER A 777 -0.45 10.95 -6.91
CA SER A 777 0.35 11.04 -8.15
C SER A 777 -0.47 10.91 -9.44
N ARG A 778 -1.70 10.37 -9.35
CA ARG A 778 -2.63 10.23 -10.48
C ARG A 778 -3.39 11.49 -10.81
N LEU A 779 -3.45 12.45 -9.89
CA LEU A 779 -4.21 13.69 -10.10
C LEU A 779 -3.64 14.50 -11.27
N ASP A 780 -2.32 14.49 -11.48
CA ASP A 780 -1.66 15.17 -12.60
C ASP A 780 -2.01 14.60 -13.98
N GLN A 781 -2.55 13.38 -14.02
CA GLN A 781 -2.94 12.66 -15.23
C GLN A 781 -4.44 12.81 -15.52
N CYS A 782 -5.21 13.40 -14.60
CA CYS A 782 -6.64 13.60 -14.76
C CYS A 782 -6.94 14.75 -15.71
N THR A 783 -8.00 14.60 -16.51
CA THR A 783 -8.50 15.73 -17.32
C THR A 783 -9.66 16.43 -16.62
N PRO A 784 -9.84 17.76 -16.80
CA PRO A 784 -10.89 18.48 -16.07
C PRO A 784 -12.32 18.01 -16.36
N HIS A 785 -12.57 17.47 -17.55
CA HIS A 785 -13.90 16.99 -17.89
C HIS A 785 -14.19 15.60 -17.32
N GLU A 786 -13.18 14.73 -17.22
CA GLU A 786 -13.29 13.46 -16.49
C GLU A 786 -13.49 13.75 -15.00
N THR A 787 -12.73 14.67 -14.40
CA THR A 787 -12.91 15.06 -12.99
C THR A 787 -14.30 15.63 -12.71
N LEU A 788 -14.81 16.53 -13.56
CA LEU A 788 -16.19 17.01 -13.41
C LEU A 788 -17.22 15.88 -13.57
N ARG A 789 -16.99 14.89 -14.44
CA ARG A 789 -17.86 13.71 -14.56
C ARG A 789 -17.78 12.84 -13.30
N ASP A 790 -16.60 12.58 -12.79
CA ASP A 790 -16.39 11.76 -11.59
C ASP A 790 -17.02 12.38 -10.34
N LEU A 791 -17.00 13.72 -10.24
CA LEU A 791 -17.55 14.46 -9.09
C LEU A 791 -19.07 14.73 -9.19
N THR A 792 -19.69 14.57 -10.35
CA THR A 792 -21.11 14.95 -10.53
C THR A 792 -21.98 13.85 -11.13
N GLY A 793 -21.38 12.86 -11.80
CA GLY A 793 -22.06 11.85 -12.59
C GLY A 793 -22.69 12.41 -13.88
N ARG A 794 -22.41 13.66 -14.25
CA ARG A 794 -23.11 14.37 -15.34
C ARG A 794 -22.24 14.55 -16.59
N PRO A 795 -22.84 14.72 -17.78
CA PRO A 795 -22.09 14.89 -19.02
C PRO A 795 -21.36 16.23 -19.07
N VAL A 796 -20.12 16.20 -19.59
CA VAL A 796 -19.24 17.37 -19.63
C VAL A 796 -18.82 17.68 -21.06
N THR A 797 -19.13 18.89 -21.52
CA THR A 797 -18.73 19.37 -22.85
C THR A 797 -17.40 20.11 -22.78
N HIS A 798 -16.48 19.77 -23.70
CA HIS A 798 -15.24 20.51 -23.93
C HIS A 798 -15.44 21.62 -24.97
N ILE A 799 -15.05 22.85 -24.65
CA ILE A 799 -15.16 24.03 -25.50
C ILE A 799 -13.76 24.61 -25.73
N PRO A 800 -13.12 24.35 -26.88
CA PRO A 800 -11.80 24.87 -27.21
C PRO A 800 -11.87 26.32 -27.72
N PHE A 801 -10.86 27.13 -27.38
CA PHE A 801 -10.70 28.52 -27.85
C PHE A 801 -9.75 28.66 -29.04
N GLU A 802 -9.71 27.65 -29.91
CA GLU A 802 -8.97 27.68 -31.18
C GLU A 802 -9.95 27.69 -32.36
N ASP A 803 -9.87 28.70 -33.24
CA ASP A 803 -10.78 28.89 -34.38
C ASP A 803 -10.97 27.64 -35.23
N LYS A 804 -9.86 26.99 -35.60
CA LYS A 804 -9.87 25.79 -36.45
C LYS A 804 -10.63 24.62 -35.82
N ARG A 805 -10.64 24.54 -34.48
CA ARG A 805 -11.37 23.49 -33.74
C ARG A 805 -12.81 23.92 -33.52
N ALA A 806 -13.07 25.20 -33.27
CA ALA A 806 -14.39 25.74 -32.95
C ALA A 806 -15.38 25.75 -34.14
N GLU A 807 -14.92 26.12 -35.34
CA GLU A 807 -15.79 26.24 -36.54
C GLU A 807 -16.52 24.94 -36.90
N GLY A 808 -15.93 23.78 -36.60
CA GLY A 808 -16.52 22.48 -36.92
C GLY A 808 -17.73 22.09 -36.06
N ILE A 809 -17.86 22.66 -34.87
CA ILE A 809 -18.68 22.09 -33.78
C ILE A 809 -20.04 22.80 -33.66
N LYS A 810 -20.27 23.94 -34.34
CA LYS A 810 -21.48 24.77 -34.15
C LYS A 810 -21.79 25.09 -32.66
N MET A 811 -20.76 25.24 -31.82
CA MET A 811 -20.95 25.56 -30.40
C MET A 811 -21.25 27.04 -30.13
N GLY A 812 -21.23 27.87 -31.17
CA GLY A 812 -21.36 29.33 -31.09
C GLY A 812 -20.01 30.03 -31.29
N ASP A 813 -20.07 31.32 -31.62
CA ASP A 813 -18.89 32.15 -31.74
C ASP A 813 -18.45 32.62 -30.35
N PHE A 814 -17.40 32.01 -29.80
CA PHE A 814 -16.86 32.35 -28.47
C PHE A 814 -16.28 33.78 -28.40
N ARG A 815 -16.15 34.47 -29.53
CA ARG A 815 -15.84 35.91 -29.58
C ARG A 815 -17.07 36.79 -29.48
N SER A 816 -18.29 36.26 -29.59
CA SER A 816 -19.52 37.03 -29.55
C SER A 816 -20.08 37.19 -28.14
N ALA A 817 -20.67 38.36 -27.84
CA ALA A 817 -21.39 38.57 -26.59
C ALA A 817 -22.59 37.61 -26.42
N GLN A 818 -23.20 37.16 -27.53
CA GLN A 818 -24.29 36.19 -27.52
C GLN A 818 -23.89 34.84 -26.92
N PHE A 819 -22.69 34.33 -27.25
CA PHE A 819 -22.19 33.08 -26.68
C PHE A 819 -22.05 33.18 -25.16
N TRP A 820 -21.44 34.26 -24.68
CA TRP A 820 -21.25 34.51 -23.26
C TRP A 820 -22.57 34.71 -22.51
N ARG A 821 -23.58 35.32 -23.16
CA ARG A 821 -24.96 35.36 -22.66
C ARG A 821 -25.58 33.98 -22.46
N GLU A 822 -25.31 33.02 -23.35
CA GLU A 822 -25.74 31.63 -23.15
C GLU A 822 -25.03 31.03 -21.93
N ILE A 823 -23.71 31.20 -21.81
CA ILE A 823 -22.93 30.73 -20.66
C ILE A 823 -23.47 31.30 -19.34
N HIS A 824 -23.82 32.60 -19.30
CA HIS A 824 -24.48 33.21 -18.15
C HIS A 824 -25.80 32.50 -17.80
N SER A 825 -26.65 32.23 -18.80
CA SER A 825 -27.90 31.50 -18.59
C SER A 825 -27.67 30.07 -18.11
N ASP A 826 -26.60 29.43 -18.55
CA ASP A 826 -26.28 28.05 -18.20
C ASP A 826 -25.77 27.94 -16.75
N LEU A 827 -24.91 28.86 -16.31
CA LEU A 827 -24.52 29.00 -14.90
C LEU A 827 -25.73 29.26 -13.99
N ALA A 828 -26.70 30.06 -14.46
CA ALA A 828 -27.92 30.35 -13.71
C ALA A 828 -28.85 29.12 -13.60
N LYS A 829 -28.79 28.20 -14.57
CA LYS A 829 -29.50 26.91 -14.50
C LYS A 829 -28.83 25.90 -13.58
N GLY A 830 -27.62 26.17 -13.10
CA GLY A 830 -26.90 25.31 -12.19
C GLY A 830 -25.74 24.53 -12.81
N ASP A 831 -25.37 24.82 -14.05
CA ASP A 831 -24.19 24.21 -14.66
C ASP A 831 -22.90 24.70 -13.98
N ILE A 832 -21.91 23.82 -13.95
CA ILE A 832 -20.58 24.12 -13.41
C ILE A 832 -19.61 24.20 -14.57
N ILE A 833 -18.74 25.21 -14.53
CA ILE A 833 -17.77 25.45 -15.59
C ILE A 833 -16.40 25.68 -14.97
N THR A 834 -15.41 24.95 -15.47
CA THR A 834 -13.99 25.22 -15.23
C THR A 834 -13.33 25.67 -16.54
N ALA A 835 -12.29 26.48 -16.44
CA ALA A 835 -11.50 26.96 -17.55
C ALA A 835 -10.04 26.55 -17.36
N MET A 836 -9.39 26.12 -18.43
CA MET A 836 -7.99 25.70 -18.41
C MET A 836 -7.10 26.76 -19.05
N SER A 837 -6.09 27.23 -18.33
CA SER A 837 -5.16 28.23 -18.83
C SER A 837 -4.21 27.67 -19.90
N ASN A 838 -3.63 28.56 -20.69
CA ASN A 838 -2.65 28.23 -21.72
C ASN A 838 -1.29 27.88 -21.11
N LYS A 839 -0.41 27.26 -21.91
CA LYS A 839 1.02 27.14 -21.55
C LYS A 839 1.71 28.51 -21.52
N HIS A 840 1.28 29.44 -22.38
CA HIS A 840 1.76 30.81 -22.41
C HIS A 840 0.62 31.75 -22.01
N VAL A 841 0.83 32.48 -20.91
CA VAL A 841 -0.17 33.27 -20.17
C VAL A 841 0.38 34.67 -19.94
N PRO A 842 0.17 35.62 -20.87
CA PRO A 842 0.84 36.92 -20.85
C PRO A 842 0.42 37.84 -19.70
N ASP A 843 -0.73 37.60 -19.06
CA ASP A 843 -1.33 38.52 -18.08
C ASP A 843 -1.16 38.07 -16.62
N GLY A 844 -0.23 37.15 -16.34
CA GLY A 844 0.07 36.70 -14.97
C GLY A 844 -0.95 35.71 -14.40
N ILE A 845 -1.51 34.86 -15.25
CA ILE A 845 -2.32 33.70 -14.85
C ILE A 845 -1.37 32.50 -14.65
N HIS A 846 -1.68 31.55 -13.77
CA HIS A 846 -0.87 30.33 -13.63
C HIS A 846 -1.05 29.44 -14.87
N PRO A 847 0.03 29.01 -15.54
CA PRO A 847 -0.06 28.22 -16.76
C PRO A 847 -0.52 26.78 -16.49
N LEU A 848 -1.27 26.19 -17.45
CA LEU A 848 -1.76 24.80 -17.39
C LEU A 848 -2.60 24.46 -16.15
N CYS A 849 -3.26 25.45 -15.57
CA CYS A 849 -4.06 25.33 -14.36
C CYS A 849 -5.56 25.45 -14.65
N SER A 850 -6.38 24.80 -13.80
CA SER A 850 -7.84 24.94 -13.84
C SER A 850 -8.30 26.12 -12.98
N TYR A 851 -9.31 26.85 -13.45
CA TYR A 851 -9.97 27.95 -12.75
C TYR A 851 -11.49 27.76 -12.78
N ALA A 852 -12.18 28.02 -11.67
CA ALA A 852 -13.65 27.98 -11.67
C ALA A 852 -14.22 29.23 -12.34
N LEU A 853 -15.09 29.07 -13.33
CA LEU A 853 -15.82 30.18 -13.91
C LEU A 853 -17.07 30.46 -13.07
N PHE A 854 -17.09 31.62 -12.42
CA PHE A 854 -18.13 31.98 -11.45
C PHE A 854 -19.22 32.86 -12.05
N ALA A 855 -18.87 33.83 -12.90
CA ALA A 855 -19.87 34.64 -13.55
C ALA A 855 -19.38 35.16 -14.90
N VAL A 856 -20.36 35.41 -15.77
CA VAL A 856 -20.20 36.19 -16.98
C VAL A 856 -21.03 37.45 -16.77
N ILE A 857 -20.39 38.61 -16.84
CA ILE A 857 -20.98 39.88 -16.45
C ILE A 857 -21.07 40.76 -17.70
N GLU A 858 -22.30 41.12 -18.07
CA GLU A 858 -22.57 42.17 -19.04
C GLU A 858 -22.47 43.52 -18.34
N THR A 859 -21.41 44.27 -18.63
CA THR A 859 -21.20 45.62 -18.06
C THR A 859 -22.20 46.62 -18.64
N VAL A 860 -22.55 46.42 -19.91
CA VAL A 860 -23.63 47.12 -20.62
C VAL A 860 -24.69 46.10 -21.03
N LYS A 861 -25.88 46.20 -20.43
CA LYS A 861 -26.99 45.28 -20.69
C LYS A 861 -27.35 45.24 -22.18
N GLU A 862 -27.53 44.02 -22.71
CA GLU A 862 -27.93 43.77 -24.10
C GLU A 862 -26.94 44.27 -25.16
N SER A 863 -25.71 44.64 -24.75
CA SER A 863 -24.66 44.98 -25.70
C SER A 863 -24.26 43.76 -26.54
N ASN A 864 -23.93 44.02 -27.80
CA ASN A 864 -23.33 43.03 -28.69
C ASN A 864 -21.82 43.20 -28.82
N ASP A 865 -21.23 44.18 -28.14
CA ASP A 865 -19.79 44.38 -28.10
C ASP A 865 -19.16 43.37 -27.11
N PRO A 866 -18.24 42.50 -27.55
CA PRO A 866 -17.51 41.61 -26.65
C PRO A 866 -16.69 42.35 -25.57
N ALA A 867 -16.33 43.62 -25.80
CA ALA A 867 -15.65 44.44 -24.80
C ALA A 867 -16.50 44.73 -23.56
N ASP A 868 -17.83 44.61 -23.65
CA ASP A 868 -18.76 44.79 -22.54
C ASP A 868 -18.98 43.49 -21.74
N ILE A 869 -18.18 42.45 -21.99
CA ILE A 869 -18.22 41.18 -21.28
C ILE A 869 -17.00 41.05 -20.37
N VAL A 870 -17.26 40.87 -19.07
CA VAL A 870 -16.26 40.56 -18.05
C VAL A 870 -16.49 39.16 -17.49
N ILE A 871 -15.43 38.37 -17.41
CA ILE A 871 -15.42 37.01 -16.87
C ILE A 871 -14.91 37.06 -15.43
N LYS A 872 -15.73 36.61 -14.48
CA LYS A 872 -15.37 36.46 -13.05
C LYS A 872 -14.92 35.02 -12.81
N LEU A 873 -13.64 34.84 -12.48
CA LEU A 873 -13.02 33.56 -12.16
C LEU A 873 -12.71 33.47 -10.67
N HIS A 874 -12.78 32.28 -10.09
CA HIS A 874 -12.20 32.02 -8.78
C HIS A 874 -10.70 31.72 -8.91
N ASN A 875 -9.88 32.46 -8.17
CA ASN A 875 -8.45 32.25 -8.05
C ASN A 875 -8.15 31.26 -6.93
N CYS A 876 -7.58 30.11 -7.27
CA CYS A 876 -7.04 29.19 -6.28
C CYS A 876 -5.55 29.42 -6.01
N TYR A 877 -4.86 30.25 -6.79
CA TYR A 877 -3.39 30.35 -6.78
C TYR A 877 -2.97 31.74 -6.30
N PHE A 878 -2.43 31.82 -5.10
CA PHE A 878 -2.11 33.08 -4.40
C PHE A 878 -0.61 33.36 -4.32
N ASP A 879 0.18 32.64 -5.10
CA ASP A 879 1.62 32.77 -5.30
C ASP A 879 1.95 33.36 -6.69
N GLU A 880 3.25 33.50 -7.01
CA GLU A 880 3.66 34.02 -8.31
C GLU A 880 3.45 32.97 -9.42
N PRO A 881 2.90 33.34 -10.60
CA PRO A 881 2.62 34.70 -11.06
C PRO A 881 1.29 35.30 -10.57
N PHE A 882 1.31 36.61 -10.32
CA PHE A 882 0.11 37.38 -9.97
C PHE A 882 -0.55 38.00 -11.20
N TYR A 883 -1.89 38.02 -11.22
CA TYR A 883 -2.65 38.62 -12.32
C TYR A 883 -2.34 40.12 -12.43
N SER A 884 -1.75 40.49 -13.56
CA SER A 884 -1.32 41.87 -13.87
C SER A 884 -2.07 42.47 -15.06
N GLY A 885 -3.02 41.74 -15.64
CA GLY A 885 -3.83 42.21 -16.76
C GLY A 885 -4.83 43.31 -16.39
N PRO A 886 -5.60 43.82 -17.37
CA PRO A 886 -6.67 44.79 -17.14
C PRO A 886 -7.70 44.30 -16.10
N LEU A 887 -8.26 45.22 -15.32
CA LEU A 887 -9.17 44.96 -14.20
C LEU A 887 -8.54 44.16 -13.05
N ASN A 888 -7.22 44.15 -12.92
CA ASN A 888 -6.58 43.69 -11.68
C ASN A 888 -6.96 44.60 -10.49
N ARG A 889 -6.67 44.15 -9.27
CA ARG A 889 -7.08 44.82 -8.03
C ARG A 889 -6.61 46.28 -7.91
N ASN A 890 -5.44 46.59 -8.49
CA ASN A 890 -4.79 47.89 -8.44
C ASN A 890 -4.94 48.66 -9.76
N ASP A 891 -5.78 48.18 -10.69
CA ASP A 891 -5.97 48.82 -11.98
C ASP A 891 -6.78 50.12 -11.83
N GLY A 892 -6.25 51.21 -12.37
CA GLY A 892 -6.96 52.49 -12.46
C GLY A 892 -8.15 52.45 -13.43
N GLY A 893 -8.31 51.37 -14.20
CA GLY A 893 -9.44 51.13 -15.12
C GLY A 893 -10.78 50.82 -14.45
N TRP A 894 -10.81 50.58 -13.13
CA TRP A 894 -12.07 50.36 -12.41
C TRP A 894 -12.89 51.66 -12.24
N THR A 895 -13.92 51.86 -13.05
CA THR A 895 -14.90 52.94 -12.86
C THR A 895 -15.99 52.55 -11.85
N THR A 896 -16.67 53.53 -11.25
CA THR A 896 -17.79 53.29 -10.32
C THR A 896 -18.91 52.48 -10.97
N GLU A 897 -19.22 52.74 -12.24
CA GLU A 897 -20.21 51.99 -13.01
C GLU A 897 -19.78 50.53 -13.20
N LEU A 898 -18.52 50.29 -13.51
CA LEU A 898 -17.97 48.95 -13.72
C LEU A 898 -17.91 48.17 -12.40
N MET A 899 -17.46 48.78 -11.32
CA MET A 899 -17.48 48.17 -9.98
C MET A 899 -18.91 47.76 -9.58
N ASN A 900 -19.89 48.62 -9.83
CA ASN A 900 -21.30 48.33 -9.55
C ASN A 900 -21.83 47.19 -10.44
N ALA A 901 -21.53 47.20 -11.74
CA ALA A 901 -21.94 46.15 -12.67
C ALA A 901 -21.34 44.79 -12.30
N CYS A 902 -20.07 44.77 -11.93
CA CYS A 902 -19.34 43.57 -11.50
C CYS A 902 -19.66 43.13 -10.07
N ARG A 903 -20.40 43.93 -9.30
CA ARG A 903 -20.55 43.80 -7.84
C ARG A 903 -19.20 43.57 -7.18
N TYR A 904 -18.21 44.36 -7.58
CA TYR A 904 -16.84 44.23 -7.12
C TYR A 904 -16.76 44.53 -5.62
N ASN A 905 -16.20 43.59 -4.86
CA ASN A 905 -15.94 43.74 -3.44
C ASN A 905 -14.44 43.59 -3.18
N PRO A 906 -13.74 44.64 -2.72
CA PRO A 906 -12.31 44.58 -2.44
C PRO A 906 -11.88 43.54 -1.39
N SER A 907 -12.82 43.04 -0.58
CA SER A 907 -12.57 41.99 0.41
C SER A 907 -12.62 40.57 -0.17
N GLU A 908 -13.16 40.38 -1.38
CA GLU A 908 -13.22 39.07 -2.04
C GLU A 908 -11.98 38.91 -2.92
N GLU A 909 -10.82 38.67 -2.27
CA GLU A 909 -9.53 38.53 -2.94
C GLU A 909 -9.44 37.27 -3.80
N GLU A 910 -10.34 36.31 -3.59
CA GLU A 910 -10.41 35.04 -4.31
C GLU A 910 -10.98 35.17 -5.72
N PHE A 911 -11.37 36.36 -6.19
CA PHE A 911 -11.92 36.52 -7.55
C PHE A 911 -11.04 37.37 -8.46
N LEU A 912 -10.82 36.86 -9.68
CA LEU A 912 -10.24 37.61 -10.78
C LEU A 912 -11.34 38.07 -11.72
N TYR A 913 -11.18 39.28 -12.25
CA TYR A 913 -12.06 39.88 -13.24
C TYR A 913 -11.26 40.12 -14.51
N LEU A 914 -11.64 39.45 -15.60
CA LEU A 914 -10.93 39.54 -16.88
C LEU A 914 -11.90 40.04 -17.95
N PRO A 915 -11.56 41.07 -18.74
CA PRO A 915 -12.27 41.33 -19.99
C PRO A 915 -12.23 40.09 -20.89
N GLN A 916 -13.29 39.87 -21.68
CA GLN A 916 -13.43 38.68 -22.52
C GLN A 916 -12.22 38.43 -23.44
N SER A 917 -11.65 39.48 -24.02
CA SER A 917 -10.47 39.38 -24.87
C SER A 917 -9.22 38.92 -24.11
N VAL A 918 -9.03 39.41 -22.88
CA VAL A 918 -7.92 39.01 -21.99
C VAL A 918 -8.11 37.55 -21.56
N PHE A 919 -9.34 37.15 -21.22
CA PHE A 919 -9.67 35.77 -20.92
C PHE A 919 -9.31 34.83 -22.09
N LEU A 920 -9.74 35.16 -23.33
CA LEU A 920 -9.41 34.34 -24.50
C LEU A 920 -7.91 34.28 -24.83
N ASN A 921 -7.12 35.28 -24.43
CA ASN A 921 -5.66 35.26 -24.62
C ASN A 921 -4.96 34.33 -23.61
N ASN A 922 -5.52 34.15 -22.42
CA ASN A 922 -4.89 33.37 -21.34
C ASN A 922 -5.42 31.94 -21.20
N PHE A 923 -6.59 31.63 -21.76
CA PHE A 923 -7.24 30.33 -21.60
C PHE A 923 -7.31 29.54 -22.91
N SER A 924 -7.14 28.21 -22.80
CA SER A 924 -7.15 27.28 -23.94
C SER A 924 -8.53 26.70 -24.20
N SER A 925 -9.31 26.48 -23.14
CA SER A 925 -10.61 25.81 -23.20
C SER A 925 -11.45 26.01 -21.95
N MET A 926 -12.74 25.67 -22.06
CA MET A 926 -13.66 25.50 -20.93
C MET A 926 -14.26 24.10 -20.92
N GLN A 927 -14.45 23.55 -19.72
CA GLN A 927 -15.18 22.31 -19.49
C GLN A 927 -16.48 22.65 -18.77
N ARG A 928 -17.60 22.36 -19.43
CA ARG A 928 -18.95 22.66 -18.92
C ARG A 928 -19.64 21.36 -18.53
N CYS A 929 -19.90 21.21 -17.25
CA CYS A 929 -20.69 20.11 -16.69
C CYS A 929 -22.17 20.48 -16.67
N HIS A 930 -23.00 19.69 -17.37
CA HIS A 930 -24.43 19.95 -17.52
C HIS A 930 -25.21 19.26 -16.41
N ILE A 931 -25.53 20.00 -15.34
CA ILE A 931 -26.11 19.42 -14.13
C ILE A 931 -27.58 19.03 -14.34
N ASN A 932 -28.35 19.93 -14.95
CA ASN A 932 -29.79 19.78 -15.14
C ASN A 932 -30.14 19.34 -16.57
N CYS A 933 -29.45 18.31 -17.07
CA CYS A 933 -29.60 17.80 -18.44
C CYS A 933 -30.77 16.81 -18.65
N GLY A 934 -31.52 16.46 -17.61
CA GLY A 934 -32.58 15.45 -17.65
C GLY A 934 -32.05 14.01 -17.65
N ASP A 935 -32.94 13.07 -18.01
CA ASP A 935 -32.65 11.64 -17.99
C ASP A 935 -31.80 11.18 -19.17
N ARG A 936 -31.01 10.13 -18.94
CA ARG A 936 -30.08 9.57 -19.91
C ARG A 936 -30.71 8.43 -20.69
N LEU A 937 -30.85 8.58 -22.00
CA LEU A 937 -31.20 7.48 -22.91
C LEU A 937 -29.91 6.88 -23.47
N THR A 938 -29.66 5.58 -23.29
CA THR A 938 -28.39 4.93 -23.66
C THR A 938 -28.60 3.76 -24.61
N ALA A 939 -27.70 3.61 -25.56
CA ALA A 939 -27.58 2.45 -26.42
C ALA A 939 -26.10 2.04 -26.56
N ILE A 940 -25.85 0.74 -26.65
CA ILE A 940 -24.50 0.18 -26.74
C ILE A 940 -24.06 0.12 -28.21
N GLY A 941 -22.76 0.25 -28.47
CA GLY A 941 -22.16 0.08 -29.78
C GLY A 941 -20.77 -0.52 -29.73
N GLU A 942 -20.31 -1.02 -30.87
CA GLU A 942 -18.99 -1.61 -31.03
C GLU A 942 -18.45 -1.27 -32.41
N TRP A 943 -17.19 -0.83 -32.46
CA TRP A 943 -16.38 -0.84 -33.67
C TRP A 943 -15.66 -2.20 -33.74
N ASP A 944 -16.18 -3.10 -34.55
CA ASP A 944 -15.62 -4.41 -34.84
C ASP A 944 -14.95 -4.43 -36.22
N LYS A 945 -14.53 -5.60 -36.70
CA LYS A 945 -13.89 -5.75 -38.02
C LYS A 945 -14.76 -5.28 -39.21
N THR A 946 -16.07 -5.22 -39.03
CA THR A 946 -17.05 -4.81 -40.04
C THR A 946 -17.58 -3.39 -39.83
N SER A 947 -17.59 -2.90 -38.59
CA SER A 947 -18.13 -1.60 -38.21
C SER A 947 -17.09 -0.52 -37.89
N CYS A 948 -15.79 -0.81 -38.03
CA CYS A 948 -14.70 0.16 -37.83
C CYS A 948 -14.53 1.15 -39.02
N GLY A 949 -15.59 1.90 -39.32
CA GLY A 949 -15.74 2.72 -40.53
C GLY A 949 -14.83 3.95 -40.63
N GLY A 950 -14.34 4.44 -39.50
CA GLY A 950 -13.51 5.65 -39.41
C GLY A 950 -14.30 6.93 -39.67
N ASN A 951 -13.62 8.04 -39.92
CA ASN A 951 -14.25 9.36 -40.03
C ASN A 951 -14.93 9.62 -41.40
N PRO A 952 -15.72 10.72 -41.53
CA PRO A 952 -16.43 11.08 -42.78
C PRO A 952 -15.57 11.36 -44.02
N LYS A 953 -14.23 11.27 -43.95
CA LYS A 953 -13.36 11.34 -45.13
C LYS A 953 -13.30 10.00 -45.87
N PHE A 954 -13.86 8.94 -45.30
CA PHE A 954 -13.89 7.61 -45.89
C PHE A 954 -15.32 7.17 -46.26
N THR A 955 -15.50 6.49 -47.39
CA THR A 955 -16.80 5.89 -47.75
C THR A 955 -17.24 4.82 -46.75
N THR A 956 -16.29 4.21 -46.04
CA THR A 956 -16.54 3.26 -44.95
C THR A 956 -17.19 3.91 -43.73
N PHE A 957 -17.32 5.24 -43.67
CA PHE A 957 -18.01 5.95 -42.58
C PHE A 957 -19.42 5.40 -42.31
N ARG A 958 -20.13 4.96 -43.36
CA ARG A 958 -21.46 4.33 -43.25
C ARG A 958 -21.48 2.98 -42.54
N ASN A 959 -20.31 2.39 -42.29
CA ASN A 959 -20.20 1.12 -41.58
C ASN A 959 -20.12 1.32 -40.06
N ASN A 960 -19.82 2.52 -39.57
CA ASN A 960 -19.91 2.79 -38.12
C ASN A 960 -21.32 2.49 -37.62
N PRO A 961 -21.49 2.09 -36.34
CA PRO A 961 -22.82 1.95 -35.75
C PRO A 961 -23.63 3.24 -35.91
N ILE A 962 -24.89 3.11 -36.30
CA ILE A 962 -25.78 4.25 -36.61
C ILE A 962 -26.94 4.23 -35.62
N TYR A 963 -27.31 5.40 -35.09
CA TYR A 963 -28.43 5.56 -34.17
C TYR A 963 -29.42 6.56 -34.76
N LEU A 964 -30.70 6.22 -34.73
CA LEU A 964 -31.79 7.09 -35.12
C LEU A 964 -32.12 8.07 -34.00
N VAL A 965 -32.29 9.34 -34.34
CA VAL A 965 -32.77 10.38 -33.44
C VAL A 965 -33.89 11.16 -34.10
N GLU A 966 -35.11 11.07 -33.57
CA GLU A 966 -36.28 11.72 -34.17
C GLU A 966 -36.82 12.84 -33.30
N ASN A 967 -37.02 14.00 -33.92
CA ASN A 967 -37.74 15.11 -33.33
C ASN A 967 -39.13 15.21 -33.99
N LYS A 968 -40.17 14.85 -33.23
CA LYS A 968 -41.57 14.92 -33.68
C LYS A 968 -42.22 16.26 -33.41
N SER A 969 -41.54 17.17 -32.70
CA SER A 969 -42.07 18.48 -32.37
C SER A 969 -41.92 19.46 -33.55
N SER A 970 -42.73 20.52 -33.54
CA SER A 970 -42.69 21.61 -34.52
C SER A 970 -41.56 22.62 -34.26
N ARG A 971 -40.72 22.39 -33.25
CA ARG A 971 -39.60 23.27 -32.88
C ARG A 971 -38.28 22.51 -32.89
N PRO A 972 -37.15 23.19 -33.08
CA PRO A 972 -35.85 22.57 -32.93
C PRO A 972 -35.68 22.10 -31.48
N VAL A 973 -35.05 20.95 -31.28
CA VAL A 973 -34.77 20.40 -29.96
C VAL A 973 -33.25 20.33 -29.77
N ARG A 974 -32.76 20.91 -28.67
CA ARG A 974 -31.35 20.79 -28.27
C ARG A 974 -31.18 19.57 -27.39
N ILE A 975 -30.27 18.69 -27.77
CA ILE A 975 -29.88 17.51 -26.99
C ILE A 975 -28.40 17.60 -26.64
N LEU A 976 -27.98 16.88 -25.60
CA LEU A 976 -26.58 16.50 -25.42
C LEU A 976 -26.40 15.08 -25.94
N ALA A 977 -25.42 14.86 -26.79
CA ALA A 977 -25.02 13.55 -27.25
C ALA A 977 -23.65 13.21 -26.67
N GLU A 978 -23.54 12.06 -26.03
CA GLU A 978 -22.35 11.59 -25.35
C GLU A 978 -21.93 10.22 -25.90
N LEU A 979 -20.63 10.06 -26.13
CA LEU A 979 -19.97 8.80 -26.42
C LEU A 979 -19.07 8.46 -25.24
N ARG A 980 -19.17 7.24 -24.72
CA ARG A 980 -18.32 6.73 -23.64
C ARG A 980 -17.65 5.44 -24.05
N HIS A 981 -16.33 5.38 -23.98
CA HIS A 981 -15.59 4.14 -24.18
C HIS A 981 -15.85 3.19 -23.01
N GLN A 982 -15.95 1.89 -23.29
CA GLN A 982 -16.08 0.88 -22.23
C GLN A 982 -14.73 0.51 -21.60
N ALA A 983 -13.64 0.69 -22.35
CA ALA A 983 -12.28 0.43 -21.89
C ALA A 983 -11.28 1.26 -22.72
N PRO A 984 -10.10 1.56 -22.16
CA PRO A 984 -8.97 2.06 -22.93
C PRO A 984 -8.53 1.09 -24.02
N VAL A 985 -7.83 1.62 -25.02
CA VAL A 985 -7.20 0.82 -26.09
C VAL A 985 -5.98 0.07 -25.57
N PHE A 986 -5.18 0.75 -24.74
CA PHE A 986 -4.04 0.20 -24.02
C PHE A 986 -3.75 1.07 -22.79
N TYR A 987 -2.92 0.55 -21.89
CA TYR A 987 -2.35 1.29 -20.77
C TYR A 987 -0.86 1.52 -21.04
N ASP A 988 -0.34 2.70 -20.72
CA ASP A 988 1.10 2.98 -20.82
C ASP A 988 1.89 2.53 -19.59
N ALA A 989 3.20 2.86 -19.54
CA ALA A 989 4.10 2.46 -18.45
C ALA A 989 3.69 3.07 -17.10
N ASP A 990 2.99 4.19 -17.11
CA ASP A 990 2.45 4.82 -15.92
C ASP A 990 1.06 4.28 -15.62
N SER A 991 0.55 3.25 -16.30
CA SER A 991 -0.83 2.74 -16.23
C SER A 991 -1.93 3.76 -16.54
N VAL A 992 -1.65 4.77 -17.39
CA VAL A 992 -2.66 5.68 -17.93
C VAL A 992 -3.36 5.01 -19.11
N GLY A 993 -4.69 5.03 -19.11
CA GLY A 993 -5.50 4.47 -20.20
C GLY A 993 -5.57 5.41 -21.41
N HIS A 994 -5.14 4.93 -22.59
CA HIS A 994 -5.20 5.68 -23.85
C HIS A 994 -6.44 5.30 -24.67
N TYR A 995 -7.26 6.27 -25.05
CA TYR A 995 -8.50 6.05 -25.81
C TYR A 995 -8.36 6.39 -27.29
N HIS A 996 -9.23 5.82 -28.13
CA HIS A 996 -9.27 6.23 -29.54
C HIS A 996 -9.76 7.67 -29.63
N GLN A 997 -9.10 8.45 -30.49
CA GLN A 997 -9.63 9.74 -30.89
C GLN A 997 -10.99 9.55 -31.59
N THR A 998 -12.06 10.01 -30.96
CA THR A 998 -13.46 9.74 -31.34
C THR A 998 -14.31 11.00 -31.35
N GLY A 999 -15.37 10.97 -32.15
CA GLY A 999 -16.35 12.05 -32.23
C GLY A 999 -17.73 11.54 -32.62
N LEU A 1000 -18.71 12.44 -32.57
CA LEU A 1000 -20.10 12.18 -32.93
C LEU A 1000 -20.48 13.03 -34.14
N ALA A 1001 -21.22 12.47 -35.10
CA ALA A 1001 -21.75 13.20 -36.23
C ALA A 1001 -23.28 13.12 -36.25
N LEU A 1002 -23.94 14.26 -36.45
CA LEU A 1002 -25.39 14.34 -36.65
C LEU A 1002 -25.69 14.66 -38.10
N LEU A 1003 -26.46 13.80 -38.75
CA LEU A 1003 -26.90 13.98 -40.13
C LEU A 1003 -28.42 13.95 -40.20
N GLN A 1004 -29.00 14.82 -41.02
CA GLN A 1004 -30.42 14.83 -41.33
C GLN A 1004 -30.70 13.92 -42.52
N HIS A 1005 -31.74 13.08 -42.42
CA HIS A 1005 -32.31 12.39 -43.57
C HIS A 1005 -32.97 13.41 -44.51
N ASP A 1006 -32.70 13.31 -45.82
CA ASP A 1006 -33.31 14.22 -46.80
C ASP A 1006 -34.81 13.96 -46.92
N GLY A 1007 -35.63 14.97 -46.64
CA GLY A 1007 -37.10 14.85 -46.66
C GLY A 1007 -37.69 14.53 -48.04
N SER A 1008 -36.93 14.67 -49.13
CA SER A 1008 -37.34 14.23 -50.47
C SER A 1008 -37.19 12.72 -50.69
N VAL A 1009 -36.48 12.02 -49.79
CA VAL A 1009 -36.21 10.59 -49.87
C VAL A 1009 -37.21 9.86 -48.97
N SER A 1010 -38.09 9.05 -49.57
CA SER A 1010 -39.19 8.43 -48.80
C SER A 1010 -38.75 7.32 -47.86
N VAL A 1011 -37.59 6.71 -48.12
CA VAL A 1011 -37.07 5.56 -47.37
C VAL A 1011 -35.81 5.97 -46.60
N LEU A 1012 -35.82 5.81 -45.29
CA LEU A 1012 -34.63 6.00 -44.45
C LEU A 1012 -33.57 4.96 -44.82
N SER A 1013 -32.35 5.42 -45.09
CA SER A 1013 -31.29 4.57 -45.64
C SER A 1013 -30.06 4.53 -44.74
N GLY A 1014 -29.53 3.34 -44.46
CA GLY A 1014 -28.19 3.19 -43.87
C GLY A 1014 -27.05 3.50 -44.86
N ILE A 1015 -27.36 3.72 -46.15
CA ILE A 1015 -26.38 4.15 -47.15
C ILE A 1015 -26.32 5.68 -47.13
N ILE A 1016 -25.25 6.17 -46.49
CA ILE A 1016 -25.02 7.59 -46.26
C ILE A 1016 -24.25 8.17 -47.44
N THR A 1017 -24.92 8.94 -48.27
CA THR A 1017 -24.30 9.74 -49.34
C THR A 1017 -24.88 11.15 -49.35
N ASN A 1018 -24.32 12.02 -50.18
CA ASN A 1018 -24.79 13.40 -50.37
C ASN A 1018 -26.21 13.51 -50.96
N SER A 1019 -26.77 12.44 -51.53
CA SER A 1019 -28.13 12.42 -52.06
C SER A 1019 -29.17 11.85 -51.09
N THR A 1020 -28.75 11.29 -49.95
CA THR A 1020 -29.66 10.73 -48.93
C THR A 1020 -29.62 11.48 -47.63
N HIS A 1021 -28.48 12.08 -47.26
CA HIS A 1021 -28.30 12.74 -45.97
C HIS A 1021 -27.51 14.04 -46.07
N ASN A 1022 -27.80 14.98 -45.16
CA ASN A 1022 -27.10 16.24 -45.01
C ASN A 1022 -26.43 16.32 -43.63
N PHE A 1023 -25.14 16.68 -43.56
CA PHE A 1023 -24.48 16.90 -42.28
C PHE A 1023 -25.06 18.13 -41.58
N ILE A 1024 -25.59 17.93 -40.37
CA ILE A 1024 -25.99 19.04 -39.49
C ILE A 1024 -24.76 19.51 -38.71
N GLN A 1025 -24.03 18.59 -38.08
CA GLN A 1025 -22.93 18.91 -37.18
C GLN A 1025 -21.92 17.76 -37.10
N LYS A 1026 -20.64 18.10 -36.92
CA LYS A 1026 -19.57 17.17 -36.57
C LYS A 1026 -19.01 17.60 -35.22
N GLY A 1027 -19.09 16.74 -34.21
CA GLY A 1027 -18.52 16.98 -32.89
C GLY A 1027 -17.00 17.05 -32.90
N ILE A 1028 -16.43 17.56 -31.83
CA ILE A 1028 -14.98 17.54 -31.60
C ILE A 1028 -14.51 16.09 -31.56
N MET A 1029 -13.30 15.87 -32.07
CA MET A 1029 -12.61 14.62 -31.89
C MET A 1029 -11.68 14.69 -30.68
N LEU A 1030 -11.95 13.88 -29.65
CA LEU A 1030 -11.15 13.78 -28.42
C LEU A 1030 -10.71 12.32 -28.20
N ASP A 1031 -9.54 12.16 -27.60
CA ASP A 1031 -8.89 10.90 -27.20
C ASP A 1031 -9.07 10.59 -25.70
N THR A 1032 -10.24 10.97 -25.18
CA THR A 1032 -10.61 10.90 -23.76
C THR A 1032 -11.60 9.77 -23.51
N ARG A 1033 -11.84 9.45 -22.24
CA ARG A 1033 -12.77 8.38 -21.82
C ARG A 1033 -14.20 8.62 -22.31
N GLU A 1034 -14.62 9.89 -22.35
CA GLU A 1034 -15.91 10.33 -22.88
C GLU A 1034 -15.82 11.57 -23.76
N VAL A 1035 -16.70 11.64 -24.75
CA VAL A 1035 -16.86 12.79 -25.67
C VAL A 1035 -18.31 13.23 -25.66
N CYS A 1036 -18.58 14.47 -25.25
CA CYS A 1036 -19.91 15.04 -25.25
C CYS A 1036 -20.01 16.23 -26.20
N SER A 1037 -21.15 16.37 -26.89
CA SER A 1037 -21.45 17.47 -27.79
C SER A 1037 -22.91 17.88 -27.68
N ARG A 1038 -23.14 19.20 -27.62
CA ARG A 1038 -24.47 19.80 -27.74
C ARG A 1038 -24.89 19.81 -29.20
N MET A 1039 -26.06 19.28 -29.51
CA MET A 1039 -26.56 19.16 -30.88
C MET A 1039 -28.01 19.62 -30.98
N GLU A 1040 -28.38 20.22 -32.13
CA GLU A 1040 -29.74 20.69 -32.38
C GLU A 1040 -30.40 19.86 -33.49
N ILE A 1041 -31.52 19.24 -33.15
CA ILE A 1041 -32.31 18.40 -34.06
C ILE A 1041 -33.40 19.26 -34.68
N PRO A 1042 -33.45 19.38 -36.03
CA PRO A 1042 -34.45 20.17 -36.71
C PRO A 1042 -35.89 19.73 -36.39
N PRO A 1043 -36.87 20.64 -36.46
CA PRO A 1043 -38.28 20.30 -36.31
C PRO A 1043 -38.72 19.18 -37.25
N THR A 1044 -39.65 18.34 -36.80
CA THR A 1044 -40.32 17.32 -37.63
C THR A 1044 -39.36 16.55 -38.54
N SER A 1045 -38.22 16.15 -37.98
CA SER A 1045 -37.12 15.58 -38.75
C SER A 1045 -36.62 14.27 -38.15
N THR A 1046 -36.10 13.43 -39.04
CA THR A 1046 -35.40 12.19 -38.70
C THR A 1046 -33.93 12.43 -38.94
N CYS A 1047 -33.12 12.25 -37.89
CA CYS A 1047 -31.67 12.38 -37.96
C CYS A 1047 -31.00 11.06 -37.60
N ILE A 1048 -29.76 10.91 -38.03
CA ILE A 1048 -28.87 9.83 -37.60
C ILE A 1048 -27.68 10.40 -36.83
N LEU A 1049 -27.38 9.78 -35.71
CA LEU A 1049 -26.24 10.03 -34.85
C LEU A 1049 -25.23 8.90 -35.04
N ILE A 1050 -24.00 9.26 -35.39
CA ILE A 1050 -22.95 8.30 -35.74
C ILE A 1050 -21.72 8.55 -34.87
N PRO A 1051 -21.41 7.66 -33.91
CA PRO A 1051 -20.11 7.60 -33.26
C PRO A 1051 -19.04 7.07 -34.23
N TYR A 1052 -17.90 7.75 -34.31
CA TYR A 1052 -16.82 7.35 -35.19
C TYR A 1052 -15.44 7.62 -34.61
N THR A 1053 -14.47 6.84 -35.06
CA THR A 1053 -13.04 6.98 -34.75
C THR A 1053 -12.34 7.81 -35.84
N MET A 1054 -11.22 8.46 -35.48
CA MET A 1054 -10.45 9.27 -36.44
C MET A 1054 -9.95 8.42 -37.62
N LYS A 1055 -9.53 7.18 -37.36
CA LYS A 1055 -8.98 6.26 -38.36
C LYS A 1055 -9.90 5.05 -38.51
N ARG A 1056 -10.03 4.53 -39.74
CA ARG A 1056 -10.65 3.22 -39.98
C ARG A 1056 -9.85 2.10 -39.30
N GLY A 1057 -10.50 0.99 -38.97
CA GLY A 1057 -9.81 -0.16 -38.38
C GLY A 1057 -9.55 -0.07 -36.86
N CYS A 1058 -9.93 1.03 -36.22
CA CYS A 1058 -9.93 1.15 -34.76
C CYS A 1058 -11.06 0.29 -34.18
N LEU A 1059 -10.70 -0.65 -33.31
CA LEU A 1059 -11.64 -1.56 -32.66
C LEU A 1059 -11.92 -1.09 -31.23
N GLY A 1060 -13.16 -1.24 -30.76
CA GLY A 1060 -13.51 -0.89 -29.38
C GLY A 1060 -15.02 -0.87 -29.13
N LYS A 1061 -15.41 -1.10 -27.87
CA LYS A 1061 -16.80 -1.03 -27.41
C LYS A 1061 -17.08 0.31 -26.74
N PHE A 1062 -18.29 0.81 -26.93
CA PHE A 1062 -18.71 2.11 -26.41
C PHE A 1062 -20.20 2.12 -26.07
N SER A 1063 -20.62 3.16 -25.37
CA SER A 1063 -22.02 3.51 -25.13
C SER A 1063 -22.29 4.89 -25.71
N VAL A 1064 -23.37 5.03 -26.47
CA VAL A 1064 -23.88 6.33 -26.91
C VAL A 1064 -25.09 6.67 -26.08
N SER A 1065 -25.11 7.89 -25.55
CA SER A 1065 -26.25 8.41 -24.81
C SER A 1065 -26.72 9.73 -25.37
N ILE A 1066 -28.02 9.99 -25.25
CA ILE A 1066 -28.57 11.32 -25.41
C ILE A 1066 -29.26 11.78 -24.14
N TYR A 1067 -29.21 13.10 -23.91
CA TYR A 1067 -29.91 13.79 -22.84
C TYR A 1067 -30.82 14.83 -23.49
N PRO A 1068 -32.14 14.54 -23.59
CA PRO A 1068 -33.06 15.43 -24.29
C PRO A 1068 -33.59 16.58 -23.43
N GLY A 1069 -33.17 16.68 -22.15
CA GLY A 1069 -33.77 17.60 -21.19
C GLY A 1069 -35.26 17.31 -21.03
N ASP A 1070 -36.08 18.36 -21.10
CA ASP A 1070 -37.55 18.25 -21.03
C ASP A 1070 -38.21 17.92 -22.38
N SER A 1071 -37.42 17.64 -23.42
CA SER A 1071 -37.94 17.41 -24.78
C SER A 1071 -38.26 15.94 -25.04
N SER A 1072 -39.31 15.68 -25.81
CA SER A 1072 -39.62 14.32 -26.30
C SER A 1072 -38.82 14.03 -27.57
N VAL A 1073 -37.80 13.18 -27.45
CA VAL A 1073 -36.94 12.74 -28.55
C VAL A 1073 -36.85 11.22 -28.54
N ASN A 1074 -37.02 10.59 -29.70
CA ASN A 1074 -36.80 9.14 -29.84
C ASN A 1074 -35.33 8.85 -30.09
N PHE A 1075 -34.79 7.80 -29.46
CA PHE A 1075 -33.42 7.33 -29.65
C PHE A 1075 -33.38 5.80 -29.77
N MET A 1076 -32.86 5.27 -30.88
CA MET A 1076 -32.75 3.82 -31.08
C MET A 1076 -31.59 3.46 -32.04
N PRO A 1077 -30.94 2.30 -31.88
CA PRO A 1077 -29.99 1.80 -32.87
C PRO A 1077 -30.65 1.53 -34.23
N LEU A 1078 -30.02 1.92 -35.33
CA LEU A 1078 -30.44 1.58 -36.69
C LEU A 1078 -29.77 0.26 -37.12
N THR A 1079 -30.58 -0.71 -37.54
CA THR A 1079 -30.06 -2.01 -37.98
C THR A 1079 -29.32 -1.88 -39.33
N PRO A 1080 -28.09 -2.43 -39.48
CA PRO A 1080 -27.35 -2.37 -40.74
C PRO A 1080 -28.11 -2.99 -41.92
N LEU A 1081 -27.97 -2.40 -43.09
CA LEU A 1081 -28.70 -2.82 -44.30
C LEU A 1081 -28.38 -4.28 -44.69
N SER A 1082 -27.16 -4.76 -44.45
CA SER A 1082 -26.74 -6.15 -44.71
C SER A 1082 -27.50 -7.19 -43.88
N VAL A 1083 -28.09 -6.79 -42.76
CA VAL A 1083 -28.88 -7.68 -41.90
C VAL A 1083 -30.30 -7.82 -42.44
N THR A 1084 -30.90 -6.75 -42.95
CA THR A 1084 -32.31 -6.69 -43.40
C THR A 1084 -32.48 -6.95 -44.90
N HIS A 1085 -31.47 -6.63 -45.71
CA HIS A 1085 -31.51 -6.68 -47.18
C HIS A 1085 -30.50 -7.69 -47.73
N GLY A 1086 -30.87 -8.34 -48.84
CA GLY A 1086 -29.92 -8.97 -49.76
C GLY A 1086 -29.47 -7.97 -50.82
N PHE A 1087 -28.43 -8.28 -51.58
CA PHE A 1087 -28.03 -7.45 -52.72
C PHE A 1087 -27.60 -8.25 -53.93
N CYS A 1088 -27.69 -7.62 -55.09
CA CYS A 1088 -27.00 -8.02 -56.31
C CYS A 1088 -26.18 -6.86 -56.85
N ASP A 1089 -25.09 -7.17 -57.54
CA ASP A 1089 -24.16 -6.17 -58.06
C ASP A 1089 -23.74 -6.44 -59.51
N VAL A 1090 -23.32 -5.37 -60.18
CA VAL A 1090 -22.78 -5.42 -61.54
C VAL A 1090 -21.70 -4.37 -61.74
N ASP A 1091 -20.60 -4.80 -62.34
CA ASP A 1091 -19.54 -3.91 -62.80
C ASP A 1091 -19.90 -3.27 -64.14
N VAL A 1092 -19.71 -1.96 -64.22
CA VAL A 1092 -20.03 -1.13 -65.38
C VAL A 1092 -18.88 -0.21 -65.68
N ILE A 1093 -18.40 -0.24 -66.93
CA ILE A 1093 -17.44 0.73 -67.42
C ILE A 1093 -18.19 1.87 -68.11
N LEU A 1094 -18.11 3.06 -67.55
CA LEU A 1094 -18.60 4.30 -68.14
C LEU A 1094 -17.48 4.95 -68.99
N THR A 1095 -17.88 5.59 -70.09
CA THR A 1095 -16.97 6.37 -70.95
C THR A 1095 -17.20 7.85 -70.66
N PRO A 1096 -16.29 8.53 -69.96
CA PRO A 1096 -16.46 9.94 -69.64
C PRO A 1096 -16.62 10.81 -70.90
N GLY A 1097 -17.57 11.73 -70.89
CA GLY A 1097 -17.93 12.59 -72.02
C GLY A 1097 -18.92 11.98 -73.00
N SER A 1098 -19.30 10.70 -72.81
CA SER A 1098 -20.35 10.07 -73.61
C SER A 1098 -21.73 10.59 -73.23
N ARG A 1099 -22.54 10.91 -74.26
CA ARG A 1099 -23.95 11.30 -74.07
C ARG A 1099 -24.87 10.11 -73.84
N GLU A 1100 -24.43 8.88 -74.15
CA GLU A 1100 -25.29 7.70 -74.17
C GLU A 1100 -25.45 7.04 -72.79
N GLY A 1101 -24.48 7.22 -71.89
CA GLY A 1101 -24.48 6.51 -70.60
C GLY A 1101 -24.48 4.98 -70.72
N LYS A 1102 -24.81 4.29 -69.64
CA LYS A 1102 -25.02 2.83 -69.60
C LYS A 1102 -26.31 2.51 -68.87
N ARG A 1103 -27.13 1.67 -69.49
CA ARG A 1103 -28.40 1.19 -68.91
C ARG A 1103 -28.23 -0.22 -68.35
N ILE A 1104 -28.75 -0.45 -67.15
CA ILE A 1104 -28.78 -1.73 -66.45
C ILE A 1104 -30.24 -2.04 -66.14
N GLU A 1105 -30.70 -3.25 -66.43
CA GLU A 1105 -32.05 -3.68 -66.08
C GLU A 1105 -32.02 -4.70 -64.95
N PHE A 1106 -32.98 -4.61 -64.05
CA PHE A 1106 -33.19 -5.58 -62.98
C PHE A 1106 -34.68 -5.85 -62.78
N VAL A 1107 -35.00 -6.96 -62.12
CA VAL A 1107 -36.37 -7.29 -61.73
C VAL A 1107 -36.47 -7.53 -60.25
N VAL A 1108 -37.59 -7.13 -59.67
CA VAL A 1108 -38.01 -7.47 -58.31
C VAL A 1108 -39.35 -8.20 -58.36
N ASN A 1109 -39.54 -9.17 -57.47
CA ASN A 1109 -40.76 -10.00 -57.44
C ASN A 1109 -41.89 -9.45 -56.56
N GLY A 1110 -41.73 -8.26 -55.96
CA GLY A 1110 -42.73 -7.63 -55.10
C GLY A 1110 -42.43 -6.15 -54.84
N ALA A 1111 -43.43 -5.44 -54.34
CA ALA A 1111 -43.25 -4.07 -53.84
C ALA A 1111 -42.30 -4.06 -52.65
N CYS A 1112 -41.33 -3.15 -52.63
CA CYS A 1112 -40.30 -3.14 -51.60
C CYS A 1112 -39.56 -1.81 -51.49
N ASP A 1113 -38.92 -1.59 -50.34
CA ASP A 1113 -37.96 -0.51 -50.17
C ASP A 1113 -36.63 -0.93 -50.80
N ALA A 1114 -36.20 -0.23 -51.84
CA ALA A 1114 -34.98 -0.53 -52.57
C ALA A 1114 -33.93 0.55 -52.33
N HIS A 1115 -32.68 0.12 -52.15
CA HIS A 1115 -31.53 1.00 -52.05
C HIS A 1115 -30.54 0.69 -53.16
N LEU A 1116 -30.17 1.70 -53.96
CA LEU A 1116 -29.18 1.58 -55.01
C LEU A 1116 -27.92 2.35 -54.61
N LEU A 1117 -26.75 1.77 -54.83
CA LEU A 1117 -25.45 2.40 -54.58
C LEU A 1117 -24.55 2.24 -55.80
N LEU A 1118 -24.15 3.38 -56.38
CA LEU A 1118 -23.14 3.45 -57.43
C LEU A 1118 -21.80 3.85 -56.81
N ARG A 1119 -20.75 3.05 -56.99
CA ARG A 1119 -19.38 3.34 -56.54
C ARG A 1119 -18.44 3.48 -57.72
N GLN A 1120 -17.66 4.56 -57.78
CA GLN A 1120 -16.59 4.73 -58.78
C GLN A 1120 -15.29 4.06 -58.32
N ASN A 1121 -14.85 3.03 -59.03
CA ASN A 1121 -13.69 2.19 -58.65
C ASN A 1121 -12.35 2.73 -59.13
N LYS A 1122 -12.37 3.81 -59.92
CA LYS A 1122 -11.19 4.39 -60.54
C LYS A 1122 -10.26 5.04 -59.53
N ILE A 1123 -9.00 4.61 -59.50
CA ILE A 1123 -7.94 5.18 -58.65
C ILE A 1123 -6.65 5.26 -59.47
N THR A 1124 -6.26 6.45 -59.89
CA THR A 1124 -5.00 6.69 -60.61
C THR A 1124 -3.82 6.91 -59.69
N ASP A 1125 -4.02 7.58 -58.56
CA ASP A 1125 -3.00 7.78 -57.53
C ASP A 1125 -3.44 7.08 -56.22
N PRO A 1126 -2.84 5.93 -55.88
CA PRO A 1126 -3.11 5.24 -54.61
C PRO A 1126 -2.79 6.08 -53.36
N ALA A 1127 -1.93 7.10 -53.45
CA ALA A 1127 -1.64 7.97 -52.31
C ALA A 1127 -2.81 8.90 -51.99
N SER A 1128 -3.59 9.30 -53.00
CA SER A 1128 -4.75 10.20 -52.84
C SER A 1128 -5.80 9.63 -51.88
N ILE A 1129 -5.98 8.31 -51.86
CA ILE A 1129 -6.99 7.63 -51.03
C ILE A 1129 -6.53 7.32 -49.59
N LYS A 1130 -5.24 7.50 -49.26
CA LYS A 1130 -4.72 7.21 -47.90
C LYS A 1130 -5.31 8.13 -46.84
N LYS A 1131 -5.56 9.40 -47.18
CA LYS A 1131 -6.10 10.42 -46.25
C LYS A 1131 -7.63 10.55 -46.31
N GLY A 1132 -8.29 9.84 -47.23
CA GLY A 1132 -9.73 9.84 -47.46
C GLY A 1132 -10.08 9.38 -48.88
N ASP A 1133 -11.22 8.71 -49.08
CA ASP A 1133 -11.65 8.15 -50.39
C ASP A 1133 -13.04 8.61 -50.86
N VAL A 1134 -13.66 9.59 -50.18
CA VAL A 1134 -15.00 10.12 -50.51
C VAL A 1134 -15.10 10.87 -51.83
N LEU A 1135 -13.97 11.33 -52.38
CA LEU A 1135 -13.90 11.97 -53.70
C LEU A 1135 -13.34 10.98 -54.73
N ALA A 1136 -13.93 10.98 -55.90
CA ALA A 1136 -13.46 10.28 -57.08
C ALA A 1136 -12.98 11.25 -58.16
N GLU A 1137 -12.49 10.71 -59.27
CA GLU A 1137 -11.86 11.51 -60.32
C GLU A 1137 -12.88 12.06 -61.31
N ASP A 1138 -13.86 11.24 -61.69
CA ASP A 1138 -14.83 11.61 -62.71
C ASP A 1138 -16.20 11.95 -62.08
N ASP A 1139 -16.97 12.83 -62.74
CA ASP A 1139 -18.32 13.16 -62.29
C ASP A 1139 -19.33 12.14 -62.82
N VAL A 1140 -20.07 11.47 -61.94
CA VAL A 1140 -21.08 10.46 -62.30
C VAL A 1140 -22.46 10.80 -61.75
N MET A 1141 -23.51 10.25 -62.37
CA MET A 1141 -24.90 10.36 -61.93
C MET A 1141 -25.68 9.07 -62.21
N MET A 1142 -26.77 8.87 -61.46
CA MET A 1142 -27.65 7.71 -61.56
C MET A 1142 -29.13 8.13 -61.62
N MET A 1143 -29.89 7.51 -62.51
CA MET A 1143 -31.34 7.66 -62.65
C MET A 1143 -32.02 6.30 -62.69
N LEU A 1144 -33.18 6.17 -62.06
CA LEU A 1144 -33.98 4.95 -62.00
C LEU A 1144 -35.32 5.16 -62.71
N TYR A 1145 -35.73 4.16 -63.49
CA TYR A 1145 -36.96 4.14 -64.26
C TYR A 1145 -37.77 2.87 -63.98
N ASP A 1146 -39.10 2.97 -64.09
CA ASP A 1146 -40.02 1.82 -64.09
C ASP A 1146 -40.04 1.09 -65.45
N GLU A 1147 -40.91 0.10 -65.59
CA GLU A 1147 -41.09 -0.69 -66.82
C GLU A 1147 -41.64 0.13 -67.99
N TYR A 1148 -42.29 1.27 -67.72
CA TYR A 1148 -42.85 2.20 -68.71
C TYR A 1148 -41.91 3.37 -69.03
N MET A 1149 -40.67 3.33 -68.54
CA MET A 1149 -39.67 4.39 -68.68
C MET A 1149 -40.07 5.73 -68.03
N THR A 1150 -40.93 5.69 -67.02
CA THR A 1150 -41.18 6.81 -66.12
C THR A 1150 -40.04 6.90 -65.12
N ARG A 1151 -39.43 8.09 -64.97
CA ARG A 1151 -38.34 8.29 -64.02
C ARG A 1151 -38.87 8.30 -62.60
N LEU A 1152 -38.44 7.32 -61.79
CA LEU A 1152 -38.80 7.20 -60.38
C LEU A 1152 -37.90 8.05 -59.48
N ALA A 1153 -36.59 8.06 -59.73
CA ALA A 1153 -35.64 8.80 -58.90
C ALA A 1153 -34.35 9.17 -59.66
N SER A 1154 -33.60 10.14 -59.15
CA SER A 1154 -32.33 10.63 -59.72
C SER A 1154 -31.42 11.18 -58.63
N THR A 1155 -30.10 10.99 -58.77
CA THR A 1155 -29.10 11.55 -57.84
C THR A 1155 -28.79 13.03 -58.10
N GLY A 1156 -29.62 13.73 -58.87
CA GLY A 1156 -29.36 15.10 -59.33
C GLY A 1156 -28.27 15.21 -60.40
N ASP A 1157 -27.53 16.34 -60.37
CA ASP A 1157 -26.42 16.62 -61.27
C ASP A 1157 -25.24 15.65 -61.05
N ALA A 1158 -24.44 15.44 -62.10
CA ALA A 1158 -23.23 14.63 -62.00
C ALA A 1158 -22.21 15.28 -61.06
N THR A 1159 -21.66 14.49 -60.13
CA THR A 1159 -20.68 14.95 -59.15
C THR A 1159 -19.55 13.94 -58.97
N SER A 1160 -18.42 14.41 -58.48
CA SER A 1160 -17.21 13.63 -58.18
C SER A 1160 -17.25 12.95 -56.81
N ALA A 1161 -18.44 12.77 -56.23
CA ALA A 1161 -18.59 11.90 -55.08
C ALA A 1161 -18.21 10.47 -55.48
N ARG A 1162 -17.48 9.77 -54.62
CA ARG A 1162 -17.08 8.38 -54.84
C ARG A 1162 -18.27 7.43 -54.91
N GLU A 1163 -19.28 7.71 -54.11
CA GLU A 1163 -20.49 6.93 -53.95
C GLU A 1163 -21.73 7.81 -54.12
N HIS A 1164 -22.71 7.34 -54.90
CA HIS A 1164 -24.03 7.96 -55.06
C HIS A 1164 -25.11 6.95 -54.74
N SER A 1165 -26.18 7.36 -54.06
CA SER A 1165 -27.26 6.42 -53.72
C SER A 1165 -28.66 6.94 -53.97
N LEU A 1166 -29.57 6.01 -54.20
CA LEU A 1166 -31.02 6.23 -54.22
C LEU A 1166 -31.66 5.32 -53.17
N ALA A 1167 -32.64 5.83 -52.44
CA ALA A 1167 -33.47 5.03 -51.55
C ALA A 1167 -34.93 5.40 -51.81
N LEU A 1168 -35.74 4.43 -52.20
CA LEU A 1168 -37.12 4.66 -52.62
C LEU A 1168 -37.94 3.38 -52.50
N GLN A 1169 -39.26 3.54 -52.44
CA GLN A 1169 -40.18 2.41 -52.51
C GLN A 1169 -40.46 2.07 -53.98
N LEU A 1170 -40.19 0.81 -54.36
CA LEU A 1170 -40.63 0.23 -55.63
C LEU A 1170 -42.08 -0.22 -55.49
N PRO A 1171 -43.03 0.34 -56.27
CA PRO A 1171 -44.46 0.19 -56.01
C PRO A 1171 -45.03 -1.18 -56.36
N SER A 1172 -44.38 -1.93 -57.26
CA SER A 1172 -44.89 -3.20 -57.76
C SER A 1172 -43.77 -4.16 -58.14
N ALA A 1173 -44.10 -5.45 -58.25
CA ALA A 1173 -43.26 -6.41 -58.94
C ALA A 1173 -43.12 -5.99 -60.42
N GLY A 1174 -41.92 -6.06 -60.98
CA GLY A 1174 -41.72 -5.60 -62.36
C GLY A 1174 -40.27 -5.45 -62.78
N ARG A 1175 -40.08 -4.96 -64.01
CA ARG A 1175 -38.77 -4.57 -64.56
C ARG A 1175 -38.48 -3.11 -64.22
N TYR A 1176 -37.24 -2.87 -63.81
CA TYR A 1176 -36.74 -1.54 -63.50
C TYR A 1176 -35.42 -1.31 -64.24
N SER A 1177 -35.17 -0.06 -64.62
CA SER A 1177 -34.04 0.30 -65.48
C SER A 1177 -33.23 1.43 -64.84
N VAL A 1178 -31.93 1.20 -64.62
CA VAL A 1178 -30.97 2.16 -64.07
C VAL A 1178 -30.14 2.74 -65.22
N LEU A 1179 -30.14 4.06 -65.37
CA LEU A 1179 -29.28 4.79 -66.31
C LEU A 1179 -28.13 5.44 -65.53
N LEU A 1180 -26.91 5.06 -65.87
CA LEU A 1180 -25.66 5.58 -65.32
C LEU A 1180 -24.99 6.48 -66.36
N ALA A 1181 -24.54 7.67 -65.99
CA ALA A 1181 -23.88 8.58 -66.92
C ALA A 1181 -22.64 9.24 -66.31
N CYS A 1182 -21.66 9.54 -67.18
CA CYS A 1182 -20.45 10.30 -66.85
C CYS A 1182 -20.29 11.41 -67.90
N PRO A 1183 -21.01 12.54 -67.77
CA PRO A 1183 -21.19 13.50 -68.85
C PRO A 1183 -19.96 14.38 -69.11
N ASN A 1184 -19.04 14.47 -68.15
CA ASN A 1184 -17.86 15.33 -68.22
C ASN A 1184 -16.65 14.60 -68.83
N LYS A 1185 -15.72 15.36 -69.41
CA LYS A 1185 -14.49 14.80 -70.00
C LYS A 1185 -13.67 14.05 -68.93
N PRO A 1186 -13.00 12.95 -69.31
CA PRO A 1186 -12.25 12.13 -68.37
C PRO A 1186 -11.09 12.91 -67.77
N VAL A 1187 -10.80 12.66 -66.49
CA VAL A 1187 -9.49 13.02 -65.91
C VAL A 1187 -8.40 12.11 -66.50
N THR A 1188 -8.69 10.81 -66.60
CA THR A 1188 -7.85 9.76 -67.19
C THR A 1188 -8.71 8.59 -67.66
N GLY A 1189 -8.35 7.87 -68.72
CA GLY A 1189 -8.97 6.58 -69.08
C GLY A 1189 -10.51 6.49 -69.08
N ASN A 1190 -11.02 5.27 -68.87
CA ASN A 1190 -12.44 4.99 -68.64
C ASN A 1190 -12.78 5.08 -67.14
N CYS A 1191 -14.06 5.17 -66.83
CA CYS A 1191 -14.59 5.26 -65.46
C CYS A 1191 -15.25 3.93 -65.06
N PRO A 1192 -14.50 2.97 -64.49
CA PRO A 1192 -15.06 1.74 -63.93
C PRO A 1192 -15.87 2.05 -62.66
N CYS A 1193 -17.08 1.49 -62.60
CA CYS A 1193 -18.00 1.60 -61.47
C CYS A 1193 -18.60 0.24 -61.10
N SER A 1194 -19.04 0.09 -59.86
CA SER A 1194 -19.90 -1.01 -59.43
C SER A 1194 -21.25 -0.46 -59.00
N LEU A 1195 -22.34 -1.08 -59.46
CA LEU A 1195 -23.70 -0.76 -59.03
C LEU A 1195 -24.20 -1.90 -58.13
N TYR A 1196 -24.63 -1.56 -56.92
CA TYR A 1196 -25.26 -2.47 -55.96
C TYR A 1196 -26.74 -2.14 -55.83
N ILE A 1197 -27.59 -3.16 -55.82
CA ILE A 1197 -29.04 -3.04 -55.63
C ILE A 1197 -29.42 -3.88 -54.42
N TYR A 1198 -29.83 -3.20 -53.35
CA TYR A 1198 -30.28 -3.81 -52.11
C TYR A 1198 -31.80 -3.85 -52.05
N THR A 1199 -32.35 -5.00 -51.70
CA THR A 1199 -33.79 -5.24 -51.49
C THR A 1199 -34.00 -6.15 -50.29
N PRO A 1200 -35.16 -6.10 -49.60
CA PRO A 1200 -35.43 -6.91 -48.42
C PRO A 1200 -35.21 -8.39 -48.73
N LYS A 1201 -34.70 -9.17 -47.77
CA LYS A 1201 -34.34 -10.59 -48.00
C LYS A 1201 -35.48 -11.48 -48.50
N GLN A 1202 -36.74 -11.07 -48.30
CA GLN A 1202 -37.91 -11.80 -48.82
C GLN A 1202 -38.18 -11.51 -50.31
N ILE A 1203 -37.52 -10.51 -50.90
CA ILE A 1203 -37.73 -10.04 -52.28
C ILE A 1203 -36.62 -10.59 -53.18
N ALA A 1204 -36.99 -11.47 -54.10
CA ALA A 1204 -36.07 -11.98 -55.10
C ALA A 1204 -35.74 -10.88 -56.11
N THR A 1205 -34.45 -10.56 -56.22
CA THR A 1205 -33.94 -9.52 -57.11
C THR A 1205 -32.85 -10.09 -57.99
N ARG A 1206 -32.92 -9.85 -59.30
CA ARG A 1206 -31.86 -10.26 -60.24
C ARG A 1206 -31.60 -9.18 -61.28
N ILE A 1207 -30.33 -9.02 -61.64
CA ILE A 1207 -29.89 -8.21 -62.76
C ILE A 1207 -30.10 -9.03 -64.04
N LEU A 1208 -30.69 -8.41 -65.06
CA LEU A 1208 -30.91 -9.08 -66.34
C LEU A 1208 -29.62 -9.06 -67.16
N PRO A 1209 -29.18 -10.21 -67.73
CA PRO A 1209 -27.99 -10.26 -68.56
C PRO A 1209 -28.18 -9.40 -69.80
N ARG A 1210 -27.12 -8.70 -70.21
CA ARG A 1210 -27.11 -7.94 -71.47
C ARG A 1210 -27.42 -8.91 -72.64
N PRO A 1211 -28.29 -8.55 -73.60
CA PRO A 1211 -28.52 -9.38 -74.76
C PRO A 1211 -27.19 -9.66 -75.46
N THR A 1212 -26.83 -10.93 -75.61
CA THR A 1212 -25.52 -11.37 -76.12
C THR A 1212 -25.35 -11.15 -77.62
N ASN A 1213 -26.41 -10.78 -78.35
CA ASN A 1213 -26.36 -10.52 -79.79
C ASN A 1213 -27.39 -9.46 -80.18
N GLY A 1214 -26.94 -8.37 -80.80
CA GLY A 1214 -27.80 -7.44 -81.54
C GLY A 1214 -28.24 -6.21 -80.74
N THR A 1215 -27.89 -5.04 -81.30
CA THR A 1215 -28.50 -3.71 -81.15
C THR A 1215 -29.55 -3.56 -80.02
N PRO A 1216 -29.34 -2.64 -79.05
CA PRO A 1216 -30.44 -2.25 -78.18
C PRO A 1216 -31.59 -1.76 -79.07
N GLN A 1217 -32.84 -2.12 -78.73
CA GLN A 1217 -33.94 -1.28 -79.17
C GLN A 1217 -33.63 0.11 -78.62
N ILE A 1218 -33.19 1.00 -79.51
CA ILE A 1218 -33.09 2.42 -79.26
C ILE A 1218 -34.53 2.89 -79.08
N LEU A 1219 -35.07 2.73 -77.88
CA LEU A 1219 -36.15 3.57 -77.41
C LEU A 1219 -35.59 5.00 -77.32
N PRO A 1220 -36.41 6.03 -77.61
CA PRO A 1220 -35.91 7.38 -77.83
C PRO A 1220 -35.04 7.86 -76.66
N PHE A 1221 -33.81 8.25 -76.96
CA PHE A 1221 -32.93 8.90 -75.99
C PHE A 1221 -33.58 10.19 -75.52
N LEU A 1222 -34.18 10.17 -74.32
CA LEU A 1222 -34.49 11.38 -73.58
C LEU A 1222 -33.17 12.04 -73.19
N SER A 1223 -32.88 13.18 -73.80
CA SER A 1223 -31.67 13.97 -73.60
C SER A 1223 -31.39 14.25 -72.12
N LEU A 1224 -30.14 14.03 -71.69
CA LEU A 1224 -29.62 14.50 -70.41
C LEU A 1224 -29.96 15.99 -70.20
N PRO A 1225 -30.30 16.44 -68.98
CA PRO A 1225 -30.48 17.86 -68.69
C PRO A 1225 -29.19 18.63 -69.04
N GLN A 1226 -29.30 19.69 -69.83
CA GLN A 1226 -28.16 20.56 -70.10
C GLN A 1226 -27.79 21.34 -68.83
N SER A 1227 -26.57 21.11 -68.34
CA SER A 1227 -25.90 21.99 -67.38
C SER A 1227 -25.76 23.39 -67.99
N SER A 1228 -26.56 24.34 -67.50
CA SER A 1228 -26.48 25.75 -67.87
C SER A 1228 -25.26 26.40 -67.22
N LYS A 1229 -24.12 26.38 -67.93
CA LYS A 1229 -23.00 27.29 -67.64
C LYS A 1229 -23.26 28.64 -68.30
N GLY A 1230 -23.76 29.59 -67.52
CA GLY A 1230 -23.63 31.03 -67.77
C GLY A 1230 -24.93 31.78 -68.07
N ALA A 1231 -25.19 32.78 -67.22
CA ALA A 1231 -26.05 33.96 -67.34
C ALA A 1231 -27.11 33.98 -66.23
N ALA A 1232 -27.41 35.07 -65.53
CA ALA A 1232 -26.83 36.40 -65.39
C ALA A 1232 -27.54 37.03 -64.18
N ARG A 1233 -26.89 38.04 -63.58
CA ARG A 1233 -27.53 39.01 -62.68
C ARG A 1233 -28.86 39.49 -63.26
N GLY A 1234 -29.94 39.43 -62.49
CA GLY A 1234 -31.24 39.93 -62.97
C GLY A 1234 -32.33 39.88 -61.93
N ASN A 1235 -32.52 41.02 -61.26
CA ASN A 1235 -33.72 41.43 -60.52
C ASN A 1235 -35.03 40.77 -60.97
N VAL A 1236 -35.81 40.26 -60.02
CA VAL A 1236 -37.27 40.36 -60.11
C VAL A 1236 -37.82 40.84 -58.78
N LYS A 1237 -38.28 42.10 -58.82
CA LYS A 1237 -39.17 42.74 -57.88
C LYS A 1237 -40.51 42.00 -57.85
N GLY A 1238 -41.01 41.77 -56.63
CA GLY A 1238 -42.37 42.09 -56.20
C GLY A 1238 -43.56 41.49 -56.93
N LYS A 1239 -44.32 40.65 -56.19
CA LYS A 1239 -45.77 40.79 -56.15
C LYS A 1239 -46.26 40.66 -54.70
N VAL A 1240 -46.54 41.84 -54.12
CA VAL A 1240 -47.35 42.10 -52.91
C VAL A 1240 -48.83 41.99 -53.39
N ILE A 1241 -49.84 41.50 -52.64
CA ILE A 1241 -50.67 42.07 -51.55
C ILE A 1241 -51.81 41.03 -51.37
N GLY A 1242 -52.38 40.66 -50.23
CA GLY A 1242 -52.39 41.10 -48.83
C GLY A 1242 -53.33 40.15 -48.05
N ALA A 1243 -53.77 40.33 -46.81
CA ALA A 1243 -53.45 41.19 -45.67
C ALA A 1243 -54.33 40.67 -44.49
N GLY A 1244 -53.87 40.88 -43.24
CA GLY A 1244 -54.65 40.81 -41.98
C GLY A 1244 -54.12 39.76 -40.99
N ASP A 1245 -53.69 40.04 -39.75
CA ASP A 1245 -53.57 41.29 -38.99
C ASP A 1245 -52.54 41.10 -37.84
N VAL A 1246 -51.68 42.10 -37.65
CA VAL A 1246 -51.18 42.75 -36.42
C VAL A 1246 -50.76 41.91 -35.19
N ALA A 1247 -49.44 41.83 -34.92
CA ALA A 1247 -48.82 42.33 -33.67
C ALA A 1247 -47.28 42.43 -33.80
N THR A 1248 -46.81 43.64 -33.51
CA THR A 1248 -45.47 44.27 -33.53
C THR A 1248 -44.29 43.53 -32.87
N GLY A 1249 -43.08 43.67 -33.44
CA GLY A 1249 -41.83 43.69 -32.64
C GLY A 1249 -40.59 42.98 -33.22
N THR A 1250 -39.85 43.67 -34.10
CA THR A 1250 -38.37 43.56 -34.34
C THR A 1250 -37.73 42.20 -34.70
N GLY A 1251 -37.36 42.05 -35.99
CA GLY A 1251 -35.97 41.72 -36.33
C GLY A 1251 -35.57 40.27 -36.66
N ASN A 1252 -36.37 39.48 -37.38
CA ASN A 1252 -35.92 38.16 -37.86
C ASN A 1252 -35.11 38.25 -39.18
N ARG A 1253 -33.80 37.95 -39.07
CA ARG A 1253 -32.95 37.47 -40.18
C ARG A 1253 -33.49 36.12 -40.70
N PRO A 1254 -33.57 35.89 -42.02
CA PRO A 1254 -33.81 34.55 -42.54
C PRO A 1254 -32.56 33.69 -42.32
N VAL A 1255 -32.76 32.54 -41.70
CA VAL A 1255 -31.78 31.50 -41.42
C VAL A 1255 -31.13 31.05 -42.74
N GLU A 1256 -29.87 31.42 -42.94
CA GLU A 1256 -29.01 30.77 -43.93
C GLU A 1256 -28.75 29.34 -43.46
N THR A 1257 -29.44 28.37 -44.05
CA THR A 1257 -29.06 26.96 -44.02
C THR A 1257 -27.78 26.77 -44.84
N GLN A 1258 -26.65 27.17 -44.27
CA GLN A 1258 -25.33 26.75 -44.74
C GLN A 1258 -25.12 25.27 -44.35
N GLY A 1259 -25.72 24.37 -45.14
CA GLY A 1259 -25.26 23.00 -45.22
C GLY A 1259 -23.90 22.99 -45.90
N MET A 1260 -22.85 22.58 -45.19
CA MET A 1260 -21.53 22.37 -45.78
C MET A 1260 -21.64 21.35 -46.91
N LYS A 1261 -21.69 21.85 -48.15
CA LYS A 1261 -21.27 21.08 -49.33
C LYS A 1261 -19.81 20.72 -49.15
N LEU A 1262 -19.44 19.47 -49.49
CA LEU A 1262 -18.05 19.05 -49.64
C LEU A 1262 -17.24 20.13 -50.38
N PRO A 1263 -15.98 20.40 -49.99
CA PRO A 1263 -15.22 21.52 -50.54
C PRO A 1263 -15.15 21.38 -52.07
N ASN A 1264 -15.55 22.44 -52.77
CA ASN A 1264 -15.37 22.52 -54.22
C ASN A 1264 -13.86 22.38 -54.54
N PRO A 1265 -13.45 21.48 -55.45
CA PRO A 1265 -12.06 21.36 -55.84
C PRO A 1265 -11.60 22.64 -56.57
N PRO A 1266 -10.32 23.03 -56.46
CA PRO A 1266 -9.79 24.18 -57.18
C PRO A 1266 -9.83 23.88 -58.68
N ARG A 1267 -10.50 24.74 -59.45
CA ARG A 1267 -10.35 24.75 -60.91
C ARG A 1267 -8.92 25.14 -61.24
N ASN A 1268 -8.15 24.20 -61.78
CA ASN A 1268 -6.88 24.41 -62.49
C ASN A 1268 -6.01 25.57 -61.96
N GLY A 1269 -5.33 25.36 -60.83
CA GLY A 1269 -4.29 26.25 -60.34
C GLY A 1269 -3.02 25.47 -60.03
N LYS A 1270 -1.93 25.76 -60.74
CA LYS A 1270 -0.59 25.20 -60.47
C LYS A 1270 -0.20 25.39 -59.00
N PRO A 1271 0.47 24.43 -58.34
CA PRO A 1271 0.93 24.62 -56.97
C PRO A 1271 2.11 25.61 -56.97
N LYS A 1272 1.98 26.71 -56.24
CA LYS A 1272 3.14 27.49 -55.77
C LYS A 1272 3.55 26.94 -54.41
N TYR A 1273 4.74 26.35 -54.36
CA TYR A 1273 5.48 26.15 -53.11
C TYR A 1273 5.91 27.52 -52.57
N HIS A 1274 5.62 27.79 -51.30
CA HIS A 1274 6.42 28.71 -50.50
C HIS A 1274 6.83 28.01 -49.20
N ARG A 1275 8.13 28.17 -48.89
CA ARG A 1275 8.79 27.89 -47.63
C ARG A 1275 8.09 28.56 -46.46
#